data_AF-Q8K4Q0-F1
#
_entry.id   AF-Q8K4Q0-F1
#
_cell.length_a   1.000
_cell.length_b   1.000
_cell.length_c   1.000
_cell.angle_alpha   90.00
_cell.angle_beta   90.00
_cell.angle_gamma   90.00
#
_symmetry.space_group_name_H-M   'P 1'
#
loop_
_entity.id
_entity.type
_entity.pdbx_description
1 polymer ?
#
loop_
_entity_poly.entity_id
_entity_poly.type
_entity_poly.pdbx_seq_one_letter_code
_entity_poly.pdbx_strand_id
1 'polypeptide(L)'
;MESEMLQSPLMGLGEEDEADLTDWNLPLAFMKKRHCEKIEGSKSLAQSWRMKDRMKTVSVALVLCLNVGVDPPDVVKTTPCARLECWIDPLSMGPQKALETIGANLQKQYENWQPRARYKQSLDPTVDEVKKLCTSLRRNAKEERVLFHYNGHGVPRPTVNGEVWVFNKNYTQYIPLSIYDLQTWMGSPSIFVYDCSNAGLIVKSFKQFALQREQELEVAAINPNHPLAQMPLPPSMKNCIQLAACEAHELLPMIPDLPADLFTSCLTTPIKIALRWFCMQKCVSLVPGVTLDLIEKIPGRLNDRRTPLGELNWIFTAITDTIAWNVLPRDLFQKLFRQDLLVASLFRNFLLAERIMRSYNCTPVSSPRLPPTYMHAMWQAWDLAVDICLSQLPTIIEEGTAFRHSPFFAEQLTAFQVWLTMGVENRSPPEQLPIVLQVLLSQVHRLRALDLLGRFLDLGPWAVSLALSVGIFPYVLKLLQSSARELRPLLVFIWAKILAVDSSCQADLVKDNGHKYFLSVLADPYMPAEHRTMTAFILAVIVNSYTTGQEACLQGNLIAICLEQLSDPHPLLRQWVAICLGRIWQNFDSARWCGVRDSAHEKLYSLLSDPIPEVRCAAVFALGTFVGNSAERTDHSTTIDHNVAMMLAQLINDGSPMVRKELVVALSHLVVQYESNFCTVALQFMEEEKNYPLPSPAATEGGSLTPVRDSPCTPRLRSVSSYGNIRAVTTARNLNKSLQNLSLTEESGSSVAFSPGNLSTSSSASSTLGSPENEEYILSFETIDKMRRVSSYSALNSLIGVSFNSVYTQIWRVLLHLAADPYPDVSDLAMKVLNSIAYKATVNARPQRILDTSSLTQSAPASPTNKGMHMHQVGGSPPASSTSSCSLTNDVAKQTVSRDLPSSRPGTAGPTGAQYTPHSHQFPRTRKMFDKGPDQTTDDADDAAGHKSFICASMQTGFCDWSARYFAQAVMKIPEEHDLESQIRKEREWRFLRNTRVRKQAQQVIQKGITRLDDQIFLNRNPGVPSVVKFHPFTPCIAVADKDSICFWDWEKGEKLDYFHNGNPRYTRVTAMEYLNGQDCSLLLTATDDGAIRVWKNFADLEKNPEMVTAWQGLSDMLPTTRGAGMVVDWEQETGLLMSSGDVRIVRIWDTDRETKVQDIPTGADSCVTSLSCDSHRSLIVAGLGDGSIRVYDRRMALSECRVMTYREHTAWVVKAYLQKHPEGHIVSVSVNGDVRFFDPRMPESVNVMQIVKGLTALDIHPQANLIACGSMNQFTAIYNGNGELINNIKYYDGFMGQRVGAISCLAFHPHWPHLAVGSNDYYISVYSVEKRVR
;
A
#
# COMPACT_ATOMS: atom_id res chain seq x y z
N MET A 1 -18.22 21.89 23.26
CA MET A 1 -18.32 23.24 23.84
C MET A 1 -17.02 24.03 23.74
N GLU A 2 -15.84 23.43 23.51
CA GLU A 2 -14.57 24.19 23.35
C GLU A 2 -14.19 24.50 21.88
N SER A 3 -15.04 24.13 20.91
CA SER A 3 -14.72 24.22 19.47
C SER A 3 -15.21 25.50 18.78
N GLU A 4 -15.81 26.45 19.51
CA GLU A 4 -16.42 27.67 18.95
C GLU A 4 -15.56 28.93 19.19
N MET A 5 -14.44 28.83 19.91
CA MET A 5 -13.58 29.97 20.29
C MET A 5 -12.44 30.30 19.30
N LEU A 6 -12.53 29.84 18.04
CA LEU A 6 -11.53 30.09 16.99
C LEU A 6 -12.05 30.98 15.84
N GLN A 7 -13.13 31.72 16.05
CA GLN A 7 -13.65 32.70 15.07
C GLN A 7 -13.49 34.15 15.56
N SER A 8 -12.78 34.95 14.75
CA SER A 8 -12.41 36.36 14.99
C SER A 8 -11.39 36.56 16.15
N PRO A 9 -10.45 37.52 16.05
CA PRO A 9 -10.75 38.93 15.81
C PRO A 9 -10.09 39.50 14.54
N LEU A 10 -10.82 39.52 13.42
CA LEU A 10 -10.45 40.30 12.23
C LEU A 10 -11.48 41.43 12.03
N MET A 11 -11.28 42.53 12.75
CA MET A 11 -11.86 43.84 12.44
C MET A 11 -10.73 44.87 12.53
N GLY A 12 -10.31 45.41 11.38
CA GLY A 12 -9.23 46.41 11.30
C GLY A 12 -8.03 46.08 10.41
N LEU A 13 -8.10 45.00 9.60
CA LEU A 13 -7.13 44.73 8.53
C LEU A 13 -7.45 45.58 7.28
N GLY A 14 -6.43 45.92 6.51
CA GLY A 14 -6.54 46.80 5.34
C GLY A 14 -6.45 46.06 4.01
N GLU A 15 -6.46 46.79 2.89
CA GLU A 15 -6.29 46.26 1.53
C GLU A 15 -4.98 45.44 1.35
N GLU A 16 -4.00 45.59 2.25
CA GLU A 16 -2.74 44.84 2.19
C GLU A 16 -2.90 43.36 2.58
N ASP A 17 -3.90 43.02 3.42
CA ASP A 17 -4.12 41.64 3.89
C ASP A 17 -5.03 40.80 2.97
N GLU A 18 -5.93 41.42 2.19
CA GLU A 18 -6.88 40.72 1.32
C GLU A 18 -6.18 39.93 0.18
N ALA A 19 -5.06 40.44 -0.31
CA ALA A 19 -4.29 39.80 -1.38
C ALA A 19 -3.67 38.47 -0.93
N ASP A 20 -3.18 38.40 0.32
CA ASP A 20 -2.59 37.18 0.89
C ASP A 20 -3.67 36.19 1.32
N LEU A 21 -4.79 36.67 1.90
CA LEU A 21 -5.97 35.85 2.21
C LEU A 21 -6.52 35.10 0.98
N THR A 22 -6.36 35.65 -0.22
CA THR A 22 -6.79 34.99 -1.46
C THR A 22 -5.97 33.73 -1.78
N ASP A 23 -4.63 33.79 -1.67
CA ASP A 23 -3.73 32.67 -2.02
C ASP A 23 -3.85 31.47 -1.06
N TRP A 24 -4.16 31.70 0.22
CA TRP A 24 -4.36 30.63 1.20
C TRP A 24 -5.61 29.77 0.92
N ASN A 25 -6.64 30.35 0.30
CA ASN A 25 -7.95 29.71 0.09
C ASN A 25 -8.09 28.97 -1.25
N LEU A 26 -7.15 29.15 -2.18
CA LEU A 26 -7.19 28.47 -3.48
C LEU A 26 -6.90 26.95 -3.34
N PRO A 27 -7.77 26.06 -3.84
CA PRO A 27 -7.54 24.61 -3.75
C PRO A 27 -6.33 24.20 -4.60
N LEU A 28 -5.52 23.28 -4.08
CA LEU A 28 -4.35 22.72 -4.79
C LEU A 28 -4.76 21.43 -5.52
N ALA A 29 -4.95 21.53 -6.83
CA ALA A 29 -5.28 20.39 -7.69
C ALA A 29 -4.11 19.39 -7.77
N PHE A 30 -4.43 18.10 -7.84
CA PHE A 30 -3.46 17.00 -7.97
C PHE A 30 -2.32 16.95 -6.92
N MET A 31 -2.53 17.50 -5.71
CA MET A 31 -1.55 17.49 -4.60
C MET A 31 -1.87 16.47 -3.48
N LYS A 32 -2.79 15.54 -3.71
CA LYS A 32 -3.13 14.45 -2.77
C LYS A 32 -2.06 13.34 -2.78
N LYS A 33 -2.01 12.50 -1.74
CA LYS A 33 -1.06 11.36 -1.64
C LYS A 33 -1.03 10.44 -2.88
N ARG A 34 -2.15 10.24 -3.58
CA ARG A 34 -2.23 9.45 -4.82
C ARG A 34 -1.46 10.04 -6.04
N HIS A 35 -0.98 11.26 -5.93
CA HIS A 35 -0.21 11.99 -6.95
C HIS A 35 1.24 12.30 -6.51
N CYS A 36 1.45 12.39 -5.19
CA CYS A 36 2.75 12.68 -4.57
C CYS A 36 3.53 11.39 -4.23
N GLU A 37 2.84 10.30 -3.88
CA GLU A 37 3.44 8.99 -3.59
C GLU A 37 3.10 7.97 -4.70
N LYS A 38 4.05 7.08 -5.01
CA LYS A 38 3.81 5.94 -5.92
C LYS A 38 2.80 4.96 -5.29
N ILE A 39 1.86 4.45 -6.08
CA ILE A 39 0.79 3.52 -5.65
C ILE A 39 1.33 2.09 -5.45
N GLU A 40 2.19 1.91 -4.46
CA GLU A 40 2.78 0.62 -4.06
C GLU A 40 2.75 0.42 -2.54
N GLY A 41 2.65 -0.84 -2.12
CA GLY A 41 2.68 -1.23 -0.70
C GLY A 41 4.07 -1.11 -0.08
N SER A 42 4.13 -0.89 1.24
CA SER A 42 5.39 -0.93 1.99
C SER A 42 5.95 -2.35 2.06
N LYS A 43 7.25 -2.53 1.80
CA LYS A 43 7.92 -3.84 1.93
C LYS A 43 7.74 -4.40 3.35
N SER A 44 7.22 -5.62 3.45
CA SER A 44 7.00 -6.30 4.74
C SER A 44 8.33 -6.54 5.45
N LEU A 45 8.39 -6.19 6.74
CA LEU A 45 9.57 -6.38 7.59
C LEU A 45 9.61 -7.82 8.12
N ALA A 46 10.80 -8.40 8.22
CA ALA A 46 10.98 -9.77 8.72
C ALA A 46 10.66 -9.84 10.23
N GLN A 47 9.47 -10.32 10.57
CA GLN A 47 8.98 -10.38 11.96
C GLN A 47 9.61 -11.54 12.76
N SER A 48 10.45 -11.21 13.73
CA SER A 48 11.16 -12.18 14.59
C SER A 48 10.54 -12.40 15.98
N TRP A 49 9.47 -11.69 16.33
CA TRP A 49 8.89 -11.70 17.69
C TRP A 49 8.18 -13.00 18.08
N ARG A 50 7.77 -13.84 17.11
CA ARG A 50 7.08 -15.11 17.37
C ARG A 50 8.07 -16.15 17.94
N MET A 51 7.94 -16.47 19.23
CA MET A 51 8.61 -17.63 19.83
C MET A 51 8.17 -18.92 19.11
N LYS A 52 9.10 -19.55 18.37
CA LYS A 52 8.87 -20.81 17.65
C LYS A 52 8.62 -21.97 18.63
N ASP A 53 9.52 -22.12 19.61
CA ASP A 53 9.50 -23.23 20.56
C ASP A 53 8.89 -22.79 21.90
N ARG A 54 7.61 -23.10 22.11
CA ARG A 54 7.00 -23.06 23.46
C ARG A 54 7.46 -24.29 24.23
N MET A 55 8.27 -24.08 25.27
CA MET A 55 8.81 -25.15 26.11
C MET A 55 8.15 -25.13 27.49
N LYS A 56 8.01 -26.27 28.15
CA LYS A 56 7.38 -26.34 29.46
C LYS A 56 8.16 -27.23 30.43
N THR A 57 8.31 -26.77 31.67
CA THR A 57 8.76 -27.65 32.76
C THR A 57 7.60 -28.54 33.21
N VAL A 58 7.70 -29.83 32.89
CA VAL A 58 6.63 -30.83 33.13
C VAL A 58 6.91 -31.73 34.34
N SER A 59 8.13 -31.70 34.88
CA SER A 59 8.53 -32.54 36.01
C SER A 59 9.58 -31.84 36.86
N VAL A 60 9.52 -32.09 38.18
CA VAL A 60 10.37 -31.45 39.19
C VAL A 60 10.90 -32.53 40.14
N ALA A 61 12.22 -32.65 40.23
CA ALA A 61 12.92 -33.36 41.28
C ALA A 61 13.25 -32.37 42.41
N LEU A 62 12.86 -32.71 43.64
CA LEU A 62 13.25 -31.99 44.86
C LEU A 62 14.16 -32.92 45.66
N VAL A 63 15.48 -32.73 45.53
CA VAL A 63 16.50 -33.46 46.29
C VAL A 63 16.87 -32.61 47.50
N LEU A 64 16.48 -33.09 48.68
CA LEU A 64 16.80 -32.46 49.96
C LEU A 64 17.85 -33.31 50.67
N CYS A 65 18.99 -32.71 51.01
CA CYS A 65 20.04 -33.34 51.79
C CYS A 65 20.31 -32.50 53.05
N LEU A 66 19.54 -32.78 54.11
CA LEU A 66 19.37 -31.97 55.31
C LEU A 66 19.78 -32.67 56.63
N ASN A 67 19.68 -34.00 56.73
CA ASN A 67 20.08 -34.80 57.90
C ASN A 67 19.66 -34.17 59.25
N VAL A 68 18.36 -33.88 59.40
CA VAL A 68 17.85 -32.90 60.37
C VAL A 68 18.37 -33.13 61.80
N GLY A 69 19.22 -32.22 62.27
CA GLY A 69 19.82 -32.24 63.60
C GLY A 69 21.28 -32.73 63.66
N VAL A 70 21.87 -33.11 62.53
CA VAL A 70 23.28 -33.50 62.40
C VAL A 70 23.99 -32.59 61.39
N ASP A 71 24.84 -31.70 61.89
CA ASP A 71 25.55 -30.72 61.06
C ASP A 71 26.74 -31.34 60.31
N PRO A 72 27.01 -30.93 59.05
CA PRO A 72 28.17 -31.42 58.31
C PRO A 72 29.49 -30.86 58.88
N PRO A 73 30.59 -31.66 58.80
CA PRO A 73 31.84 -31.39 59.55
C PRO A 73 32.61 -30.15 59.10
N ASP A 74 32.23 -29.51 58.01
CA ASP A 74 32.88 -28.33 57.42
C ASP A 74 32.06 -27.03 57.59
N VAL A 75 30.95 -27.07 58.33
CA VAL A 75 30.08 -25.93 58.64
C VAL A 75 30.01 -25.70 60.15
N VAL A 76 30.73 -24.69 60.65
CA VAL A 76 30.63 -24.26 62.06
C VAL A 76 29.46 -23.28 62.21
N LYS A 77 28.33 -23.75 62.74
CA LYS A 77 27.15 -22.89 62.96
C LYS A 77 27.36 -21.92 64.13
N THR A 78 26.84 -20.70 63.98
CA THR A 78 26.76 -19.72 65.06
C THR A 78 25.67 -20.08 66.07
N THR A 79 25.71 -19.49 67.27
CA THR A 79 24.62 -19.57 68.25
C THR A 79 24.18 -18.16 68.64
N PRO A 80 22.94 -17.74 68.32
CA PRO A 80 22.00 -18.37 67.39
C PRO A 80 22.49 -18.41 65.93
N CYS A 81 21.79 -19.17 65.08
CA CYS A 81 22.01 -19.28 63.64
C CYS A 81 20.69 -19.27 62.87
N ALA A 82 20.75 -18.95 61.57
CA ALA A 82 19.69 -19.21 60.61
C ALA A 82 19.27 -20.68 60.68
N ARG A 83 17.98 -20.94 60.91
CA ARG A 83 17.43 -22.29 61.16
C ARG A 83 16.16 -22.61 60.39
N LEU A 84 15.40 -21.61 59.92
CA LEU A 84 14.16 -21.88 59.21
C LEU A 84 14.46 -22.46 57.83
N GLU A 85 13.90 -23.63 57.54
CA GLU A 85 14.00 -24.33 56.26
C GLU A 85 12.58 -24.45 55.68
N CYS A 86 12.34 -23.93 54.48
CA CYS A 86 11.02 -23.86 53.85
C CYS A 86 9.91 -23.29 54.76
N TRP A 87 10.28 -22.31 55.59
CA TRP A 87 9.46 -21.64 56.62
C TRP A 87 8.99 -22.53 57.78
N ILE A 88 9.77 -23.56 58.13
CA ILE A 88 9.60 -24.43 59.31
C ILE A 88 10.91 -24.39 60.13
N ASP A 89 10.86 -24.42 61.47
CA ASP A 89 12.05 -24.75 62.26
C ASP A 89 12.21 -26.29 62.29
N PRO A 90 13.24 -26.88 61.66
CA PRO A 90 13.41 -28.32 61.59
C PRO A 90 13.54 -28.98 62.98
N LEU A 91 13.94 -28.21 63.99
CA LEU A 91 14.15 -28.68 65.36
C LEU A 91 12.93 -28.45 66.27
N SER A 92 11.83 -27.87 65.77
CA SER A 92 10.56 -27.77 66.53
C SER A 92 9.69 -29.03 66.43
N MET A 93 10.17 -30.08 65.75
CA MET A 93 9.52 -31.38 65.64
C MET A 93 10.57 -32.49 65.43
N GLY A 94 10.17 -33.76 65.50
CA GLY A 94 11.11 -34.89 65.31
C GLY A 94 11.73 -34.92 63.90
N PRO A 95 13.04 -35.23 63.74
CA PRO A 95 13.79 -35.11 62.48
C PRO A 95 13.10 -35.63 61.23
N GLN A 96 12.59 -36.87 61.27
CA GLN A 96 11.87 -37.48 60.14
C GLN A 96 10.64 -36.66 59.72
N LYS A 97 9.85 -36.21 60.70
CA LYS A 97 8.65 -35.40 60.46
C LYS A 97 9.01 -34.00 59.96
N ALA A 98 10.11 -33.42 60.44
CA ALA A 98 10.62 -32.16 59.92
C ALA A 98 10.97 -32.30 58.44
N LEU A 99 11.78 -33.29 58.08
CA LEU A 99 12.21 -33.56 56.70
C LEU A 99 11.01 -33.77 55.75
N GLU A 100 10.02 -34.57 56.16
CA GLU A 100 8.76 -34.77 55.41
C GLU A 100 7.95 -33.47 55.26
N THR A 101 7.84 -32.66 56.31
CA THR A 101 7.06 -31.41 56.28
C THR A 101 7.78 -30.32 55.45
N ILE A 102 9.12 -30.27 55.49
CA ILE A 102 9.96 -29.40 54.66
C ILE A 102 9.80 -29.79 53.18
N GLY A 103 9.88 -31.08 52.84
CA GLY A 103 9.66 -31.58 51.49
C GLY A 103 8.26 -31.24 50.95
N ALA A 104 7.23 -31.44 51.76
CA ALA A 104 5.85 -31.07 51.42
C ALA A 104 5.67 -29.56 51.25
N ASN A 105 6.29 -28.73 52.10
CA ASN A 105 6.27 -27.27 51.96
C ASN A 105 6.99 -26.84 50.68
N LEU A 106 8.20 -27.34 50.40
CA LEU A 106 8.95 -26.97 49.19
C LEU A 106 8.18 -27.31 47.91
N GLN A 107 7.57 -28.49 47.86
CA GLN A 107 6.68 -28.85 46.76
C GLN A 107 5.54 -27.83 46.60
N LYS A 108 4.83 -27.51 47.69
CA LYS A 108 3.74 -26.54 47.70
C LYS A 108 4.19 -25.12 47.30
N GLN A 109 5.41 -24.72 47.64
CA GLN A 109 5.99 -23.44 47.23
C GLN A 109 6.20 -23.41 45.70
N TYR A 110 6.75 -24.47 45.10
CA TYR A 110 6.91 -24.59 43.64
C TYR A 110 5.57 -24.75 42.91
N GLU A 111 4.59 -25.45 43.49
CA GLU A 111 3.24 -25.60 42.94
C GLU A 111 2.52 -24.26 42.72
N ASN A 112 2.84 -23.21 43.51
CA ASN A 112 2.33 -21.86 43.25
C ASN A 112 2.75 -21.30 41.88
N TRP A 113 3.92 -21.71 41.36
CA TRP A 113 4.49 -21.24 40.09
C TRP A 113 4.21 -22.19 38.92
N GLN A 114 4.15 -23.50 39.18
CA GLN A 114 3.80 -24.50 38.17
C GLN A 114 2.93 -25.63 38.78
N PRO A 115 1.62 -25.40 38.95
CA PRO A 115 0.71 -26.39 39.56
C PRO A 115 0.40 -27.59 38.63
N ARG A 116 0.92 -27.59 37.39
CA ARG A 116 0.67 -28.65 36.38
C ARG A 116 1.92 -29.48 36.04
N ALA A 117 2.98 -29.41 36.85
CA ALA A 117 4.13 -30.30 36.75
C ALA A 117 3.97 -31.53 37.67
N ARG A 118 4.72 -32.60 37.39
CA ARG A 118 4.83 -33.78 38.25
C ARG A 118 5.98 -33.60 39.23
N TYR A 119 5.66 -33.42 40.50
CA TYR A 119 6.65 -33.32 41.58
C TYR A 119 7.08 -34.71 42.05
N LYS A 120 8.36 -34.85 42.37
CA LYS A 120 8.93 -35.99 43.10
C LYS A 120 9.92 -35.48 44.14
N GLN A 121 9.62 -35.75 45.40
CA GLN A 121 10.53 -35.50 46.53
C GLN A 121 11.51 -36.66 46.67
N SER A 122 12.72 -36.34 47.12
CA SER A 122 13.79 -37.28 47.45
C SER A 122 14.45 -36.74 48.72
N LEU A 123 14.15 -37.37 49.84
CA LEU A 123 14.47 -36.90 51.19
C LEU A 123 15.69 -37.69 51.70
N ASP A 124 16.77 -36.98 52.02
CA ASP A 124 18.10 -37.51 52.36
C ASP A 124 18.54 -38.72 51.49
N PRO A 125 18.45 -38.65 50.15
CA PRO A 125 18.56 -39.83 49.30
C PRO A 125 19.98 -40.36 49.13
N THR A 126 20.06 -41.61 48.65
CA THR A 126 21.29 -42.23 48.16
C THR A 126 21.53 -41.98 46.66
N VAL A 127 22.77 -42.21 46.19
CA VAL A 127 23.16 -42.11 44.77
C VAL A 127 22.23 -42.93 43.86
N ASP A 128 21.85 -44.14 44.28
CA ASP A 128 20.94 -45.03 43.54
C ASP A 128 19.54 -44.42 43.38
N GLU A 129 19.06 -43.67 44.37
CA GLU A 129 17.73 -43.04 44.36
C GLU A 129 17.73 -41.79 43.49
N VAL A 130 18.77 -40.94 43.60
CA VAL A 130 18.96 -39.79 42.68
C VAL A 130 19.07 -40.27 41.22
N LYS A 131 19.78 -41.38 40.97
CA LYS A 131 19.88 -42.03 39.65
C LYS A 131 18.53 -42.51 39.13
N LYS A 132 17.75 -43.23 39.94
CA LYS A 132 16.39 -43.70 39.59
C LYS A 132 15.42 -42.53 39.39
N LEU A 133 15.54 -41.47 40.19
CA LEU A 133 14.74 -40.25 40.10
C LEU A 133 14.97 -39.52 38.78
N CYS A 134 16.22 -39.13 38.49
CA CYS A 134 16.57 -38.34 37.31
C CYS A 134 16.22 -39.10 36.01
N THR A 135 16.64 -40.36 35.90
CA THR A 135 16.31 -41.20 34.73
C THR A 135 14.81 -41.43 34.58
N SER A 136 14.07 -41.61 35.68
CA SER A 136 12.60 -41.69 35.64
C SER A 136 11.95 -40.40 35.16
N LEU A 137 12.48 -39.22 35.52
CA LEU A 137 11.88 -37.95 35.11
C LEU A 137 12.21 -37.62 33.64
N ARG A 138 13.45 -37.79 33.19
CA ARG A 138 13.81 -37.62 31.76
C ARG A 138 13.00 -38.56 30.86
N ARG A 139 12.88 -39.84 31.21
CA ARG A 139 12.07 -40.81 30.45
C ARG A 139 10.58 -40.41 30.36
N ASN A 140 10.05 -39.75 31.38
CA ASN A 140 8.66 -39.29 31.40
C ASN A 140 8.47 -37.95 30.65
N ALA A 141 9.45 -37.05 30.70
CA ALA A 141 9.40 -35.72 30.08
C ALA A 141 9.75 -35.74 28.59
N LYS A 142 10.54 -36.72 28.14
CA LYS A 142 11.12 -36.78 26.78
C LYS A 142 11.93 -35.52 26.47
N GLU A 143 11.40 -34.64 25.62
CA GLU A 143 12.00 -33.38 25.15
C GLU A 143 11.56 -32.16 25.96
N GLU A 144 10.56 -32.30 26.84
CA GLU A 144 10.14 -31.23 27.74
C GLU A 144 11.16 -30.99 28.87
N ARG A 145 11.06 -29.83 29.53
CA ARG A 145 12.02 -29.44 30.56
C ARG A 145 11.76 -30.18 31.88
N VAL A 146 12.85 -30.58 32.54
CA VAL A 146 12.85 -31.13 33.91
C VAL A 146 13.62 -30.18 34.82
N LEU A 147 13.02 -29.81 35.96
CA LEU A 147 13.71 -29.09 37.03
C LEU A 147 14.35 -30.09 38.01
N PHE A 148 15.60 -29.83 38.39
CA PHE A 148 16.30 -30.49 39.47
C PHE A 148 16.68 -29.44 40.52
N HIS A 149 16.01 -29.47 41.66
CA HIS A 149 16.36 -28.68 42.83
C HIS A 149 17.21 -29.55 43.77
N TYR A 150 18.36 -29.03 44.19
CA TYR A 150 19.25 -29.64 45.17
C TYR A 150 19.52 -28.66 46.30
N ASN A 151 19.15 -29.06 47.50
CA ASN A 151 19.49 -28.39 48.75
C ASN A 151 20.49 -29.26 49.51
N GLY A 152 21.63 -28.67 49.90
CA GLY A 152 22.76 -29.37 50.50
C GLY A 152 23.13 -28.91 51.91
N HIS A 153 22.19 -28.41 52.73
CA HIS A 153 22.54 -27.83 54.04
C HIS A 153 22.94 -28.83 55.14
N GLY A 154 22.64 -30.12 54.97
CA GLY A 154 23.02 -31.21 55.89
C GLY A 154 24.25 -32.02 55.45
N VAL A 155 24.93 -31.60 54.39
CA VAL A 155 26.06 -32.32 53.76
C VAL A 155 27.25 -31.38 53.52
N PRO A 156 28.48 -31.91 53.31
CA PRO A 156 29.64 -31.07 53.03
C PRO A 156 29.50 -30.23 51.76
N ARG A 157 30.32 -29.19 51.64
CA ARG A 157 30.34 -28.33 50.45
C ARG A 157 30.75 -29.08 49.17
N PRO A 158 30.26 -28.66 47.99
CA PRO A 158 30.64 -29.25 46.70
C PRO A 158 32.16 -29.20 46.46
N THR A 159 32.72 -30.26 45.86
CA THR A 159 34.17 -30.36 45.66
C THR A 159 34.62 -29.60 44.41
N VAL A 160 35.90 -29.22 44.36
CA VAL A 160 36.53 -28.63 43.17
C VAL A 160 36.55 -29.61 41.98
N ASN A 161 36.49 -30.92 42.24
CA ASN A 161 36.37 -31.96 41.20
C ASN A 161 34.98 -31.99 40.54
N GLY A 162 34.01 -31.22 41.04
CA GLY A 162 32.64 -31.23 40.54
C GLY A 162 31.80 -32.39 41.10
N GLU A 163 31.91 -32.64 42.40
CA GLU A 163 31.07 -33.60 43.13
C GLU A 163 30.14 -32.83 44.09
N VAL A 164 28.89 -33.28 44.20
CA VAL A 164 27.94 -32.88 45.25
C VAL A 164 27.70 -34.06 46.18
N TRP A 165 27.27 -33.81 47.42
CA TRP A 165 27.19 -34.86 48.43
C TRP A 165 25.75 -35.33 48.66
N VAL A 166 25.61 -36.64 48.87
CA VAL A 166 24.36 -37.34 49.23
C VAL A 166 24.67 -38.38 50.31
N PHE A 167 23.71 -39.23 50.72
CA PHE A 167 23.92 -40.16 51.85
C PHE A 167 24.19 -41.60 51.40
N ASN A 168 24.72 -42.41 52.34
CA ASN A 168 24.58 -43.86 52.31
C ASN A 168 23.24 -44.31 52.93
N LYS A 169 22.84 -45.57 52.73
CA LYS A 169 21.54 -46.12 53.19
C LYS A 169 21.28 -46.07 54.70
N ASN A 170 22.32 -45.80 55.49
CA ASN A 170 22.28 -45.81 56.95
C ASN A 170 22.53 -44.41 57.54
N TYR A 171 22.67 -43.37 56.70
CA TYR A 171 23.01 -42.00 57.08
C TYR A 171 24.33 -41.85 57.87
N THR A 172 25.25 -42.82 57.75
CA THR A 172 26.54 -42.83 58.48
C THR A 172 27.70 -42.23 57.70
N GLN A 173 27.55 -42.00 56.40
CA GLN A 173 28.58 -41.43 55.53
C GLN A 173 27.97 -40.57 54.44
N TYR A 174 28.66 -39.47 54.14
CA TYR A 174 28.44 -38.67 52.94
C TYR A 174 29.10 -39.36 51.75
N ILE A 175 28.36 -39.52 50.65
CA ILE A 175 28.80 -40.17 49.42
C ILE A 175 28.87 -39.12 48.31
N PRO A 176 29.98 -39.01 47.56
CA PRO A 176 30.08 -38.08 46.45
C PRO A 176 29.26 -38.55 45.24
N LEU A 177 28.58 -37.61 44.60
CA LEU A 177 27.86 -37.75 43.35
C LEU A 177 28.47 -36.80 42.31
N SER A 178 29.04 -37.36 41.24
CA SER A 178 29.62 -36.56 40.16
C SER A 178 28.56 -35.78 39.39
N ILE A 179 28.84 -34.50 39.12
CA ILE A 179 28.02 -33.68 38.22
C ILE A 179 28.05 -34.23 36.78
N TYR A 180 29.12 -34.94 36.38
CA TYR A 180 29.18 -35.63 35.08
C TYR A 180 28.11 -36.72 34.94
N ASP A 181 27.83 -37.46 36.02
CA ASP A 181 26.74 -38.45 36.07
C ASP A 181 25.37 -37.78 36.11
N LEU A 182 25.22 -36.74 36.94
CA LEU A 182 23.96 -36.00 37.09
C LEU A 182 23.47 -35.42 35.75
N GLN A 183 24.36 -34.77 34.96
CA GLN A 183 23.99 -34.27 33.62
C GLN A 183 23.55 -35.40 32.67
N THR A 184 24.10 -36.61 32.85
CA THR A 184 23.76 -37.80 32.04
C THR A 184 22.36 -38.31 32.35
N TRP A 185 22.01 -38.38 33.64
CA TRP A 185 20.69 -38.89 34.06
C TRP A 185 19.57 -37.86 33.84
N MET A 186 19.88 -36.56 33.94
CA MET A 186 18.92 -35.48 33.74
C MET A 186 18.71 -35.11 32.27
N GLY A 187 19.75 -35.15 31.44
CA GLY A 187 19.68 -34.79 30.01
C GLY A 187 19.25 -33.34 29.73
N SER A 188 19.10 -33.01 28.45
CA SER A 188 18.69 -31.69 27.94
C SER A 188 17.30 -31.81 27.29
N PRO A 189 16.41 -30.80 27.40
CA PRO A 189 16.55 -29.57 28.17
C PRO A 189 16.22 -29.76 29.66
N SER A 190 16.99 -29.13 30.54
CA SER A 190 16.80 -29.19 32.00
C SER A 190 17.03 -27.82 32.64
N ILE A 191 16.60 -27.65 33.88
CA ILE A 191 16.94 -26.51 34.73
C ILE A 191 17.38 -27.01 36.09
N PHE A 192 18.45 -26.43 36.64
CA PHE A 192 19.02 -26.79 37.92
C PHE A 192 18.93 -25.61 38.90
N VAL A 193 18.61 -25.90 40.16
CA VAL A 193 18.65 -24.95 41.28
C VAL A 193 19.51 -25.57 42.37
N TYR A 194 20.57 -24.87 42.78
CA TYR A 194 21.53 -25.33 43.79
C TYR A 194 21.52 -24.38 44.99
N ASP A 195 20.96 -24.84 46.12
CA ASP A 195 21.01 -24.14 47.40
C ASP A 195 22.01 -24.84 48.34
N CYS A 196 23.21 -24.29 48.41
CA CYS A 196 24.32 -24.76 49.24
C CYS A 196 25.43 -23.70 49.24
N SER A 197 26.36 -23.79 50.21
CA SER A 197 27.58 -22.97 50.19
C SER A 197 28.53 -23.42 49.06
N ASN A 198 29.31 -22.49 48.51
CA ASN A 198 30.17 -22.68 47.34
C ASN A 198 29.45 -23.19 46.05
N ALA A 199 28.13 -23.00 45.92
CA ALA A 199 27.32 -23.52 44.80
C ALA A 199 27.85 -23.15 43.40
N GLY A 200 28.54 -22.01 43.26
CA GLY A 200 29.21 -21.61 42.02
C GLY A 200 30.32 -22.55 41.53
N LEU A 201 30.82 -23.47 42.37
CA LEU A 201 31.69 -24.58 41.91
C LEU A 201 30.91 -25.54 41.00
N ILE A 202 29.65 -25.84 41.34
CA ILE A 202 28.79 -26.75 40.56
C ILE A 202 28.56 -26.19 39.15
N VAL A 203 28.30 -24.88 39.03
CA VAL A 203 28.08 -24.24 37.72
C VAL A 203 29.36 -24.23 36.87
N LYS A 204 30.53 -24.08 37.50
CA LYS A 204 31.83 -24.17 36.82
C LYS A 204 32.11 -25.61 36.34
N SER A 205 31.95 -26.61 37.19
CA SER A 205 32.20 -28.01 36.83
C SER A 205 31.19 -28.54 35.82
N PHE A 206 29.90 -28.18 35.93
CA PHE A 206 28.88 -28.51 34.92
C PHE A 206 29.28 -27.98 33.55
N LYS A 207 29.75 -26.72 33.44
CA LYS A 207 30.20 -26.14 32.17
C LYS A 207 31.43 -26.89 31.61
N GLN A 208 32.38 -27.27 32.46
CA GLN A 208 33.56 -28.04 32.07
C GLN A 208 33.17 -29.44 31.57
N PHE A 209 32.34 -30.17 32.31
CA PHE A 209 31.86 -31.51 31.95
C PHE A 209 30.91 -31.52 30.74
N ALA A 210 30.21 -30.42 30.48
CA ALA A 210 29.44 -30.23 29.25
C ALA A 210 30.34 -30.02 28.03
N LEU A 211 31.37 -29.16 28.16
CA LEU A 211 32.33 -28.91 27.08
C LEU A 211 33.17 -30.15 26.74
N GLN A 212 33.66 -30.85 27.78
CA GLN A 212 34.38 -32.11 27.62
C GLN A 212 33.53 -33.14 26.85
N ARG A 213 32.23 -33.26 27.18
CA ARG A 213 31.33 -34.17 26.48
C ARG A 213 31.09 -33.78 25.02
N GLU A 214 31.00 -32.49 24.70
CA GLU A 214 30.91 -32.05 23.29
C GLU A 214 32.21 -32.37 22.53
N GLN A 215 33.39 -32.19 23.14
CA GLN A 215 34.68 -32.54 22.54
C GLN A 215 34.87 -34.06 22.35
N GLU A 216 34.47 -34.88 23.33
CA GLU A 216 34.47 -36.35 23.23
C GLU A 216 33.58 -36.84 22.07
N LEU A 217 32.45 -36.15 21.82
CA LEU A 217 31.56 -36.44 20.70
C LEU A 217 32.11 -35.95 19.34
N GLU A 218 32.77 -34.80 19.29
CA GLU A 218 33.44 -34.30 18.08
C GLU A 218 34.55 -35.27 17.63
N VAL A 219 35.38 -35.76 18.56
CA VAL A 219 36.41 -36.78 18.26
C VAL A 219 35.78 -38.11 17.83
N ALA A 220 34.67 -38.53 18.47
CA ALA A 220 33.94 -39.73 18.09
C ALA A 220 33.31 -39.64 16.68
N ALA A 221 32.90 -38.45 16.24
CA ALA A 221 32.34 -38.23 14.90
C ALA A 221 33.41 -38.23 13.80
N ILE A 222 34.65 -37.83 14.11
CA ILE A 222 35.78 -37.81 13.17
C ILE A 222 36.33 -39.22 12.91
N ASN A 223 36.22 -40.14 13.87
CA ASN A 223 36.76 -41.50 13.77
C ASN A 223 35.63 -42.54 13.59
N PRO A 224 35.36 -43.02 12.36
CA PRO A 224 34.24 -43.95 12.09
C PRO A 224 34.40 -45.33 12.73
N ASN A 225 35.57 -45.68 13.25
CA ASN A 225 35.79 -46.90 14.03
C ASN A 225 35.49 -46.74 15.54
N HIS A 226 35.09 -45.54 15.98
CA HIS A 226 34.81 -45.30 17.40
C HIS A 226 33.43 -45.86 17.81
N PRO A 227 33.29 -46.59 18.95
CA PRO A 227 32.04 -47.24 19.33
C PRO A 227 30.82 -46.31 19.46
N LEU A 228 31.05 -45.01 19.71
CA LEU A 228 29.98 -44.01 19.82
C LEU A 228 29.49 -43.47 18.46
N ALA A 229 30.20 -43.71 17.36
CA ALA A 229 29.87 -43.16 16.04
C ALA A 229 28.53 -43.66 15.45
N GLN A 230 27.95 -44.72 16.01
CA GLN A 230 26.64 -45.27 15.63
C GLN A 230 25.52 -44.92 16.61
N MET A 231 25.78 -44.16 17.67
CA MET A 231 24.76 -43.74 18.64
C MET A 231 24.15 -42.39 18.26
N PRO A 232 22.85 -42.15 18.51
CA PRO A 232 22.25 -40.84 18.29
C PRO A 232 22.93 -39.80 19.19
N LEU A 233 23.35 -38.68 18.59
CA LEU A 233 24.08 -37.60 19.25
C LEU A 233 23.35 -37.15 20.53
N PRO A 234 24.00 -37.22 21.71
CA PRO A 234 23.43 -36.71 22.96
C PRO A 234 23.02 -35.23 22.83
N PRO A 235 21.82 -34.84 23.31
CA PRO A 235 21.30 -33.50 23.09
C PRO A 235 22.17 -32.46 23.83
N SER A 236 22.61 -31.43 23.11
CA SER A 236 23.57 -30.45 23.65
C SER A 236 23.09 -29.82 24.97
N MET A 237 24.02 -29.75 25.93
CA MET A 237 23.79 -29.14 27.24
C MET A 237 23.75 -27.61 27.19
N LYS A 238 23.94 -26.97 26.02
CA LYS A 238 23.78 -25.52 25.79
C LYS A 238 22.34 -25.01 26.07
N ASN A 239 21.36 -25.92 26.20
CA ASN A 239 19.98 -25.61 26.58
C ASN A 239 19.65 -25.86 28.07
N CYS A 240 20.62 -26.32 28.86
CA CYS A 240 20.51 -26.48 30.31
C CYS A 240 20.64 -25.11 31.01
N ILE A 241 19.68 -24.81 31.86
CA ILE A 241 19.65 -23.60 32.68
C ILE A 241 20.14 -23.95 34.09
N GLN A 242 20.89 -23.07 34.76
CA GLN A 242 21.35 -23.29 36.13
C GLN A 242 21.22 -22.01 36.95
N LEU A 243 20.84 -22.17 38.22
CA LEU A 243 20.75 -21.11 39.23
C LEU A 243 21.46 -21.61 40.49
N ALA A 244 22.44 -20.86 40.99
CA ALA A 244 23.24 -21.21 42.17
C ALA A 244 23.22 -20.07 43.20
N ALA A 245 23.11 -20.42 44.47
CA ALA A 245 22.91 -19.49 45.58
C ALA A 245 24.06 -18.47 45.79
N CYS A 246 25.29 -18.87 45.47
CA CYS A 246 26.49 -18.09 45.75
C CYS A 246 27.62 -18.45 44.78
N GLU A 247 28.68 -17.64 44.73
CA GLU A 247 29.89 -17.92 43.95
C GLU A 247 30.71 -19.09 44.53
N ALA A 248 31.69 -19.55 43.75
CA ALA A 248 32.53 -20.71 44.06
C ALA A 248 33.38 -20.59 45.33
N HIS A 249 33.41 -19.43 45.98
CA HIS A 249 34.24 -19.13 47.15
C HIS A 249 33.43 -18.56 48.34
N GLU A 250 32.13 -18.37 48.18
CA GLU A 250 31.23 -17.73 49.16
C GLU A 250 30.51 -18.79 50.02
N LEU A 251 30.09 -18.37 51.22
CA LEU A 251 29.32 -19.18 52.18
C LEU A 251 27.94 -18.56 52.41
N LEU A 252 26.91 -19.39 52.58
CA LEU A 252 25.56 -18.92 52.87
C LEU A 252 25.47 -18.22 54.24
N PRO A 253 24.61 -17.19 54.38
CA PRO A 253 24.54 -16.40 55.60
C PRO A 253 23.87 -17.16 56.75
N MET A 254 24.48 -17.11 57.94
CA MET A 254 23.99 -17.77 59.16
C MET A 254 23.15 -16.84 60.06
N ILE A 255 22.64 -15.72 59.53
CA ILE A 255 21.97 -14.66 60.32
C ILE A 255 20.61 -15.16 60.86
N PRO A 256 20.35 -15.15 62.18
CA PRO A 256 19.17 -15.79 62.80
C PRO A 256 17.80 -15.37 62.27
N ASP A 257 17.66 -14.11 61.87
CA ASP A 257 16.39 -13.53 61.40
C ASP A 257 15.98 -14.03 59.99
N LEU A 258 16.95 -14.59 59.25
CA LEU A 258 16.79 -15.16 57.92
C LEU A 258 16.53 -16.68 57.99
N PRO A 259 15.84 -17.25 57.00
CA PRO A 259 15.87 -18.69 56.78
C PRO A 259 17.26 -19.15 56.32
N ALA A 260 17.61 -20.39 56.61
CA ALA A 260 18.82 -21.03 56.08
C ALA A 260 18.68 -21.29 54.56
N ASP A 261 17.48 -21.62 54.09
CA ASP A 261 17.13 -21.75 52.67
C ASP A 261 16.98 -20.41 51.92
N LEU A 262 17.78 -19.39 52.26
CA LEU A 262 17.60 -18.00 51.79
C LEU A 262 17.45 -17.90 50.25
N PHE A 263 18.22 -18.66 49.48
CA PHE A 263 18.12 -18.64 48.01
C PHE A 263 16.84 -19.30 47.53
N THR A 264 16.49 -20.48 48.07
CA THR A 264 15.21 -21.15 47.83
C THR A 264 14.04 -20.24 48.19
N SER A 265 14.02 -19.68 49.40
CA SER A 265 13.02 -18.74 49.89
C SER A 265 12.88 -17.50 48.99
N CYS A 266 13.96 -16.99 48.39
CA CYS A 266 13.89 -15.95 47.35
C CYS A 266 13.27 -16.46 46.05
N LEU A 267 13.70 -17.63 45.55
CA LEU A 267 13.24 -18.20 44.29
C LEU A 267 11.78 -18.69 44.31
N THR A 268 11.29 -19.16 45.45
CA THR A 268 9.97 -19.81 45.58
C THR A 268 8.95 -18.97 46.37
N THR A 269 9.39 -18.12 47.30
CA THR A 269 8.52 -17.29 48.16
C THR A 269 8.98 -15.82 48.24
N PRO A 270 9.26 -15.16 47.10
CA PRO A 270 9.93 -13.85 47.02
C PRO A 270 9.28 -12.78 47.91
N ILE A 271 7.95 -12.71 47.95
CA ILE A 271 7.25 -11.67 48.73
C ILE A 271 7.45 -11.86 50.25
N LYS A 272 7.46 -13.10 50.76
CA LYS A 272 7.63 -13.34 52.21
C LYS A 272 9.05 -12.96 52.66
N ILE A 273 10.08 -13.30 51.87
CA ILE A 273 11.46 -12.91 52.19
C ILE A 273 11.75 -11.43 51.89
N ALA A 274 11.19 -10.84 50.83
CA ALA A 274 11.38 -9.42 50.52
C ALA A 274 10.86 -8.51 51.63
N LEU A 275 9.69 -8.80 52.19
CA LEU A 275 9.11 -8.01 53.28
C LEU A 275 9.87 -8.25 54.60
N ARG A 276 10.22 -9.51 54.93
CA ARG A 276 11.08 -9.82 56.08
C ARG A 276 12.44 -9.12 56.00
N TRP A 277 13.06 -9.11 54.82
CA TRP A 277 14.33 -8.43 54.55
C TRP A 277 14.21 -6.90 54.62
N PHE A 278 13.14 -6.32 54.06
CA PHE A 278 12.83 -4.89 54.19
C PHE A 278 12.72 -4.49 55.66
N CYS A 279 12.05 -5.31 56.47
CA CYS A 279 11.96 -5.12 57.93
C CYS A 279 13.25 -5.40 58.72
N MET A 280 14.36 -5.74 58.05
CA MET A 280 15.72 -5.73 58.62
C MET A 280 16.58 -4.56 58.09
N GLN A 281 16.12 -3.83 57.08
CA GLN A 281 16.86 -2.71 56.50
C GLN A 281 16.68 -1.42 57.32
N LYS A 282 17.61 -0.48 57.15
CA LYS A 282 17.58 0.82 57.84
C LYS A 282 16.32 1.66 57.53
N CYS A 283 15.62 1.39 56.42
CA CYS A 283 14.41 2.11 56.01
C CYS A 283 13.21 1.90 56.96
N VAL A 284 13.21 0.89 57.84
CA VAL A 284 12.13 0.67 58.83
C VAL A 284 11.90 1.87 59.75
N SER A 285 12.88 2.74 59.93
CA SER A 285 12.69 4.00 60.67
C SER A 285 11.68 4.97 60.02
N LEU A 286 11.27 4.73 58.77
CA LEU A 286 10.24 5.48 58.05
C LEU A 286 8.82 4.94 58.31
N VAL A 287 8.69 3.66 58.72
CA VAL A 287 7.41 3.02 59.08
C VAL A 287 7.44 2.44 60.51
N PRO A 288 7.41 3.30 61.56
CA PRO A 288 7.28 2.86 62.94
C PRO A 288 6.08 1.94 63.17
N GLY A 289 6.25 0.92 64.00
CA GLY A 289 5.20 -0.03 64.37
C GLY A 289 5.12 -1.29 63.50
N VAL A 290 5.74 -1.32 62.31
CA VAL A 290 5.73 -2.53 61.46
C VAL A 290 6.72 -3.58 61.98
N THR A 291 6.21 -4.57 62.71
CA THR A 291 6.98 -5.73 63.18
C THR A 291 6.88 -6.92 62.23
N LEU A 292 7.81 -7.89 62.34
CA LEU A 292 7.75 -9.15 61.59
C LEU A 292 6.43 -9.91 61.80
N ASP A 293 5.85 -9.82 63.00
CA ASP A 293 4.57 -10.45 63.34
C ASP A 293 3.36 -9.88 62.57
N LEU A 294 3.44 -8.63 62.10
CA LEU A 294 2.42 -8.04 61.24
C LEU A 294 2.58 -8.52 59.79
N ILE A 295 3.82 -8.69 59.31
CA ILE A 295 4.10 -9.20 57.95
C ILE A 295 3.49 -10.58 57.74
N GLU A 296 3.58 -11.46 58.74
CA GLU A 296 3.01 -12.81 58.66
C GLU A 296 1.47 -12.82 58.77
N LYS A 297 0.84 -11.67 59.04
CA LYS A 297 -0.61 -11.44 59.12
C LYS A 297 -1.17 -10.58 57.96
N ILE A 298 -0.36 -10.22 56.95
CA ILE A 298 -0.83 -9.39 55.82
C ILE A 298 -2.05 -10.05 55.16
N PRO A 299 -3.21 -9.36 55.09
CA PRO A 299 -4.42 -9.95 54.58
C PRO A 299 -4.35 -10.16 53.06
N GLY A 300 -4.91 -11.29 52.61
CA GLY A 300 -5.12 -11.55 51.19
C GLY A 300 -4.62 -12.90 50.70
N ARG A 301 -4.40 -12.97 49.38
CA ARG A 301 -3.80 -14.11 48.68
C ARG A 301 -2.93 -13.59 47.54
N LEU A 302 -1.78 -14.21 47.29
CA LEU A 302 -0.83 -13.83 46.22
C LEU A 302 -1.48 -13.68 44.82
N ASN A 303 -2.62 -14.34 44.58
CA ASN A 303 -3.33 -14.32 43.30
C ASN A 303 -4.41 -13.22 43.20
N ASP A 304 -4.87 -12.63 44.31
CA ASP A 304 -5.91 -11.60 44.31
C ASP A 304 -5.32 -10.20 44.47
N ARG A 305 -5.12 -9.55 43.33
CA ARG A 305 -4.61 -8.18 43.18
C ARG A 305 -5.41 -7.10 43.90
N ARG A 306 -6.62 -7.39 44.39
CA ARG A 306 -7.39 -6.44 45.22
C ARG A 306 -7.05 -6.52 46.71
N THR A 307 -6.21 -7.46 47.11
CA THR A 307 -5.73 -7.63 48.49
C THR A 307 -4.27 -7.17 48.61
N PRO A 308 -3.82 -6.61 49.76
CA PRO A 308 -2.44 -6.13 49.93
C PRO A 308 -1.37 -7.12 49.49
N LEU A 309 -1.50 -8.39 49.91
CA LEU A 309 -0.55 -9.46 49.56
C LEU A 309 -0.49 -9.76 48.04
N GLY A 310 -1.63 -9.70 47.36
CA GLY A 310 -1.72 -9.94 45.91
C GLY A 310 -1.36 -8.73 45.06
N GLU A 311 -1.57 -7.50 45.57
CA GLU A 311 -1.09 -6.27 44.94
C GLU A 311 0.44 -6.20 45.00
N LEU A 312 1.05 -6.41 46.16
CA LEU A 312 2.52 -6.49 46.30
C LEU A 312 3.13 -7.54 45.37
N ASN A 313 2.54 -8.73 45.27
CA ASN A 313 2.99 -9.78 44.34
C ASN A 313 2.93 -9.36 42.86
N TRP A 314 1.93 -8.54 42.50
CA TRP A 314 1.75 -8.04 41.14
C TRP A 314 2.67 -6.85 40.82
N ILE A 315 2.90 -5.93 41.77
CA ILE A 315 3.92 -4.87 41.67
C ILE A 315 5.31 -5.48 41.56
N PHE A 316 5.66 -6.44 42.42
CA PHE A 316 6.92 -7.20 42.35
C PHE A 316 7.11 -7.86 40.97
N THR A 317 6.06 -8.48 40.44
CA THR A 317 6.06 -9.08 39.10
C THR A 317 6.29 -8.04 38.01
N ALA A 318 5.69 -6.86 38.10
CA ALA A 318 5.90 -5.79 37.13
C ALA A 318 7.32 -5.21 37.20
N ILE A 319 7.86 -5.00 38.39
CA ILE A 319 9.19 -4.44 38.61
C ILE A 319 10.28 -5.40 38.11
N THR A 320 10.23 -6.67 38.49
CA THR A 320 11.22 -7.68 38.07
C THR A 320 11.21 -7.93 36.57
N ASP A 321 10.03 -7.98 35.93
CA ASP A 321 9.90 -8.12 34.47
C ASP A 321 10.41 -6.86 33.72
N THR A 322 10.24 -5.67 34.33
CA THR A 322 10.74 -4.40 33.79
C THR A 322 12.26 -4.29 33.87
N ILE A 323 12.86 -4.66 35.00
CA ILE A 323 14.32 -4.69 35.16
C ILE A 323 14.94 -5.66 34.15
N ALA A 324 14.36 -6.86 34.01
CA ALA A 324 14.81 -7.84 33.04
C ALA A 324 14.74 -7.34 31.58
N TRP A 325 13.67 -6.64 31.20
CA TRP A 325 13.50 -6.17 29.83
C TRP A 325 14.46 -5.02 29.46
N ASN A 326 14.74 -4.11 30.40
CA ASN A 326 15.65 -2.99 30.16
C ASN A 326 17.13 -3.40 30.20
N VAL A 327 17.49 -4.44 30.96
CA VAL A 327 18.90 -4.87 31.15
C VAL A 327 19.32 -5.99 30.17
N LEU A 328 18.40 -6.82 29.69
CA LEU A 328 18.74 -8.01 28.88
C LEU A 328 18.59 -7.79 27.37
N PRO A 329 19.48 -8.35 26.53
CA PRO A 329 19.25 -8.47 25.09
C PRO A 329 17.94 -9.19 24.79
N ARG A 330 17.19 -8.75 23.76
CA ARG A 330 15.81 -9.20 23.49
C ARG A 330 15.67 -10.72 23.37
N ASP A 331 16.63 -11.41 22.74
CA ASP A 331 16.63 -12.87 22.59
C ASP A 331 16.81 -13.60 23.93
N LEU A 332 17.65 -13.06 24.81
CA LEU A 332 17.86 -13.58 26.16
C LEU A 332 16.64 -13.32 27.04
N PHE A 333 16.04 -12.14 26.94
CA PHE A 333 14.78 -11.82 27.60
C PHE A 333 13.66 -12.80 27.18
N GLN A 334 13.46 -13.02 25.88
CA GLN A 334 12.46 -13.97 25.38
C GLN A 334 12.74 -15.41 25.87
N LYS A 335 13.99 -15.88 25.77
CA LYS A 335 14.39 -17.24 26.21
C LYS A 335 14.14 -17.50 27.70
N LEU A 336 14.29 -16.49 28.56
CA LEU A 336 14.19 -16.67 30.02
C LEU A 336 12.87 -16.19 30.62
N PHE A 337 12.35 -15.05 30.19
CA PHE A 337 11.18 -14.37 30.78
C PHE A 337 9.87 -14.59 30.00
N ARG A 338 9.90 -15.31 28.86
CA ARG A 338 8.69 -15.60 28.06
C ARG A 338 8.53 -17.08 27.67
N GLN A 339 9.62 -17.84 27.46
CA GLN A 339 9.52 -19.21 26.90
C GLN A 339 8.76 -20.23 27.78
N ASP A 340 9.01 -20.26 29.10
CA ASP A 340 8.36 -21.15 30.07
C ASP A 340 7.97 -20.34 31.33
N LEU A 341 6.74 -20.52 31.82
CA LEU A 341 6.21 -19.83 33.00
C LEU A 341 7.03 -20.10 34.28
N LEU A 342 7.58 -21.31 34.43
CA LEU A 342 8.38 -21.63 35.63
C LEU A 342 9.77 -20.98 35.55
N VAL A 343 10.41 -21.04 34.38
CA VAL A 343 11.72 -20.39 34.14
C VAL A 343 11.59 -18.87 34.30
N ALA A 344 10.54 -18.27 33.72
CA ALA A 344 10.25 -16.84 33.84
C ALA A 344 9.91 -16.41 35.27
N SER A 345 9.39 -17.31 36.10
CA SER A 345 9.17 -17.04 37.53
C SER A 345 10.46 -17.15 38.32
N LEU A 346 11.23 -18.22 38.12
CA LEU A 346 12.53 -18.39 38.76
C LEU A 346 13.51 -17.26 38.43
N PHE A 347 13.56 -16.76 37.18
CA PHE A 347 14.44 -15.66 36.82
C PHE A 347 13.99 -14.28 37.34
N ARG A 348 12.68 -13.99 37.39
CA ARG A 348 12.17 -12.78 38.09
C ARG A 348 12.54 -12.81 39.57
N ASN A 349 12.35 -13.96 40.21
CA ASN A 349 12.63 -14.18 41.62
C ASN A 349 14.15 -14.21 41.90
N PHE A 350 14.96 -14.63 40.94
CA PHE A 350 16.43 -14.56 41.00
C PHE A 350 16.95 -13.12 41.03
N LEU A 351 16.28 -12.14 40.41
CA LEU A 351 16.69 -10.73 40.53
C LEU A 351 16.57 -10.22 41.98
N LEU A 352 15.57 -10.70 42.72
CA LEU A 352 15.44 -10.44 44.15
C LEU A 352 16.55 -11.15 44.95
N ALA A 353 16.90 -12.39 44.58
CA ALA A 353 18.03 -13.09 45.20
C ALA A 353 19.35 -12.32 44.98
N GLU A 354 19.62 -11.84 43.77
CA GLU A 354 20.80 -11.02 43.44
C GLU A 354 20.86 -9.74 44.30
N ARG A 355 19.70 -9.18 44.67
CA ARG A 355 19.60 -8.00 45.54
C ARG A 355 19.77 -8.33 47.02
N ILE A 356 19.02 -9.32 47.55
CA ILE A 356 18.99 -9.67 48.97
C ILE A 356 20.32 -10.30 49.40
N MET A 357 20.79 -11.33 48.68
CA MET A 357 21.95 -12.11 49.10
C MET A 357 23.24 -11.28 49.06
N ARG A 358 23.27 -10.25 48.20
CA ARG A 358 24.38 -9.30 48.07
C ARG A 358 24.49 -8.29 49.21
N SER A 359 23.44 -8.13 50.04
CA SER A 359 23.56 -7.46 51.34
C SER A 359 24.26 -8.32 52.41
N TYR A 360 24.48 -9.61 52.13
CA TYR A 360 25.04 -10.61 53.04
C TYR A 360 26.26 -11.34 52.44
N ASN A 361 27.03 -10.67 51.58
CA ASN A 361 28.25 -11.19 50.94
C ASN A 361 28.06 -12.50 50.14
N CYS A 362 26.89 -12.68 49.53
CA CYS A 362 26.61 -13.74 48.56
C CYS A 362 26.21 -13.14 47.20
N THR A 363 26.74 -13.72 46.13
CA THR A 363 26.55 -13.32 44.74
C THR A 363 25.96 -14.50 43.95
N PRO A 364 24.61 -14.59 43.84
CA PRO A 364 23.97 -15.65 43.08
C PRO A 364 24.43 -15.72 41.62
N VAL A 365 24.62 -16.94 41.11
CA VAL A 365 25.16 -17.18 39.76
C VAL A 365 24.12 -17.87 38.88
N SER A 366 23.92 -17.36 37.67
CA SER A 366 23.05 -17.97 36.66
C SER A 366 23.82 -18.47 35.43
N SER A 367 23.29 -19.53 34.81
CA SER A 367 23.62 -19.96 33.45
C SER A 367 22.32 -20.02 32.63
N PRO A 368 22.16 -19.23 31.55
CA PRO A 368 23.06 -18.17 31.09
C PRO A 368 23.23 -17.04 32.12
N ARG A 369 24.38 -16.37 32.08
CA ARG A 369 24.73 -15.27 33.00
C ARG A 369 23.93 -14.01 32.65
N LEU A 370 23.28 -13.41 33.64
CA LEU A 370 22.68 -12.07 33.50
C LEU A 370 23.74 -10.96 33.76
N PRO A 371 23.59 -9.75 33.17
CA PRO A 371 24.22 -8.54 33.69
C PRO A 371 23.67 -8.20 35.09
N PRO A 372 24.39 -7.44 35.92
CA PRO A 372 23.96 -7.13 37.29
C PRO A 372 22.68 -6.30 37.32
N THR A 373 21.69 -6.70 38.12
CA THR A 373 20.37 -6.06 38.23
C THR A 373 20.09 -5.41 39.58
N TYR A 374 20.87 -5.74 40.61
CA TYR A 374 20.71 -5.32 42.00
C TYR A 374 20.63 -3.79 42.25
N MET A 375 21.23 -2.96 41.39
CA MET A 375 21.24 -1.49 41.50
C MET A 375 20.21 -0.77 40.60
N HIS A 376 19.37 -1.50 39.84
CA HIS A 376 18.46 -0.87 38.88
C HIS A 376 17.45 0.07 39.57
N ALA A 377 17.22 1.28 39.02
CA ALA A 377 16.43 2.34 39.65
C ALA A 377 15.01 1.90 40.06
N MET A 378 14.37 1.05 39.27
CA MET A 378 13.07 0.41 39.59
C MET A 378 13.01 -0.31 40.95
N TRP A 379 14.13 -0.69 41.58
CA TRP A 379 14.11 -1.19 42.96
C TRP A 379 13.74 -0.12 44.00
N GLN A 380 13.99 1.16 43.74
CA GLN A 380 13.51 2.25 44.61
C GLN A 380 11.98 2.38 44.54
N ALA A 381 11.38 2.13 43.37
CA ALA A 381 9.93 2.06 43.21
C ALA A 381 9.32 0.82 43.88
N TRP A 382 10.07 -0.28 44.02
CA TRP A 382 9.66 -1.42 44.86
C TRP A 382 9.69 -1.06 46.34
N ASP A 383 10.79 -0.48 46.82
CA ASP A 383 10.94 -0.11 48.22
C ASP A 383 9.84 0.88 48.65
N LEU A 384 9.57 1.91 47.85
CA LEU A 384 8.48 2.86 48.07
C LEU A 384 7.08 2.20 48.07
N ALA A 385 6.83 1.27 47.14
CA ALA A 385 5.56 0.55 47.08
C ALA A 385 5.37 -0.41 48.27
N VAL A 386 6.45 -0.99 48.81
CA VAL A 386 6.44 -1.76 50.06
C VAL A 386 6.16 -0.86 51.25
N ASP A 387 6.88 0.28 51.35
CA ASP A 387 6.75 1.25 52.46
C ASP A 387 5.29 1.75 52.58
N ILE A 388 4.70 2.21 51.48
CA ILE A 388 3.30 2.67 51.38
C ILE A 388 2.28 1.55 51.69
N CYS A 389 2.63 0.29 51.48
CA CYS A 389 1.74 -0.84 51.80
C CYS A 389 1.85 -1.24 53.27
N LEU A 390 3.07 -1.30 53.81
CA LEU A 390 3.34 -1.68 55.20
C LEU A 390 2.90 -0.57 56.18
N SER A 391 2.97 0.71 55.81
CA SER A 391 2.51 1.82 56.64
C SER A 391 1.00 1.78 56.95
N GLN A 392 0.20 1.06 56.16
CA GLN A 392 -1.23 0.87 56.37
C GLN A 392 -1.55 -0.37 57.22
N LEU A 393 -0.57 -1.25 57.44
CA LEU A 393 -0.80 -2.57 58.00
C LEU A 393 -1.28 -2.57 59.46
N PRO A 394 -0.82 -1.66 60.36
CA PRO A 394 -1.37 -1.56 61.71
C PRO A 394 -2.87 -1.20 61.70
N THR A 395 -3.28 -0.14 61.00
CA THR A 395 -4.68 0.32 61.00
C THR A 395 -5.62 -0.68 60.31
N ILE A 396 -5.18 -1.34 59.23
CA ILE A 396 -5.95 -2.42 58.58
C ILE A 396 -6.20 -3.60 59.54
N ILE A 397 -5.24 -3.93 60.42
CA ILE A 397 -5.35 -5.07 61.34
C ILE A 397 -6.06 -4.69 62.66
N GLU A 398 -5.86 -3.48 63.17
CA GLU A 398 -6.36 -3.03 64.48
C GLU A 398 -7.69 -2.27 64.40
N GLU A 399 -7.86 -1.39 63.40
CA GLU A 399 -9.09 -0.61 63.19
C GLU A 399 -10.04 -1.23 62.15
N GLY A 400 -9.53 -2.15 61.32
CA GLY A 400 -10.27 -2.72 60.18
C GLY A 400 -10.42 -1.75 59.00
N THR A 401 -9.50 -0.78 58.86
CA THR A 401 -9.55 0.24 57.79
C THR A 401 -9.59 -0.40 56.39
N ALA A 402 -10.32 0.21 55.45
CA ALA A 402 -10.27 -0.20 54.06
C ALA A 402 -8.88 0.07 53.45
N PHE A 403 -8.27 -0.95 52.83
CA PHE A 403 -6.96 -0.84 52.18
C PHE A 403 -6.97 0.18 51.03
N ARG A 404 -5.98 1.08 51.01
CA ARG A 404 -5.74 2.01 49.90
C ARG A 404 -4.64 1.46 48.98
N HIS A 405 -5.07 1.09 47.77
CA HIS A 405 -4.21 0.66 46.67
C HIS A 405 -3.01 1.59 46.43
N SER A 406 -1.87 1.00 46.07
CA SER A 406 -0.60 1.68 45.80
C SER A 406 -0.68 2.54 44.52
N PRO A 407 -0.10 3.76 44.51
CA PRO A 407 -0.12 4.63 43.34
C PRO A 407 0.82 4.16 42.21
N PHE A 408 1.69 3.18 42.46
CA PHE A 408 2.73 2.68 41.54
C PHE A 408 2.27 2.57 40.07
N PHE A 409 1.15 1.89 39.81
CA PHE A 409 0.68 1.71 38.43
C PHE A 409 0.16 3.01 37.78
N ALA A 410 -0.38 3.95 38.57
CA ALA A 410 -0.81 5.25 38.07
C ALA A 410 0.37 6.17 37.76
N GLU A 411 1.43 6.13 38.59
CA GLU A 411 2.68 6.88 38.42
C GLU A 411 3.46 6.38 37.19
N GLN A 412 3.67 5.07 37.06
CA GLN A 412 4.42 4.50 35.94
C GLN A 412 3.70 4.68 34.59
N LEU A 413 2.36 4.71 34.56
CA LEU A 413 1.63 5.13 33.36
C LEU A 413 1.80 6.63 33.07
N THR A 414 1.98 7.49 34.07
CA THR A 414 2.29 8.91 33.87
C THR A 414 3.71 9.10 33.32
N ALA A 415 4.70 8.36 33.83
CA ALA A 415 6.05 8.37 33.26
C ALA A 415 6.07 7.93 31.79
N PHE A 416 5.33 6.87 31.45
CA PHE A 416 5.14 6.43 30.05
C PHE A 416 4.43 7.50 29.19
N GLN A 417 3.42 8.18 29.73
CA GLN A 417 2.74 9.30 29.06
C GLN A 417 3.67 10.49 28.80
N VAL A 418 4.60 10.81 29.71
CA VAL A 418 5.62 11.85 29.51
C VAL A 418 6.65 11.42 28.46
N TRP A 419 7.07 10.14 28.43
CA TRP A 419 7.94 9.63 27.36
C TRP A 419 7.30 9.85 25.98
N LEU A 420 5.99 9.61 25.86
CA LEU A 420 5.23 9.78 24.61
C LEU A 420 5.08 11.24 24.14
N THR A 421 5.08 12.24 25.02
CA THR A 421 4.92 13.65 24.60
C THR A 421 6.22 14.28 24.08
N MET A 422 7.39 13.69 24.37
CA MET A 422 8.69 14.32 24.06
C MET A 422 9.23 14.03 22.65
N GLY A 423 8.50 13.34 21.78
CA GLY A 423 8.87 13.11 20.38
C GLY A 423 9.53 11.76 20.07
N VAL A 424 9.63 11.43 18.79
CA VAL A 424 9.78 10.05 18.28
C VAL A 424 11.22 9.68 17.87
N GLU A 425 12.11 10.67 17.73
CA GLU A 425 13.38 10.51 17.03
C GLU A 425 14.54 10.09 17.95
N ASN A 426 15.17 8.97 17.61
CA ASN A 426 16.45 8.47 18.14
C ASN A 426 16.56 8.40 19.68
N ARG A 427 15.62 7.68 20.33
CA ARG A 427 15.59 7.50 21.80
C ARG A 427 15.78 6.05 22.24
N SER A 428 16.17 5.89 23.50
CA SER A 428 16.03 4.63 24.23
C SER A 428 14.56 4.19 24.28
N PRO A 429 14.29 2.87 24.29
CA PRO A 429 12.92 2.36 24.41
C PRO A 429 12.28 2.80 25.74
N PRO A 430 10.94 2.99 25.79
CA PRO A 430 10.26 3.42 27.01
C PRO A 430 10.31 2.34 28.08
N GLU A 431 11.05 2.59 29.16
CA GLU A 431 11.33 1.61 30.23
C GLU A 431 10.08 0.98 30.83
N GLN A 432 8.95 1.71 30.86
CA GLN A 432 7.70 1.30 31.50
C GLN A 432 6.83 0.37 30.63
N LEU A 433 7.24 0.04 29.39
CA LEU A 433 6.44 -0.77 28.46
C LEU A 433 6.05 -2.18 29.01
N PRO A 434 6.88 -2.90 29.79
CA PRO A 434 6.47 -4.12 30.49
C PRO A 434 5.45 -3.87 31.61
N ILE A 435 5.47 -2.70 32.24
CA ILE A 435 4.47 -2.29 33.25
C ILE A 435 3.11 -2.06 32.59
N VAL A 436 3.08 -1.42 31.41
CA VAL A 436 1.84 -1.26 30.61
C VAL A 436 1.19 -2.63 30.35
N LEU A 437 1.97 -3.62 29.91
CA LEU A 437 1.53 -5.02 29.73
C LEU A 437 0.93 -5.60 31.02
N GLN A 438 1.56 -5.39 32.17
CA GLN A 438 1.04 -5.86 33.46
C GLN A 438 -0.26 -5.16 33.85
N VAL A 439 -0.45 -3.88 33.51
CA VAL A 439 -1.69 -3.14 33.78
C VAL A 439 -2.86 -3.67 32.97
N LEU A 440 -2.66 -4.12 31.72
CA LEU A 440 -3.73 -4.72 30.89
C LEU A 440 -4.45 -5.90 31.59
N LEU A 441 -3.74 -6.60 32.48
CA LEU A 441 -4.27 -7.72 33.26
C LEU A 441 -5.20 -7.31 34.41
N SER A 442 -5.22 -6.05 34.81
CA SER A 442 -6.21 -5.49 35.73
C SER A 442 -7.41 -4.91 34.95
N GLN A 443 -8.44 -4.45 35.66
CA GLN A 443 -9.52 -3.64 35.11
C GLN A 443 -9.33 -2.15 35.43
N VAL A 444 -8.84 -1.82 36.64
CA VAL A 444 -8.84 -0.46 37.23
C VAL A 444 -8.17 0.60 36.35
N HIS A 445 -7.02 0.29 35.76
CA HIS A 445 -6.28 1.21 34.88
C HIS A 445 -6.22 0.72 33.42
N ARG A 446 -7.06 -0.26 33.04
CA ARG A 446 -7.00 -0.90 31.71
C ARG A 446 -7.22 0.09 30.58
N LEU A 447 -8.19 1.00 30.72
CA LEU A 447 -8.50 2.01 29.71
C LEU A 447 -7.30 2.91 29.44
N ARG A 448 -6.70 3.49 30.49
CA ARG A 448 -5.50 4.34 30.37
C ARG A 448 -4.29 3.58 29.80
N ALA A 449 -4.11 2.31 30.17
CA ALA A 449 -3.03 1.50 29.62
C ALA A 449 -3.23 1.14 28.14
N LEU A 450 -4.48 0.89 27.70
CA LEU A 450 -4.80 0.65 26.29
C LEU A 450 -4.73 1.93 25.45
N ASP A 451 -5.16 3.08 25.98
CA ASP A 451 -4.99 4.40 25.33
C ASP A 451 -3.51 4.70 25.09
N LEU A 452 -2.69 4.69 26.15
CA LEU A 452 -1.27 4.98 26.04
C LEU A 452 -0.54 3.94 25.17
N LEU A 453 -0.97 2.67 25.18
CA LEU A 453 -0.46 1.66 24.24
C LEU A 453 -0.86 1.98 22.79
N GLY A 454 -2.10 2.40 22.53
CA GLY A 454 -2.53 2.87 21.21
C GLY A 454 -1.68 4.03 20.71
N ARG A 455 -1.51 5.07 21.54
CA ARG A 455 -0.63 6.22 21.27
C ARG A 455 0.82 5.83 21.02
N PHE A 456 1.34 4.82 21.71
CA PHE A 456 2.67 4.27 21.45
C PHE A 456 2.77 3.53 20.11
N LEU A 457 1.76 2.72 19.76
CA LEU A 457 1.72 1.99 18.49
C LEU A 457 1.50 2.92 17.28
N ASP A 458 0.90 4.10 17.47
CA ASP A 458 0.78 5.13 16.43
C ASP A 458 2.11 5.76 16.02
N LEU A 459 3.17 5.62 16.83
CA LEU A 459 4.52 6.10 16.50
C LEU A 459 5.20 5.35 15.33
N GLY A 460 4.55 4.30 14.81
CA GLY A 460 4.92 3.59 13.59
C GLY A 460 5.42 2.15 13.81
N PRO A 461 5.81 1.45 12.72
CA PRO A 461 6.05 0.00 12.74
C PRO A 461 7.12 -0.48 13.72
N TRP A 462 8.10 0.36 14.04
CA TRP A 462 9.16 0.07 15.01
C TRP A 462 8.60 -0.10 16.44
N ALA A 463 7.60 0.71 16.82
CA ALA A 463 6.96 0.66 18.13
C ALA A 463 6.05 -0.57 18.26
N VAL A 464 5.35 -0.92 17.16
CA VAL A 464 4.58 -2.17 17.05
C VAL A 464 5.48 -3.39 17.23
N SER A 465 6.60 -3.47 16.50
CA SER A 465 7.60 -4.53 16.65
C SER A 465 8.16 -4.60 18.08
N LEU A 466 8.44 -3.43 18.69
CA LEU A 466 8.93 -3.36 20.07
C LEU A 466 7.89 -3.91 21.08
N ALA A 467 6.63 -3.48 21.00
CA ALA A 467 5.56 -3.96 21.88
C ALA A 467 5.31 -5.48 21.72
N LEU A 468 5.29 -5.98 20.49
CA LEU A 468 5.21 -7.42 20.21
C LEU A 468 6.40 -8.18 20.84
N SER A 469 7.61 -7.59 20.81
CA SER A 469 8.80 -8.17 21.47
C SER A 469 8.80 -8.08 23.01
N VAL A 470 7.95 -7.26 23.64
CA VAL A 470 7.65 -7.34 25.09
C VAL A 470 6.66 -8.48 25.39
N GLY A 471 5.86 -8.87 24.39
CA GLY A 471 4.88 -9.93 24.47
C GLY A 471 3.43 -9.45 24.69
N ILE A 472 3.04 -8.26 24.22
CA ILE A 472 1.65 -7.77 24.39
C ILE A 472 0.60 -8.68 23.74
N PHE A 473 0.98 -9.42 22.69
CA PHE A 473 0.07 -10.14 21.78
C PHE A 473 -0.98 -11.04 22.46
N PRO A 474 -0.62 -12.03 23.31
CA PRO A 474 -1.61 -12.88 23.99
C PRO A 474 -2.55 -12.11 24.93
N TYR A 475 -2.16 -10.93 25.41
CA TYR A 475 -2.99 -10.11 26.29
C TYR A 475 -4.04 -9.34 25.48
N VAL A 476 -3.64 -8.68 24.38
CA VAL A 476 -4.57 -7.96 23.50
C VAL A 476 -5.47 -8.90 22.70
N LEU A 477 -5.03 -10.13 22.43
CA LEU A 477 -5.87 -11.21 21.87
C LEU A 477 -6.94 -11.66 22.86
N LYS A 478 -6.56 -11.93 24.12
CA LYS A 478 -7.51 -12.32 25.16
C LYS A 478 -8.51 -11.21 25.51
N LEU A 479 -8.14 -9.93 25.34
CA LEU A 479 -9.06 -8.82 25.57
C LEU A 479 -10.22 -8.74 24.55
N LEU A 480 -10.10 -9.36 23.36
CA LEU A 480 -11.21 -9.52 22.41
C LEU A 480 -12.34 -10.42 22.94
N GLN A 481 -12.12 -11.16 24.03
CA GLN A 481 -13.15 -11.94 24.72
C GLN A 481 -13.94 -11.11 25.75
N SER A 482 -13.68 -9.79 25.86
CA SER A 482 -14.33 -8.90 26.82
C SER A 482 -15.56 -8.20 26.21
N SER A 483 -16.68 -8.22 26.94
CA SER A 483 -17.95 -7.57 26.55
C SER A 483 -18.01 -6.06 26.80
N ALA A 484 -17.01 -5.49 27.46
CA ALA A 484 -16.91 -4.06 27.79
C ALA A 484 -16.86 -3.20 26.51
N ARG A 485 -17.86 -2.31 26.32
CA ARG A 485 -17.99 -1.47 25.10
C ARG A 485 -16.90 -0.40 25.05
N GLU A 486 -16.50 0.13 26.20
CA GLU A 486 -15.45 1.11 26.40
C GLU A 486 -14.06 0.63 25.93
N LEU A 487 -13.85 -0.69 25.78
CA LEU A 487 -12.61 -1.24 25.24
C LEU A 487 -12.59 -1.29 23.70
N ARG A 488 -13.76 -1.21 23.02
CA ARG A 488 -13.90 -1.38 21.57
C ARG A 488 -13.02 -0.43 20.74
N PRO A 489 -13.10 0.92 20.88
CA PRO A 489 -12.31 1.83 20.06
C PRO A 489 -10.79 1.62 20.25
N LEU A 490 -10.35 1.38 21.49
CA LEU A 490 -8.94 1.17 21.83
C LEU A 490 -8.40 -0.15 21.27
N LEU A 491 -9.15 -1.25 21.42
CA LEU A 491 -8.75 -2.56 20.90
C LEU A 491 -8.76 -2.59 19.37
N VAL A 492 -9.73 -1.92 18.73
CA VAL A 492 -9.73 -1.72 17.26
C VAL A 492 -8.48 -0.96 16.82
N PHE A 493 -8.14 0.16 17.47
CA PHE A 493 -6.95 0.94 17.12
C PHE A 493 -5.67 0.09 17.25
N ILE A 494 -5.49 -0.60 18.38
CA ILE A 494 -4.35 -1.49 18.63
C ILE A 494 -4.24 -2.60 17.58
N TRP A 495 -5.35 -3.25 17.23
CA TRP A 495 -5.34 -4.35 16.26
C TRP A 495 -5.12 -3.89 14.82
N ALA A 496 -5.59 -2.69 14.45
CA ALA A 496 -5.22 -2.08 13.17
C ALA A 496 -3.71 -1.82 13.08
N LYS A 497 -3.09 -1.25 14.14
CA LYS A 497 -1.63 -1.04 14.17
C LYS A 497 -0.83 -2.35 14.12
N ILE A 498 -1.30 -3.42 14.77
CA ILE A 498 -0.65 -4.74 14.71
C ILE A 498 -0.75 -5.35 13.30
N LEU A 499 -1.95 -5.39 12.71
CA LEU A 499 -2.17 -6.03 11.39
C LEU A 499 -1.57 -5.24 10.22
N ALA A 500 -1.36 -3.93 10.36
CA ALA A 500 -0.62 -3.12 9.40
C ALA A 500 0.90 -3.41 9.37
N VAL A 501 1.41 -4.21 10.30
CA VAL A 501 2.85 -4.51 10.49
C VAL A 501 3.14 -6.02 10.44
N ASP A 502 2.21 -6.86 10.92
CA ASP A 502 2.28 -8.32 10.84
C ASP A 502 0.91 -8.95 10.53
N SER A 503 0.64 -9.16 9.24
CA SER A 503 -0.57 -9.82 8.74
C SER A 503 -0.67 -11.30 9.13
N SER A 504 0.41 -11.96 9.57
CA SER A 504 0.36 -13.37 9.99
C SER A 504 -0.56 -13.61 11.18
N CYS A 505 -0.86 -12.55 11.95
CA CYS A 505 -1.76 -12.57 13.11
C CYS A 505 -3.20 -12.97 12.75
N GLN A 506 -3.58 -12.97 11.47
CA GLN A 506 -4.87 -13.48 10.99
C GLN A 506 -5.18 -14.92 11.46
N ALA A 507 -4.17 -15.80 11.51
CA ALA A 507 -4.35 -17.19 11.92
C ALA A 507 -4.77 -17.31 13.40
N ASP A 508 -4.12 -16.54 14.27
CA ASP A 508 -4.44 -16.48 15.70
C ASP A 508 -5.81 -15.83 15.96
N LEU A 509 -6.14 -14.77 15.23
CA LEU A 509 -7.44 -14.06 15.32
C LEU A 509 -8.64 -14.91 14.87
N VAL A 510 -8.47 -15.75 13.85
CA VAL A 510 -9.53 -16.67 13.41
C VAL A 510 -9.72 -17.78 14.45
N LYS A 511 -8.62 -18.40 14.86
CA LYS A 511 -8.58 -19.52 15.82
C LYS A 511 -9.25 -19.21 17.16
N ASP A 512 -8.95 -18.05 17.75
CA ASP A 512 -9.49 -17.66 19.06
C ASP A 512 -10.86 -16.93 18.94
N ASN A 513 -11.53 -17.01 17.78
CA ASN A 513 -12.80 -16.33 17.43
C ASN A 513 -12.76 -14.78 17.47
N GLY A 514 -11.58 -14.17 17.50
CA GLY A 514 -11.40 -12.71 17.53
C GLY A 514 -12.04 -11.97 16.36
N HIS A 515 -12.15 -12.60 15.19
CA HIS A 515 -12.90 -12.05 14.04
C HIS A 515 -14.35 -11.63 14.39
N LYS A 516 -15.02 -12.35 15.30
CA LYS A 516 -16.40 -12.04 15.74
C LYS A 516 -16.50 -10.75 16.54
N TYR A 517 -15.41 -10.35 17.22
CA TYR A 517 -15.34 -9.06 17.91
C TYR A 517 -15.48 -7.92 16.90
N PHE A 518 -14.67 -7.95 15.83
CA PHE A 518 -14.64 -6.92 14.79
C PHE A 518 -15.93 -6.88 13.97
N LEU A 519 -16.52 -8.04 13.64
CA LEU A 519 -17.87 -8.09 13.05
C LEU A 519 -18.91 -7.34 13.90
N SER A 520 -18.87 -7.53 15.23
CA SER A 520 -19.78 -6.85 16.17
C SER A 520 -19.50 -5.35 16.41
N VAL A 521 -18.41 -4.82 15.85
CA VAL A 521 -18.05 -3.40 15.89
C VAL A 521 -18.33 -2.71 14.54
N LEU A 522 -18.11 -3.39 13.42
CA LEU A 522 -18.49 -2.88 12.10
C LEU A 522 -20.01 -2.74 11.97
N ALA A 523 -20.76 -3.65 12.61
CA ALA A 523 -22.22 -3.62 12.69
C ALA A 523 -22.81 -2.78 13.85
N ASP A 524 -22.02 -1.96 14.56
CA ASP A 524 -22.48 -1.08 15.65
C ASP A 524 -22.56 0.37 15.13
N PRO A 525 -23.76 0.90 14.75
CA PRO A 525 -23.86 2.22 14.13
C PRO A 525 -23.45 3.39 15.05
N TYR A 526 -23.38 3.14 16.36
CA TYR A 526 -22.92 4.11 17.35
C TYR A 526 -21.38 4.20 17.43
N MET A 527 -20.65 3.35 16.69
CA MET A 527 -19.20 3.42 16.59
C MET A 527 -18.79 4.51 15.57
N PRO A 528 -17.89 5.45 15.92
CA PRO A 528 -17.37 6.45 15.00
C PRO A 528 -16.84 5.84 13.69
N ALA A 529 -17.06 6.54 12.58
CA ALA A 529 -16.73 6.03 11.23
C ALA A 529 -15.25 5.66 11.08
N GLU A 530 -14.34 6.40 11.72
CA GLU A 530 -12.91 6.11 11.78
C GLU A 530 -12.61 4.73 12.40
N HIS A 531 -13.25 4.40 13.53
CA HIS A 531 -13.11 3.09 14.16
C HIS A 531 -13.83 1.99 13.37
N ARG A 532 -14.99 2.25 12.75
CA ARG A 532 -15.60 1.31 11.79
C ARG A 532 -14.67 1.05 10.60
N THR A 533 -13.91 2.06 10.15
CA THR A 533 -12.93 1.94 9.04
C THR A 533 -11.73 1.11 9.43
N MET A 534 -11.13 1.36 10.60
CA MET A 534 -10.10 0.49 11.18
C MET A 534 -10.60 -0.95 11.34
N THR A 535 -11.88 -1.14 11.68
CA THR A 535 -12.52 -2.46 11.80
C THR A 535 -12.69 -3.15 10.44
N ALA A 536 -13.12 -2.42 9.41
CA ALA A 536 -13.18 -2.91 8.03
C ALA A 536 -11.79 -3.31 7.50
N PHE A 537 -10.75 -2.51 7.80
CA PHE A 537 -9.36 -2.86 7.52
C PHE A 537 -8.92 -4.15 8.23
N ILE A 538 -9.17 -4.29 9.53
CA ILE A 538 -8.85 -5.50 10.31
C ILE A 538 -9.49 -6.74 9.67
N LEU A 539 -10.77 -6.66 9.31
CA LEU A 539 -11.48 -7.75 8.61
C LEU A 539 -10.91 -8.02 7.22
N ALA A 540 -10.58 -6.97 6.45
CA ALA A 540 -9.93 -7.05 5.14
C ALA A 540 -8.49 -7.59 5.19
N VAL A 541 -7.82 -7.60 6.35
CA VAL A 541 -6.57 -8.35 6.56
C VAL A 541 -6.87 -9.79 6.97
N ILE A 542 -7.81 -10.02 7.91
CA ILE A 542 -8.18 -11.38 8.39
C ILE A 542 -8.57 -12.34 7.24
N VAL A 543 -9.22 -11.83 6.19
CA VAL A 543 -9.65 -12.63 5.03
C VAL A 543 -8.66 -12.62 3.87
N ASN A 544 -7.53 -11.91 3.97
CA ASN A 544 -6.61 -11.70 2.85
C ASN A 544 -5.85 -12.98 2.48
N SER A 545 -6.21 -13.59 1.34
CA SER A 545 -5.58 -14.82 0.83
C SER A 545 -5.55 -15.96 1.85
N TYR A 546 -6.57 -16.05 2.72
CA TYR A 546 -6.63 -17.02 3.81
C TYR A 546 -8.02 -17.64 3.94
N THR A 547 -8.22 -18.80 3.33
CA THR A 547 -9.52 -19.46 3.18
C THR A 547 -10.23 -19.72 4.51
N THR A 548 -9.52 -20.15 5.55
CA THR A 548 -10.13 -20.35 6.88
C THR A 548 -10.63 -19.04 7.51
N GLY A 549 -10.01 -17.89 7.16
CA GLY A 549 -10.51 -16.56 7.51
C GLY A 549 -11.73 -16.16 6.69
N GLN A 550 -11.70 -16.39 5.37
CA GLN A 550 -12.85 -16.16 4.47
C GLN A 550 -14.08 -16.98 4.91
N GLU A 551 -13.91 -18.28 5.19
CA GLU A 551 -14.94 -19.18 5.73
C GLU A 551 -15.54 -18.68 7.04
N ALA A 552 -14.69 -18.35 8.03
CA ALA A 552 -15.12 -17.91 9.35
C ALA A 552 -15.86 -16.55 9.31
N CYS A 553 -15.39 -15.62 8.47
CA CYS A 553 -16.05 -14.33 8.26
C CYS A 553 -17.32 -14.45 7.41
N LEU A 554 -17.40 -15.38 6.46
CA LEU A 554 -18.62 -15.69 5.70
C LEU A 554 -19.72 -16.23 6.64
N GLN A 555 -19.38 -17.18 7.51
CA GLN A 555 -20.27 -17.66 8.58
C GLN A 555 -20.61 -16.58 9.62
N GLY A 556 -19.81 -15.52 9.69
CA GLY A 556 -20.03 -14.32 10.49
C GLY A 556 -20.86 -13.23 9.81
N ASN A 557 -21.48 -13.51 8.66
CA ASN A 557 -22.29 -12.58 7.85
C ASN A 557 -21.53 -11.31 7.40
N LEU A 558 -20.20 -11.38 7.21
CA LEU A 558 -19.38 -10.22 6.82
C LEU A 558 -19.89 -9.53 5.54
N ILE A 559 -20.41 -10.27 4.57
CA ILE A 559 -20.93 -9.71 3.31
C ILE A 559 -22.14 -8.80 3.58
N ALA A 560 -23.16 -9.29 4.30
CA ALA A 560 -24.33 -8.49 4.65
C ALA A 560 -23.95 -7.24 5.44
N ILE A 561 -23.11 -7.39 6.48
CA ILE A 561 -22.63 -6.28 7.31
C ILE A 561 -21.89 -5.24 6.45
N CYS A 562 -20.98 -5.65 5.57
CA CYS A 562 -20.29 -4.73 4.66
C CYS A 562 -21.26 -4.01 3.71
N LEU A 563 -22.24 -4.71 3.13
CA LEU A 563 -23.20 -4.12 2.21
C LEU A 563 -24.14 -3.09 2.86
N GLU A 564 -24.36 -3.17 4.18
CA GLU A 564 -25.07 -2.13 4.94
C GLU A 564 -24.22 -0.86 5.16
N GLN A 565 -22.89 -0.98 5.23
CA GLN A 565 -21.98 0.16 5.42
C GLN A 565 -21.60 0.87 4.11
N LEU A 566 -22.04 0.35 2.96
CA LEU A 566 -21.56 0.78 1.63
C LEU A 566 -21.92 2.24 1.28
N SER A 567 -22.99 2.78 1.87
CA SER A 567 -23.47 4.15 1.66
C SER A 567 -23.08 5.14 2.76
N ASP A 568 -22.17 4.77 3.67
CA ASP A 568 -21.73 5.67 4.76
C ASP A 568 -21.05 6.95 4.22
N PRO A 569 -21.30 8.14 4.80
CA PRO A 569 -20.68 9.39 4.35
C PRO A 569 -19.14 9.40 4.33
N HIS A 570 -18.48 8.60 5.17
CA HIS A 570 -17.02 8.60 5.30
C HIS A 570 -16.33 7.79 4.17
N PRO A 571 -15.55 8.42 3.28
CA PRO A 571 -15.02 7.76 2.08
C PRO A 571 -14.01 6.65 2.41
N LEU A 572 -13.21 6.82 3.45
CA LEU A 572 -12.22 5.84 3.89
C LEU A 572 -12.93 4.55 4.39
N LEU A 573 -14.16 4.65 4.92
CA LEU A 573 -14.99 3.48 5.24
C LEU A 573 -15.48 2.79 3.97
N ARG A 574 -16.08 3.53 3.01
CA ARG A 574 -16.57 2.96 1.75
C ARG A 574 -15.47 2.23 0.97
N GLN A 575 -14.28 2.82 0.92
CA GLN A 575 -13.06 2.21 0.35
C GLN A 575 -12.75 0.86 1.01
N TRP A 576 -12.63 0.80 2.34
CA TRP A 576 -12.24 -0.42 3.04
C TRP A 576 -13.33 -1.48 3.12
N VAL A 577 -14.60 -1.08 3.14
CA VAL A 577 -15.74 -1.98 2.98
C VAL A 577 -15.69 -2.66 1.62
N ALA A 578 -15.42 -1.92 0.53
CA ALA A 578 -15.27 -2.50 -0.80
C ALA A 578 -14.02 -3.39 -0.92
N ILE A 579 -12.85 -3.01 -0.35
CA ILE A 579 -11.67 -3.89 -0.30
C ILE A 579 -11.95 -5.16 0.52
N CYS A 580 -12.69 -5.05 1.63
CA CYS A 580 -13.06 -6.20 2.47
C CYS A 580 -13.98 -7.18 1.73
N LEU A 581 -14.96 -6.67 0.98
CA LEU A 581 -15.80 -7.46 0.07
C LEU A 581 -14.96 -8.10 -1.04
N GLY A 582 -14.08 -7.33 -1.70
CA GLY A 582 -13.20 -7.86 -2.75
C GLY A 582 -12.31 -9.02 -2.28
N ARG A 583 -11.79 -8.94 -1.06
CA ARG A 583 -10.95 -10.00 -0.47
C ARG A 583 -11.73 -11.20 0.09
N ILE A 584 -12.99 -11.05 0.56
CA ILE A 584 -13.72 -12.20 1.14
C ILE A 584 -14.08 -13.25 0.08
N TRP A 585 -14.40 -12.83 -1.16
CA TRP A 585 -14.73 -13.76 -2.24
C TRP A 585 -13.56 -14.12 -3.16
N GLN A 586 -12.42 -13.44 -3.05
CA GLN A 586 -11.22 -13.71 -3.87
C GLN A 586 -10.77 -15.18 -3.74
N ASN A 587 -10.75 -15.89 -4.86
CA ASN A 587 -10.52 -17.34 -4.97
C ASN A 587 -11.47 -18.21 -4.10
N PHE A 588 -12.69 -17.74 -3.79
CA PHE A 588 -13.62 -18.42 -2.89
C PHE A 588 -15.10 -18.33 -3.32
N ASP A 589 -15.50 -19.24 -4.21
CA ASP A 589 -16.83 -19.30 -4.85
C ASP A 589 -18.01 -19.33 -3.86
N SER A 590 -17.84 -19.93 -2.67
CA SER A 590 -18.87 -19.94 -1.61
C SER A 590 -19.27 -18.53 -1.13
N ALA A 591 -18.30 -17.61 -1.04
CA ALA A 591 -18.55 -16.21 -0.72
C ALA A 591 -19.05 -15.42 -1.94
N ARG A 592 -18.56 -15.73 -3.15
CA ARG A 592 -19.09 -15.17 -4.41
C ARG A 592 -20.60 -15.46 -4.52
N TRP A 593 -21.02 -16.72 -4.36
CA TRP A 593 -22.43 -17.11 -4.38
C TRP A 593 -23.27 -16.49 -3.25
N CYS A 594 -22.67 -16.12 -2.11
CA CYS A 594 -23.37 -15.32 -1.09
C CYS A 594 -23.55 -13.87 -1.56
N GLY A 595 -22.52 -13.25 -2.13
CA GLY A 595 -22.63 -11.93 -2.77
C GLY A 595 -23.59 -11.89 -3.97
N VAL A 596 -23.83 -13.02 -4.65
CA VAL A 596 -24.93 -13.13 -5.63
C VAL A 596 -26.29 -13.02 -4.95
N ARG A 597 -26.53 -13.77 -3.87
CA ARG A 597 -27.81 -13.76 -3.13
C ARG A 597 -28.12 -12.41 -2.47
N ASP A 598 -27.09 -11.71 -2.02
CA ASP A 598 -27.23 -10.42 -1.32
C ASP A 598 -27.21 -9.21 -2.27
N SER A 599 -27.24 -9.42 -3.60
CA SER A 599 -27.10 -8.38 -4.64
C SER A 599 -25.85 -7.50 -4.45
N ALA A 600 -24.73 -8.08 -4.02
CA ALA A 600 -23.50 -7.37 -3.70
C ALA A 600 -22.93 -6.60 -4.90
N HIS A 601 -22.97 -7.22 -6.08
CA HIS A 601 -22.49 -6.63 -7.33
C HIS A 601 -23.35 -5.43 -7.75
N GLU A 602 -24.68 -5.53 -7.65
CA GLU A 602 -25.60 -4.42 -7.94
C GLU A 602 -25.41 -3.23 -6.99
N LYS A 603 -25.21 -3.51 -5.70
CA LYS A 603 -24.92 -2.48 -4.69
C LYS A 603 -23.57 -1.79 -4.94
N LEU A 604 -22.54 -2.55 -5.33
CA LEU A 604 -21.21 -2.02 -5.66
C LEU A 604 -21.21 -1.06 -6.86
N TYR A 605 -22.16 -1.17 -7.79
CA TYR A 605 -22.27 -0.22 -8.90
C TYR A 605 -22.44 1.24 -8.45
N SER A 606 -23.07 1.47 -7.28
CA SER A 606 -23.22 2.82 -6.71
C SER A 606 -21.89 3.49 -6.37
N LEU A 607 -20.84 2.71 -6.06
CA LEU A 607 -19.51 3.23 -5.76
C LEU A 607 -18.66 3.51 -7.00
N LEU A 608 -19.07 3.05 -8.19
CA LEU A 608 -18.35 3.35 -9.44
C LEU A 608 -18.50 4.83 -9.84
N SER A 609 -19.52 5.52 -9.33
CA SER A 609 -19.76 6.96 -9.49
C SER A 609 -19.41 7.79 -8.25
N ASP A 610 -18.67 7.23 -7.29
CA ASP A 610 -18.26 7.95 -6.07
C ASP A 610 -17.34 9.15 -6.41
N PRO A 611 -17.52 10.32 -5.77
CA PRO A 611 -16.62 11.47 -5.97
C PRO A 611 -15.15 11.19 -5.64
N ILE A 612 -14.82 10.17 -4.84
CA ILE A 612 -13.45 9.87 -4.43
C ILE A 612 -12.84 8.75 -5.30
N PRO A 613 -11.74 9.00 -6.05
CA PRO A 613 -11.07 7.99 -6.89
C PRO A 613 -10.69 6.71 -6.14
N GLU A 614 -10.24 6.83 -4.90
CA GLU A 614 -9.86 5.70 -4.05
C GLU A 614 -11.03 4.76 -3.73
N VAL A 615 -12.27 5.30 -3.65
CA VAL A 615 -13.49 4.50 -3.46
C VAL A 615 -13.91 3.83 -4.77
N ARG A 616 -13.84 4.55 -5.91
CA ARG A 616 -14.08 3.97 -7.24
C ARG A 616 -13.10 2.83 -7.54
N CYS A 617 -11.81 3.01 -7.22
CA CYS A 617 -10.77 2.00 -7.33
C CYS A 617 -11.10 0.75 -6.49
N ALA A 618 -11.56 0.92 -5.25
CA ALA A 618 -11.97 -0.19 -4.39
C ALA A 618 -13.20 -0.95 -4.91
N ALA A 619 -14.16 -0.26 -5.52
CA ALA A 619 -15.32 -0.88 -6.15
C ALA A 619 -14.93 -1.68 -7.41
N VAL A 620 -14.00 -1.15 -8.22
CA VAL A 620 -13.43 -1.86 -9.39
C VAL A 620 -12.67 -3.11 -8.95
N PHE A 621 -11.82 -3.02 -7.92
CA PHE A 621 -11.14 -4.18 -7.31
C PHE A 621 -12.15 -5.25 -6.84
N ALA A 622 -13.20 -4.82 -6.12
CA ALA A 622 -14.22 -5.73 -5.58
C ALA A 622 -15.00 -6.47 -6.68
N LEU A 623 -15.42 -5.76 -7.72
CA LEU A 623 -16.10 -6.35 -8.89
C LEU A 623 -15.15 -7.21 -9.75
N GLY A 624 -13.89 -6.79 -9.91
CA GLY A 624 -12.87 -7.54 -10.63
C GLY A 624 -12.51 -8.86 -9.96
N THR A 625 -12.41 -8.88 -8.64
CA THR A 625 -12.26 -10.13 -7.87
C THR A 625 -13.54 -10.95 -7.83
N PHE A 626 -14.73 -10.36 -7.95
CA PHE A 626 -16.00 -11.10 -8.01
C PHE A 626 -16.14 -11.95 -9.29
N VAL A 627 -15.60 -11.47 -10.42
CA VAL A 627 -15.57 -12.20 -11.71
C VAL A 627 -14.45 -13.25 -11.75
N GLY A 628 -13.32 -12.99 -11.08
CA GLY A 628 -12.10 -13.80 -11.20
C GLY A 628 -12.20 -15.25 -10.70
N ASN A 629 -13.24 -15.61 -9.95
CA ASN A 629 -13.38 -16.93 -9.31
C ASN A 629 -14.63 -17.63 -9.87
N SER A 630 -14.50 -18.12 -11.09
CA SER A 630 -15.55 -18.87 -11.78
C SER A 630 -15.04 -20.24 -12.18
N ALA A 631 -14.71 -21.06 -11.18
CA ALA A 631 -14.38 -22.47 -11.40
C ALA A 631 -15.60 -23.22 -11.98
N GLU A 632 -16.79 -22.94 -11.46
CA GLU A 632 -18.05 -23.48 -11.99
C GLU A 632 -18.58 -22.61 -13.15
N ARG A 633 -18.54 -23.14 -14.38
CA ARG A 633 -19.08 -22.51 -15.61
C ARG A 633 -20.60 -22.65 -15.73
N THR A 634 -21.34 -22.19 -14.73
CA THR A 634 -22.82 -22.17 -14.80
C THR A 634 -23.32 -21.02 -15.68
N ASP A 635 -24.45 -21.22 -16.39
CA ASP A 635 -25.12 -20.14 -17.14
C ASP A 635 -25.45 -18.93 -16.23
N HIS A 636 -25.65 -19.19 -14.93
CA HIS A 636 -25.92 -18.17 -13.93
C HIS A 636 -24.71 -17.28 -13.66
N SER A 637 -23.52 -17.86 -13.48
CA SER A 637 -22.27 -17.12 -13.30
C SER A 637 -21.98 -16.23 -14.51
N THR A 638 -22.05 -16.79 -15.73
CA THR A 638 -21.82 -16.08 -16.99
C THR A 638 -22.77 -14.89 -17.18
N THR A 639 -24.05 -15.02 -16.80
CA THR A 639 -25.01 -13.90 -16.85
C THR A 639 -24.56 -12.73 -15.97
N ILE A 640 -24.03 -13.01 -14.78
CA ILE A 640 -23.59 -11.99 -13.83
C ILE A 640 -22.25 -11.40 -14.25
N ASP A 641 -21.30 -12.22 -14.70
CA ASP A 641 -19.99 -11.77 -15.18
C ASP A 641 -20.13 -10.83 -16.39
N HIS A 642 -21.09 -11.09 -17.29
CA HIS A 642 -21.42 -10.21 -18.42
C HIS A 642 -21.98 -8.85 -17.95
N ASN A 643 -22.85 -8.84 -16.93
CA ASN A 643 -23.36 -7.60 -16.35
C ASN A 643 -22.25 -6.78 -15.67
N VAL A 644 -21.42 -7.43 -14.84
CA VAL A 644 -20.31 -6.79 -14.13
C VAL A 644 -19.28 -6.23 -15.11
N ALA A 645 -18.90 -7.00 -16.14
CA ALA A 645 -18.01 -6.55 -17.20
C ALA A 645 -18.54 -5.29 -17.89
N MET A 646 -19.84 -5.24 -18.19
CA MET A 646 -20.46 -4.09 -18.86
C MET A 646 -20.63 -2.85 -17.97
N MET A 647 -20.68 -2.99 -16.64
CA MET A 647 -20.62 -1.83 -15.74
C MET A 647 -19.18 -1.33 -15.59
N LEU A 648 -18.20 -2.23 -15.42
CA LEU A 648 -16.78 -1.87 -15.39
C LEU A 648 -16.32 -1.16 -16.67
N ALA A 649 -16.81 -1.58 -17.84
CA ALA A 649 -16.53 -0.96 -19.14
C ALA A 649 -16.84 0.55 -19.22
N GLN A 650 -17.70 1.09 -18.34
CA GLN A 650 -18.06 2.51 -18.35
C GLN A 650 -16.93 3.41 -17.80
N LEU A 651 -16.05 2.87 -16.96
CA LEU A 651 -14.93 3.57 -16.33
C LEU A 651 -13.70 3.76 -17.24
N ILE A 652 -13.84 3.46 -18.52
CA ILE A 652 -12.82 3.74 -19.54
C ILE A 652 -12.46 5.24 -19.67
N ASN A 653 -13.42 6.13 -19.43
CA ASN A 653 -13.22 7.59 -19.50
C ASN A 653 -13.05 8.22 -18.10
N ASP A 654 -12.49 7.47 -17.16
CA ASP A 654 -12.19 7.93 -15.79
C ASP A 654 -11.01 8.92 -15.79
N GLY A 655 -11.09 10.00 -15.01
CA GLY A 655 -9.98 10.94 -14.89
C GLY A 655 -8.76 10.31 -14.20
N SER A 656 -8.96 9.45 -13.21
CA SER A 656 -7.86 8.96 -12.38
C SER A 656 -7.17 7.73 -13.01
N PRO A 657 -5.86 7.79 -13.32
CA PRO A 657 -5.14 6.65 -13.90
C PRO A 657 -5.06 5.47 -12.92
N MET A 658 -5.20 5.74 -11.62
CA MET A 658 -5.32 4.76 -10.54
C MET A 658 -6.52 3.81 -10.76
N VAL A 659 -7.70 4.36 -11.06
CA VAL A 659 -8.92 3.56 -11.31
C VAL A 659 -8.81 2.83 -12.65
N ARG A 660 -8.26 3.46 -13.69
CA ARG A 660 -8.01 2.80 -14.99
C ARG A 660 -7.02 1.64 -14.89
N LYS A 661 -5.98 1.74 -14.04
CA LYS A 661 -5.03 0.64 -13.79
C LYS A 661 -5.68 -0.56 -13.11
N GLU A 662 -6.57 -0.32 -12.14
CA GLU A 662 -7.38 -1.36 -11.51
C GLU A 662 -8.42 -1.94 -12.49
N LEU A 663 -8.99 -1.13 -13.38
CA LEU A 663 -9.91 -1.58 -14.43
C LEU A 663 -9.24 -2.57 -15.38
N VAL A 664 -7.99 -2.32 -15.79
CA VAL A 664 -7.22 -3.29 -16.60
C VAL A 664 -7.06 -4.62 -15.86
N VAL A 665 -6.76 -4.62 -14.55
CA VAL A 665 -6.67 -5.84 -13.74
C VAL A 665 -8.02 -6.56 -13.65
N ALA A 666 -9.10 -5.83 -13.34
CA ALA A 666 -10.45 -6.39 -13.26
C ALA A 666 -10.90 -7.03 -14.59
N LEU A 667 -10.60 -6.40 -15.72
CA LEU A 667 -10.85 -6.97 -17.05
C LEU A 667 -9.90 -8.13 -17.38
N SER A 668 -8.66 -8.13 -16.89
CA SER A 668 -7.73 -9.25 -17.07
C SER A 668 -8.26 -10.56 -16.46
N HIS A 669 -8.97 -10.48 -15.32
CA HIS A 669 -9.63 -11.63 -14.72
C HIS A 669 -10.73 -12.21 -15.62
N LEU A 670 -11.60 -11.35 -16.17
CA LEU A 670 -12.63 -11.76 -17.15
C LEU A 670 -11.99 -12.38 -18.40
N VAL A 671 -10.87 -11.81 -18.86
CA VAL A 671 -10.12 -12.28 -20.03
C VAL A 671 -9.49 -13.66 -19.83
N VAL A 672 -8.89 -13.92 -18.67
CA VAL A 672 -8.37 -15.25 -18.29
C VAL A 672 -9.49 -16.27 -18.16
N GLN A 673 -10.64 -15.86 -17.59
CA GLN A 673 -11.79 -16.74 -17.44
C GLN A 673 -12.42 -17.12 -18.80
N TYR A 674 -12.70 -16.14 -19.67
CA TYR A 674 -13.33 -16.36 -20.98
C TYR A 674 -12.32 -16.40 -22.14
N GLU A 675 -11.14 -16.97 -21.90
CA GLU A 675 -9.99 -16.96 -22.82
C GLU A 675 -10.35 -17.45 -24.23
N SER A 676 -11.14 -18.52 -24.36
CA SER A 676 -11.56 -19.04 -25.66
C SER A 676 -12.37 -18.01 -26.47
N ASN A 677 -13.26 -17.25 -25.82
CA ASN A 677 -14.06 -16.21 -26.46
C ASN A 677 -13.16 -15.04 -26.89
N PHE A 678 -12.23 -14.62 -26.03
CA PHE A 678 -11.29 -13.55 -26.35
C PHE A 678 -10.27 -13.94 -27.41
N CYS A 679 -9.88 -15.20 -27.53
CA CYS A 679 -9.06 -15.69 -28.64
C CYS A 679 -9.81 -15.58 -29.99
N THR A 680 -11.09 -15.96 -30.04
CA THR A 680 -11.94 -15.79 -31.23
C THR A 680 -12.02 -14.31 -31.64
N VAL A 681 -12.22 -13.40 -30.67
CA VAL A 681 -12.27 -11.95 -30.92
C VAL A 681 -10.91 -11.42 -31.39
N ALA A 682 -9.81 -11.81 -30.74
CA ALA A 682 -8.46 -11.38 -31.10
C ALA A 682 -8.10 -11.76 -32.55
N LEU A 683 -8.42 -12.99 -32.98
CA LEU A 683 -8.22 -13.43 -34.36
C LEU A 683 -9.03 -12.58 -35.34
N GLN A 684 -10.30 -12.29 -35.06
CA GLN A 684 -11.14 -11.43 -35.91
C GLN A 684 -10.54 -10.03 -36.08
N PHE A 685 -10.09 -9.38 -35.00
CA PHE A 685 -9.44 -8.07 -35.08
C PHE A 685 -8.09 -8.12 -35.83
N MET A 686 -7.30 -9.19 -35.65
CA MET A 686 -6.03 -9.40 -36.37
C MET A 686 -6.21 -9.83 -37.84
N GLU A 687 -7.36 -10.36 -38.23
CA GLU A 687 -7.73 -10.59 -39.63
C GLU A 687 -8.21 -9.29 -40.28
N GLU A 688 -9.01 -8.51 -39.57
CA GLU A 688 -9.55 -7.26 -40.11
C GLU A 688 -8.49 -6.15 -40.22
N GLU A 689 -7.49 -6.08 -39.31
CA GLU A 689 -6.36 -5.13 -39.44
C GLU A 689 -5.67 -5.23 -40.81
N LYS A 690 -5.48 -6.46 -41.31
CA LYS A 690 -4.80 -6.76 -42.59
C LYS A 690 -5.56 -6.23 -43.80
N ASN A 691 -6.85 -5.94 -43.66
CA ASN A 691 -7.69 -5.39 -44.72
C ASN A 691 -7.59 -3.86 -44.86
N TYR A 692 -7.00 -3.14 -43.89
CA TYR A 692 -6.84 -1.69 -43.96
C TYR A 692 -5.59 -1.31 -44.78
N PRO A 693 -5.76 -0.75 -46.00
CA PRO A 693 -4.62 -0.48 -46.89
C PRO A 693 -3.67 0.55 -46.28
N LEU A 694 -2.36 0.32 -46.47
CA LEU A 694 -1.32 1.30 -46.21
C LEU A 694 -1.58 2.57 -47.04
N PRO A 695 -1.56 3.78 -46.44
CA PRO A 695 -1.70 5.03 -47.17
C PRO A 695 -0.55 5.24 -48.17
N SER A 696 -0.76 4.82 -49.42
CA SER A 696 0.23 4.97 -50.48
C SER A 696 0.34 6.45 -50.87
N PRO A 697 1.55 7.05 -50.88
CA PRO A 697 1.73 8.46 -51.22
C PRO A 697 1.58 8.66 -52.74
N ALA A 698 0.35 8.87 -53.20
CA ALA A 698 0.01 9.05 -54.61
C ALA A 698 0.73 10.26 -55.24
N ALA A 699 1.24 10.07 -56.46
CA ALA A 699 1.96 11.09 -57.22
C ALA A 699 1.03 12.00 -58.03
N THR A 700 1.55 13.15 -58.48
CA THR A 700 0.79 14.21 -59.14
C THR A 700 0.88 14.16 -60.67
N GLU A 701 -0.16 13.61 -61.29
CA GLU A 701 -0.62 13.82 -62.68
C GLU A 701 -2.16 13.75 -62.68
N GLY A 702 -2.93 14.16 -63.67
CA GLY A 702 -2.66 14.88 -64.93
C GLY A 702 -4.03 15.22 -65.56
N GLY A 703 -4.20 16.37 -66.25
CA GLY A 703 -5.54 16.92 -66.53
C GLY A 703 -5.85 17.31 -67.98
N SER A 704 -7.08 17.01 -68.43
CA SER A 704 -7.72 17.64 -69.60
C SER A 704 -9.26 17.52 -69.61
N LEU A 705 -9.95 18.68 -69.54
CA LEU A 705 -11.11 19.15 -70.36
C LEU A 705 -12.09 18.08 -70.94
N THR A 706 -13.43 18.15 -70.79
CA THR A 706 -14.40 19.19 -71.25
C THR A 706 -15.82 19.00 -70.57
N PRO A 707 -17.02 19.51 -71.01
CA PRO A 707 -17.61 20.69 -70.36
C PRO A 707 -19.14 20.72 -69.98
N VAL A 708 -19.45 21.47 -68.90
CA VAL A 708 -20.62 22.40 -68.71
C VAL A 708 -22.08 21.91 -68.74
N ARG A 709 -22.82 22.13 -67.62
CA ARG A 709 -24.09 22.89 -67.62
C ARG A 709 -24.53 23.47 -66.25
N ASP A 710 -24.65 24.80 -66.20
CA ASP A 710 -25.56 25.72 -65.48
C ASP A 710 -25.75 25.75 -63.91
N SER A 711 -25.54 26.96 -63.35
CA SER A 711 -26.14 27.55 -62.10
C SER A 711 -25.48 27.26 -60.72
N PRO A 712 -25.61 28.14 -59.68
CA PRO A 712 -24.77 29.34 -59.58
C PRO A 712 -24.16 29.70 -58.19
N CYS A 713 -23.14 30.56 -58.20
CA CYS A 713 -22.68 31.49 -57.14
C CYS A 713 -22.31 31.00 -55.71
N THR A 714 -21.00 30.91 -55.42
CA THR A 714 -20.31 31.60 -54.29
C THR A 714 -18.78 31.37 -54.33
N PRO A 715 -17.92 32.37 -54.00
CA PRO A 715 -16.46 32.22 -54.09
C PRO A 715 -15.83 31.61 -52.82
N ARG A 716 -14.92 30.64 -53.01
CA ARG A 716 -14.11 30.05 -51.91
C ARG A 716 -12.86 30.87 -51.64
N LEU A 717 -12.55 31.16 -50.38
CA LEU A 717 -11.22 31.58 -49.91
C LEU A 717 -10.66 30.61 -48.85
N ARG A 718 -9.34 30.68 -48.65
CA ARG A 718 -8.56 29.67 -47.91
C ARG A 718 -8.29 30.14 -46.48
N SER A 719 -8.50 29.29 -45.47
CA SER A 719 -7.88 29.47 -44.15
C SER A 719 -6.48 28.85 -44.14
N VAL A 720 -5.64 29.28 -43.20
CA VAL A 720 -4.19 29.04 -43.18
C VAL A 720 -3.78 28.38 -41.87
N SER A 721 -3.57 27.07 -41.90
CA SER A 721 -2.88 26.28 -40.85
C SER A 721 -2.75 24.80 -41.25
N SER A 722 -2.20 24.49 -42.43
CA SER A 722 -1.89 23.12 -42.84
C SER A 722 -0.71 23.06 -43.83
N TYR A 723 -0.28 21.83 -44.18
CA TYR A 723 0.85 21.49 -45.07
C TYR A 723 2.27 21.52 -44.48
N GLY A 724 2.52 20.68 -43.48
CA GLY A 724 3.85 20.12 -43.24
C GLY A 724 4.06 18.80 -44.00
N ASN A 725 4.03 18.81 -45.34
CA ASN A 725 4.05 17.57 -46.14
C ASN A 725 4.70 17.72 -47.54
N ILE A 726 5.98 18.11 -47.59
CA ILE A 726 6.81 18.07 -48.81
C ILE A 726 8.13 17.35 -48.51
N ARG A 727 8.48 16.37 -49.35
CA ARG A 727 9.75 15.64 -49.28
C ARG A 727 10.91 16.51 -49.76
N ALA A 728 11.91 16.75 -48.91
CA ALA A 728 13.22 17.24 -49.34
C ALA A 728 14.14 16.05 -49.69
N VAL A 729 14.14 15.62 -50.95
CA VAL A 729 15.11 14.63 -51.46
C VAL A 729 16.17 15.37 -52.29
N THR A 730 17.35 15.60 -51.72
CA THR A 730 18.58 15.93 -52.49
C THR A 730 19.85 15.61 -51.68
N THR A 731 20.11 14.31 -51.56
CA THR A 731 21.44 13.66 -51.61
C THR A 731 22.72 14.50 -51.49
N ALA A 732 23.51 14.18 -50.46
CA ALA A 732 24.99 14.22 -50.41
C ALA A 732 25.70 15.59 -50.52
N ARG A 733 26.78 15.87 -49.77
CA ARG A 733 27.89 14.97 -49.39
C ARG A 733 28.40 15.17 -47.96
N ASN A 734 29.16 14.18 -47.49
CA ASN A 734 29.89 14.17 -46.21
C ASN A 734 30.86 15.36 -46.08
N LEU A 735 31.08 15.82 -44.83
CA LEU A 735 32.43 16.04 -44.33
C LEU A 735 32.45 15.90 -42.79
N ASN A 736 33.29 14.99 -42.30
CA ASN A 736 33.57 14.77 -40.88
C ASN A 736 34.90 15.45 -40.49
N LYS A 737 35.09 15.69 -39.19
CA LYS A 737 36.32 16.17 -38.50
C LYS A 737 36.65 17.67 -38.58
N SER A 738 36.60 18.34 -37.42
CA SER A 738 37.69 19.15 -36.83
C SER A 738 37.34 19.43 -35.35
N LEU A 739 38.05 18.84 -34.37
CA LEU A 739 39.09 19.49 -33.54
C LEU A 739 38.56 20.72 -32.75
N GLN A 740 38.39 20.66 -31.42
CA GLN A 740 39.44 20.67 -30.36
C GLN A 740 40.21 22.00 -30.26
N ASN A 741 39.97 22.79 -29.20
CA ASN A 741 40.95 23.20 -28.17
C ASN A 741 40.39 24.26 -27.19
N LEU A 742 41.13 24.53 -26.08
CA LEU A 742 40.76 25.27 -24.83
C LEU A 742 40.06 24.38 -23.79
N SER A 743 40.67 23.74 -22.76
CA SER A 743 41.98 23.88 -22.04
C SER A 743 42.11 25.10 -21.13
N LEU A 744 42.38 25.06 -19.80
CA LEU A 744 42.54 24.00 -18.75
C LEU A 744 41.84 24.51 -17.44
N THR A 745 41.83 23.95 -16.21
CA THR A 745 42.54 22.87 -15.44
C THR A 745 41.51 21.89 -14.80
N GLU A 746 41.79 20.81 -14.04
CA GLU A 746 42.52 20.52 -12.76
C GLU A 746 42.03 21.34 -11.54
N GLU A 747 41.72 20.75 -10.37
CA GLU A 747 42.18 19.48 -9.76
C GLU A 747 41.09 18.46 -9.31
N SER A 748 41.55 17.28 -8.89
CA SER A 748 40.84 16.04 -8.54
C SER A 748 40.29 15.92 -7.11
N GLY A 749 39.21 15.15 -6.90
CA GLY A 749 38.77 14.64 -5.59
C GLY A 749 37.76 13.49 -5.72
N SER A 750 37.89 12.42 -4.91
CA SER A 750 37.20 11.13 -5.14
C SER A 750 36.33 10.63 -3.98
N SER A 751 35.10 10.16 -4.25
CA SER A 751 34.45 9.11 -3.45
C SER A 751 33.31 8.40 -4.20
N VAL A 752 33.26 7.07 -4.07
CA VAL A 752 32.34 6.16 -4.78
C VAL A 752 30.91 6.19 -4.24
N ALA A 753 29.91 6.17 -5.12
CA ALA A 753 28.53 5.76 -4.82
C ALA A 753 27.95 4.96 -6.00
N PHE A 754 27.11 3.95 -5.71
CA PHE A 754 26.48 3.09 -6.72
C PHE A 754 25.18 3.72 -7.26
N SER A 755 24.89 3.53 -8.54
CA SER A 755 23.58 3.86 -9.15
C SER A 755 23.24 2.86 -10.27
N PRO A 756 22.14 2.11 -10.17
CA PRO A 756 21.71 1.19 -11.22
C PRO A 756 20.74 1.85 -12.21
N GLY A 757 21.02 1.74 -13.52
CA GLY A 757 19.96 1.71 -14.54
C GLY A 757 19.56 3.00 -15.27
N ASN A 758 20.52 3.75 -15.84
CA ASN A 758 20.18 4.62 -16.98
C ASN A 758 19.85 3.76 -18.21
N LEU A 759 18.59 3.75 -18.68
CA LEU A 759 18.20 3.15 -19.95
C LEU A 759 17.12 3.97 -20.70
N SER A 760 17.44 5.23 -20.98
CA SER A 760 16.69 6.05 -21.94
C SER A 760 17.13 5.70 -23.38
N THR A 761 16.50 4.69 -24.00
CA THR A 761 16.72 4.37 -25.42
C THR A 761 15.41 4.25 -26.18
N SER A 762 15.19 5.19 -27.09
CA SER A 762 14.03 5.25 -27.97
C SER A 762 13.98 4.07 -28.96
N SER A 763 12.92 3.27 -28.91
CA SER A 763 12.58 2.28 -29.94
C SER A 763 11.97 2.95 -31.19
N SER A 764 12.74 3.82 -31.86
CA SER A 764 12.39 4.26 -33.22
C SER A 764 12.57 3.09 -34.19
N ALA A 765 11.50 2.71 -34.90
CA ALA A 765 11.50 1.55 -35.78
C ALA A 765 12.61 1.61 -36.85
N SER A 766 13.46 0.58 -36.89
CA SER A 766 14.40 0.32 -37.98
C SER A 766 14.59 -1.19 -38.14
N SER A 767 14.55 -1.67 -39.38
CA SER A 767 14.35 -3.09 -39.69
C SER A 767 15.64 -3.87 -39.89
N THR A 768 16.06 -4.64 -38.89
CA THR A 768 17.11 -5.67 -38.98
C THR A 768 16.73 -6.93 -38.19
N LEU A 769 17.24 -8.09 -38.61
CA LEU A 769 16.75 -9.41 -38.20
C LEU A 769 17.30 -9.89 -36.85
N GLY A 770 16.46 -10.60 -36.08
CA GLY A 770 16.87 -11.78 -35.31
C GLY A 770 17.30 -11.59 -33.85
N SER A 771 16.35 -11.71 -32.91
CA SER A 771 16.61 -12.20 -31.56
C SER A 771 15.37 -13.00 -31.06
N PRO A 772 15.51 -14.16 -30.38
CA PRO A 772 14.37 -15.04 -30.10
C PRO A 772 13.35 -14.52 -29.08
N GLU A 773 13.75 -13.59 -28.20
CA GLU A 773 12.95 -13.16 -27.05
C GLU A 773 11.81 -12.19 -27.41
N ASN A 774 11.72 -11.75 -28.68
CA ASN A 774 10.70 -10.80 -29.15
C ASN A 774 9.43 -11.45 -29.73
N GLU A 775 9.31 -12.78 -29.81
CA GLU A 775 8.14 -13.43 -30.46
C GLU A 775 6.80 -13.30 -29.68
N GLU A 776 6.81 -12.87 -28.41
CA GLU A 776 5.56 -12.69 -27.62
C GLU A 776 4.79 -11.39 -27.95
N TYR A 777 5.45 -10.38 -28.54
CA TYR A 777 4.85 -9.08 -28.84
C TYR A 777 4.23 -9.02 -30.25
N ILE A 778 3.02 -9.57 -30.37
CA ILE A 778 2.27 -9.62 -31.64
C ILE A 778 1.58 -8.28 -31.98
N LEU A 779 1.12 -7.54 -30.97
CA LEU A 779 0.41 -6.27 -31.15
C LEU A 779 1.29 -5.09 -30.70
N SER A 780 1.55 -4.17 -31.64
CA SER A 780 2.29 -2.93 -31.38
C SER A 780 1.36 -1.79 -30.92
N PHE A 781 1.92 -0.78 -30.25
CA PHE A 781 1.17 0.44 -29.90
C PHE A 781 0.65 1.16 -31.16
N GLU A 782 1.45 1.24 -32.23
CA GLU A 782 1.03 1.87 -33.49
C GLU A 782 -0.16 1.12 -34.14
N THR A 783 -0.17 -0.22 -34.08
CA THR A 783 -1.32 -1.07 -34.50
C THR A 783 -2.55 -0.79 -33.64
N ILE A 784 -2.42 -0.82 -32.31
CA ILE A 784 -3.55 -0.71 -31.38
C ILE A 784 -4.19 0.68 -31.41
N ASP A 785 -3.37 1.73 -31.43
CA ASP A 785 -3.87 3.10 -31.59
C ASP A 785 -4.50 3.33 -32.98
N LYS A 786 -3.92 2.77 -34.06
CA LYS A 786 -4.55 2.78 -35.39
C LYS A 786 -5.90 2.08 -35.36
N MET A 787 -6.04 0.92 -34.71
CA MET A 787 -7.35 0.28 -34.48
C MET A 787 -8.29 1.23 -33.73
N ARG A 788 -7.87 1.79 -32.60
CA ARG A 788 -8.67 2.72 -31.77
C ARG A 788 -9.23 3.92 -32.55
N ARG A 789 -8.51 4.41 -33.58
CA ARG A 789 -8.91 5.54 -34.44
C ARG A 789 -9.90 5.19 -35.56
N VAL A 790 -10.09 3.91 -35.89
CA VAL A 790 -10.97 3.50 -37.00
C VAL A 790 -12.38 3.21 -36.49
N SER A 791 -13.39 3.77 -37.17
CA SER A 791 -14.77 3.89 -36.70
C SER A 791 -15.49 2.57 -36.38
N SER A 792 -15.05 1.43 -36.93
CA SER A 792 -15.53 0.09 -36.57
C SER A 792 -15.18 -0.33 -35.13
N TYR A 793 -14.14 0.29 -34.56
CA TYR A 793 -13.60 -0.02 -33.23
C TYR A 793 -13.72 1.13 -32.23
N SER A 794 -13.68 2.40 -32.68
CA SER A 794 -13.80 3.57 -31.78
C SER A 794 -15.15 3.65 -31.06
N ALA A 795 -16.22 3.19 -31.71
CA ALA A 795 -17.60 3.39 -31.24
C ALA A 795 -17.97 2.46 -30.06
N LEU A 796 -17.56 2.83 -28.85
CA LEU A 796 -17.95 2.18 -27.59
C LEU A 796 -19.49 2.17 -27.37
N ASN A 797 -20.24 3.04 -28.04
CA ASN A 797 -21.71 3.08 -28.00
C ASN A 797 -22.39 2.02 -28.92
N SER A 798 -21.63 1.06 -29.47
CA SER A 798 -22.19 -0.02 -30.31
C SER A 798 -23.17 -0.89 -29.51
N LEU A 799 -24.40 -1.05 -30.01
CA LEU A 799 -25.43 -1.86 -29.32
C LEU A 799 -25.01 -3.33 -29.19
N ILE A 800 -25.14 -3.91 -28.00
CA ILE A 800 -24.80 -5.31 -27.72
C ILE A 800 -25.92 -6.22 -28.26
N GLY A 801 -25.55 -7.36 -28.84
CA GLY A 801 -26.49 -8.31 -29.46
C GLY A 801 -26.95 -7.91 -30.87
N VAL A 802 -26.53 -6.75 -31.37
CA VAL A 802 -26.75 -6.28 -32.75
C VAL A 802 -25.44 -6.41 -33.53
N SER A 803 -25.50 -6.72 -34.83
CA SER A 803 -24.32 -6.73 -35.74
C SER A 803 -23.09 -7.48 -35.18
N PHE A 804 -23.30 -8.69 -34.67
CA PHE A 804 -22.28 -9.56 -34.04
C PHE A 804 -21.55 -8.97 -32.81
N ASN A 805 -21.99 -7.83 -32.30
CA ASN A 805 -21.35 -7.14 -31.19
C ASN A 805 -21.64 -7.86 -29.85
N SER A 806 -20.68 -8.63 -29.36
CA SER A 806 -20.77 -9.34 -28.08
C SER A 806 -20.17 -8.54 -26.92
N VAL A 807 -20.44 -8.97 -25.68
CA VAL A 807 -19.75 -8.43 -24.49
C VAL A 807 -18.23 -8.56 -24.64
N TYR A 808 -17.72 -9.68 -25.14
CA TYR A 808 -16.29 -9.90 -25.38
C TYR A 808 -15.73 -8.91 -26.42
N THR A 809 -16.47 -8.63 -27.50
CA THR A 809 -16.14 -7.62 -28.51
C THR A 809 -16.01 -6.23 -27.89
N GLN A 810 -16.92 -5.90 -26.97
CA GLN A 810 -16.93 -4.60 -26.29
C GLN A 810 -15.79 -4.47 -25.27
N ILE A 811 -15.51 -5.50 -24.47
CA ILE A 811 -14.37 -5.50 -23.53
C ILE A 811 -13.04 -5.44 -24.29
N TRP A 812 -12.93 -6.07 -25.45
CA TRP A 812 -11.75 -5.94 -26.32
C TRP A 812 -11.53 -4.50 -26.80
N ARG A 813 -12.58 -3.78 -27.21
CA ARG A 813 -12.49 -2.32 -27.50
C ARG A 813 -12.03 -1.51 -26.28
N VAL A 814 -12.53 -1.84 -25.09
CA VAL A 814 -12.13 -1.15 -23.85
C VAL A 814 -10.63 -1.33 -23.60
N LEU A 815 -10.10 -2.56 -23.77
CA LEU A 815 -8.68 -2.83 -23.64
C LEU A 815 -7.83 -2.15 -24.72
N LEU A 816 -8.32 -2.04 -25.97
CA LEU A 816 -7.62 -1.28 -27.04
C LEU A 816 -7.48 0.22 -26.70
N HIS A 817 -8.52 0.83 -26.11
CA HIS A 817 -8.43 2.21 -25.63
C HIS A 817 -7.49 2.36 -24.43
N LEU A 818 -7.55 1.44 -23.45
CA LEU A 818 -6.66 1.46 -22.28
C LEU A 818 -5.19 1.12 -22.63
N ALA A 819 -4.94 0.45 -23.75
CA ALA A 819 -3.59 0.24 -24.28
C ALA A 819 -3.05 1.46 -25.05
N ALA A 820 -3.94 2.31 -25.58
CA ALA A 820 -3.61 3.63 -26.14
C ALA A 820 -3.73 4.78 -25.10
N ASP A 821 -3.66 4.46 -23.81
CA ASP A 821 -3.90 5.41 -22.71
C ASP A 821 -2.79 6.48 -22.59
N PRO A 822 -3.12 7.76 -22.30
CA PRO A 822 -2.14 8.82 -22.08
C PRO A 822 -1.17 8.63 -20.91
N TYR A 823 -1.48 7.74 -19.95
CA TYR A 823 -0.65 7.45 -18.77
C TYR A 823 0.10 6.11 -18.93
N PRO A 824 1.45 6.09 -18.96
CA PRO A 824 2.23 4.90 -19.33
C PRO A 824 1.90 3.62 -18.55
N ASP A 825 1.75 3.70 -17.23
CA ASP A 825 1.43 2.56 -16.36
C ASP A 825 0.10 1.85 -16.70
N VAL A 826 -0.85 2.54 -17.34
CA VAL A 826 -2.13 1.97 -17.79
C VAL A 826 -1.95 1.32 -19.16
N SER A 827 -1.31 2.03 -20.09
CA SER A 827 -0.96 1.54 -21.43
C SER A 827 -0.14 0.24 -21.35
N ASP A 828 0.96 0.24 -20.60
CA ASP A 828 1.84 -0.93 -20.42
C ASP A 828 1.10 -2.16 -19.86
N LEU A 829 0.13 -1.94 -18.97
CA LEU A 829 -0.61 -3.03 -18.34
C LEU A 829 -1.66 -3.61 -19.31
N ALA A 830 -2.39 -2.77 -20.03
CA ALA A 830 -3.35 -3.19 -21.05
C ALA A 830 -2.65 -3.85 -22.25
N MET A 831 -1.50 -3.33 -22.67
CA MET A 831 -0.64 -3.91 -23.71
C MET A 831 -0.22 -5.35 -23.37
N LYS A 832 0.07 -5.65 -22.09
CA LYS A 832 0.41 -7.01 -21.62
C LYS A 832 -0.80 -7.95 -21.67
N VAL A 833 -1.98 -7.49 -21.26
CA VAL A 833 -3.23 -8.28 -21.36
C VAL A 833 -3.58 -8.60 -22.81
N LEU A 834 -3.51 -7.62 -23.71
CA LEU A 834 -3.79 -7.80 -25.14
C LEU A 834 -2.79 -8.76 -25.81
N ASN A 835 -1.48 -8.58 -25.58
CA ASN A 835 -0.46 -9.44 -26.17
C ASN A 835 -0.54 -10.89 -25.65
N SER A 836 -0.83 -11.09 -24.35
CA SER A 836 -1.05 -12.44 -23.78
C SER A 836 -2.15 -13.22 -24.52
N ILE A 837 -3.26 -12.56 -24.89
CA ILE A 837 -4.32 -13.19 -25.69
C ILE A 837 -3.94 -13.31 -27.16
N ALA A 838 -3.37 -12.27 -27.78
CA ALA A 838 -2.95 -12.32 -29.19
C ALA A 838 -1.95 -13.46 -29.45
N TYR A 839 -1.01 -13.68 -28.52
CA TYR A 839 -0.07 -14.79 -28.54
C TYR A 839 -0.78 -16.14 -28.48
N LYS A 840 -1.59 -16.38 -27.44
CA LYS A 840 -2.35 -17.64 -27.29
C LYS A 840 -3.26 -17.93 -28.48
N ALA A 841 -3.98 -16.91 -28.96
CA ALA A 841 -4.84 -17.00 -30.13
C ALA A 841 -4.05 -17.40 -31.39
N THR A 842 -2.88 -16.80 -31.60
CA THR A 842 -2.00 -17.09 -32.75
C THR A 842 -1.35 -18.48 -32.65
N VAL A 843 -0.95 -18.91 -31.45
CA VAL A 843 -0.39 -20.24 -31.20
C VAL A 843 -1.45 -21.32 -31.45
N ASN A 844 -2.67 -21.14 -30.91
CA ASN A 844 -3.78 -22.07 -31.11
C ASN A 844 -4.27 -22.12 -32.56
N ALA A 845 -4.09 -21.04 -33.33
CA ALA A 845 -4.41 -20.98 -34.76
C ALA A 845 -3.33 -21.60 -35.69
N ARG A 846 -2.13 -21.95 -35.19
CA ARG A 846 -1.13 -22.68 -35.99
C ARG A 846 -1.55 -24.15 -36.12
N PRO A 847 -1.85 -24.67 -37.33
CA PRO A 847 -2.16 -26.09 -37.49
C PRO A 847 -0.94 -26.92 -37.13
N GLN A 848 -1.08 -27.86 -36.18
CA GLN A 848 -0.06 -28.85 -35.91
C GLN A 848 0.21 -29.66 -37.19
N ARG A 849 1.41 -29.51 -37.75
CA ARG A 849 1.86 -30.38 -38.85
C ARG A 849 2.13 -31.77 -38.29
N ILE A 850 1.13 -32.64 -38.39
CA ILE A 850 1.37 -34.08 -38.42
C ILE A 850 2.27 -34.32 -39.65
N LEU A 851 3.55 -34.51 -39.39
CA LEU A 851 4.58 -34.63 -40.40
C LEU A 851 4.85 -36.12 -40.61
N ASP A 852 4.06 -36.74 -41.50
CA ASP A 852 4.20 -38.15 -41.88
C ASP A 852 5.63 -38.44 -42.32
N THR A 853 6.42 -39.00 -41.41
CA THR A 853 7.83 -39.34 -41.62
C THR A 853 8.01 -40.80 -41.20
N SER A 854 8.32 -41.65 -42.17
CA SER A 854 8.27 -43.10 -42.03
C SER A 854 9.48 -43.69 -41.29
N SER A 855 9.43 -43.71 -39.94
CA SER A 855 10.46 -44.36 -39.11
C SER A 855 9.89 -45.15 -37.92
N LEU A 856 9.45 -46.38 -38.20
CA LEU A 856 9.52 -47.60 -37.38
C LEU A 856 9.33 -47.56 -35.84
N THR A 857 8.48 -48.48 -35.36
CA THR A 857 8.26 -48.92 -33.95
C THR A 857 7.45 -47.95 -33.06
N GLN A 858 6.47 -48.38 -32.25
CA GLN A 858 5.76 -49.67 -32.15
C GLN A 858 4.24 -49.43 -32.19
N SER A 859 3.49 -50.26 -32.92
CA SER A 859 2.03 -50.21 -32.97
C SER A 859 1.40 -51.36 -32.17
N ALA A 860 0.40 -51.06 -31.34
CA ALA A 860 -0.45 -52.05 -30.68
C ALA A 860 -1.87 -51.97 -31.29
N PRO A 861 -2.21 -52.83 -32.26
CA PRO A 861 -3.46 -52.73 -33.01
C PRO A 861 -4.62 -53.54 -32.38
N ALA A 862 -5.85 -53.06 -32.58
CA ALA A 862 -7.06 -53.85 -32.33
C ALA A 862 -7.20 -55.00 -33.37
N SER A 863 -7.93 -56.06 -33.01
CA SER A 863 -8.22 -57.23 -33.87
C SER A 863 -9.74 -57.42 -34.02
N PRO A 864 -10.23 -57.95 -35.16
CA PRO A 864 -10.63 -59.39 -35.14
C PRO A 864 -10.62 -60.16 -36.50
N THR A 865 -10.02 -61.38 -36.51
CA THR A 865 -10.44 -62.66 -37.18
C THR A 865 -10.97 -62.73 -38.65
N ASN A 866 -10.68 -63.74 -39.51
CA ASN A 866 -9.84 -64.97 -39.49
C ASN A 866 -9.90 -65.73 -40.88
N LYS A 867 -9.02 -66.74 -41.08
CA LYS A 867 -8.98 -67.88 -42.06
C LYS A 867 -8.25 -67.69 -43.41
N GLY A 868 -7.28 -68.57 -43.75
CA GLY A 868 -6.62 -68.56 -45.09
C GLY A 868 -5.45 -69.51 -45.47
N MET A 869 -5.28 -70.71 -44.90
CA MET A 869 -4.40 -71.83 -45.39
C MET A 869 -2.83 -71.78 -45.31
N HIS A 870 -2.27 -72.93 -44.90
CA HIS A 870 -0.91 -73.50 -45.05
C HIS A 870 0.35 -72.96 -44.32
N MET A 871 0.74 -73.73 -43.28
CA MET A 871 2.11 -74.12 -42.83
C MET A 871 3.12 -73.03 -42.36
N HIS A 872 3.85 -73.18 -41.24
CA HIS A 872 4.00 -74.32 -40.31
C HIS A 872 4.33 -73.81 -38.87
N GLN A 873 3.68 -74.37 -37.82
CA GLN A 873 4.14 -74.58 -36.41
C GLN A 873 4.90 -73.45 -35.64
N VAL A 874 4.61 -73.07 -34.37
CA VAL A 874 3.61 -73.35 -33.29
C VAL A 874 3.49 -72.00 -32.53
N GLY A 875 2.36 -71.43 -32.07
CA GLY A 875 1.18 -71.92 -31.35
C GLY A 875 1.29 -71.54 -29.85
N GLY A 876 0.27 -71.09 -29.09
CA GLY A 876 -1.15 -70.75 -29.28
C GLY A 876 -1.59 -69.74 -28.18
N SER A 877 -2.86 -69.41 -27.89
CA SER A 877 -4.18 -69.97 -28.25
C SER A 877 -5.32 -68.91 -28.12
N PRO A 878 -6.52 -69.07 -28.76
CA PRO A 878 -7.23 -67.90 -29.35
C PRO A 878 -8.77 -67.71 -29.02
N PRO A 879 -9.80 -67.74 -29.93
CA PRO A 879 -10.78 -66.62 -30.08
C PRO A 879 -12.30 -67.01 -30.25
N ALA A 880 -13.24 -66.07 -30.55
CA ALA A 880 -14.51 -66.33 -31.30
C ALA A 880 -15.39 -65.09 -31.71
N SER A 881 -15.90 -65.11 -32.97
CA SER A 881 -17.20 -64.67 -33.60
C SER A 881 -18.35 -63.91 -32.84
N SER A 882 -19.33 -63.19 -33.45
CA SER A 882 -19.68 -62.79 -34.86
C SER A 882 -20.94 -61.86 -35.01
N THR A 883 -21.25 -61.41 -36.25
CA THR A 883 -22.60 -61.22 -36.92
C THR A 883 -23.53 -59.96 -36.77
N SER A 884 -23.95 -59.41 -37.95
CA SER A 884 -25.26 -58.75 -38.34
C SER A 884 -25.73 -57.40 -37.72
N SER A 885 -26.53 -56.51 -38.38
CA SER A 885 -27.02 -56.37 -39.79
C SER A 885 -27.70 -55.00 -40.12
N CYS A 886 -27.99 -54.75 -41.42
CA CYS A 886 -28.72 -53.61 -42.05
C CYS A 886 -30.24 -53.53 -41.68
N SER A 887 -31.13 -52.65 -42.22
CA SER A 887 -31.12 -51.63 -43.32
C SER A 887 -32.02 -50.41 -42.94
N LEU A 888 -32.19 -49.27 -43.65
CA LEU A 888 -32.04 -48.78 -45.04
C LEU A 888 -33.23 -49.00 -46.03
N THR A 889 -34.15 -48.00 -46.12
CA THR A 889 -35.14 -47.65 -47.19
C THR A 889 -35.58 -46.17 -46.98
N ASN A 890 -35.81 -45.22 -47.93
CA ASN A 890 -36.49 -45.19 -49.25
C ASN A 890 -38.04 -45.36 -49.13
N ASP A 891 -38.93 -44.60 -49.81
CA ASP A 891 -38.77 -43.50 -50.79
C ASP A 891 -40.07 -42.67 -51.08
N VAL A 892 -39.95 -41.64 -51.95
CA VAL A 892 -40.94 -41.14 -52.96
C VAL A 892 -42.16 -40.22 -52.59
N ALA A 893 -42.06 -38.97 -53.11
CA ALA A 893 -43.08 -38.06 -53.71
C ALA A 893 -44.22 -37.43 -52.86
N LYS A 894 -44.68 -36.18 -53.12
CA LYS A 894 -45.10 -35.58 -54.41
C LYS A 894 -45.07 -34.02 -54.50
N GLN A 895 -44.99 -33.52 -55.76
CA GLN A 895 -45.64 -32.30 -56.33
C GLN A 895 -45.14 -30.89 -55.88
N THR A 896 -44.39 -30.12 -56.72
CA THR A 896 -44.79 -29.14 -57.80
C THR A 896 -45.40 -27.82 -57.26
N VAL A 897 -45.14 -26.58 -57.73
CA VAL A 897 -44.88 -25.93 -59.06
C VAL A 897 -44.12 -24.58 -58.81
N SER A 898 -43.49 -23.78 -59.70
CA SER A 898 -42.57 -23.87 -60.88
C SER A 898 -42.21 -22.42 -61.37
N ARG A 899 -41.32 -22.23 -62.37
CA ARG A 899 -40.87 -20.97 -63.06
C ARG A 899 -39.86 -20.10 -62.30
N ASP A 900 -38.89 -19.38 -62.88
CA ASP A 900 -38.24 -19.22 -64.21
C ASP A 900 -36.89 -18.46 -63.92
N LEU A 901 -35.77 -18.39 -64.68
CA LEU A 901 -35.25 -18.80 -66.00
C LEU A 901 -33.70 -19.07 -65.83
N PRO A 902 -32.88 -19.48 -66.84
CA PRO A 902 -31.61 -20.21 -66.59
C PRO A 902 -30.25 -19.53 -66.93
N SER A 903 -29.16 -20.10 -66.35
CA SER A 903 -27.83 -20.42 -66.96
C SER A 903 -26.89 -19.34 -67.55
N SER A 904 -25.57 -19.56 -67.69
CA SER A 904 -24.54 -20.26 -66.88
C SER A 904 -23.13 -19.98 -67.46
N ARG A 905 -22.07 -19.95 -66.64
CA ARG A 905 -20.70 -20.49 -66.92
C ARG A 905 -19.79 -20.37 -65.67
N PRO A 906 -18.70 -21.16 -65.53
CA PRO A 906 -18.21 -21.52 -64.20
C PRO A 906 -16.75 -21.17 -63.88
N GLY A 907 -16.45 -21.11 -62.58
CA GLY A 907 -15.30 -21.83 -62.01
C GLY A 907 -13.95 -21.11 -61.92
N THR A 908 -13.70 -20.50 -60.76
CA THR A 908 -12.37 -20.46 -60.11
C THR A 908 -12.56 -20.70 -58.62
N ALA A 909 -11.62 -21.41 -57.97
CA ALA A 909 -11.73 -21.80 -56.57
C ALA A 909 -11.63 -20.61 -55.61
N GLY A 910 -12.38 -20.65 -54.50
CA GLY A 910 -12.29 -19.68 -53.42
C GLY A 910 -11.42 -20.16 -52.25
N PRO A 911 -11.06 -19.26 -51.32
CA PRO A 911 -10.45 -19.65 -50.05
C PRO A 911 -11.52 -20.24 -49.11
N THR A 912 -11.28 -21.44 -48.59
CA THR A 912 -12.08 -22.02 -47.50
C THR A 912 -11.81 -21.25 -46.20
N GLY A 913 -12.77 -20.44 -45.77
CA GLY A 913 -12.65 -19.57 -44.60
C GLY A 913 -13.99 -19.32 -43.91
N ALA A 914 -14.78 -20.38 -43.70
CA ALA A 914 -15.99 -20.29 -42.89
C ALA A 914 -15.59 -20.01 -41.43
N GLN A 915 -15.83 -18.79 -40.95
CA GLN A 915 -15.48 -18.37 -39.59
C GLN A 915 -16.24 -19.20 -38.56
N TYR A 916 -15.55 -20.20 -38.00
CA TYR A 916 -16.12 -21.21 -37.13
C TYR A 916 -16.14 -20.73 -35.68
N THR A 917 -17.18 -19.97 -35.31
CA THR A 917 -17.50 -19.79 -33.88
C THR A 917 -17.92 -21.15 -33.31
N PRO A 918 -17.29 -21.66 -32.23
CA PRO A 918 -17.71 -22.92 -31.63
C PRO A 918 -19.15 -22.78 -31.08
N HIS A 919 -19.90 -23.89 -31.05
CA HIS A 919 -21.34 -23.87 -30.80
C HIS A 919 -21.75 -23.12 -29.52
N SER A 920 -20.95 -23.23 -28.45
CA SER A 920 -21.19 -22.53 -27.17
C SER A 920 -21.01 -21.02 -27.23
N HIS A 921 -20.28 -20.48 -28.21
CA HIS A 921 -20.12 -19.04 -28.43
C HIS A 921 -21.29 -18.46 -29.26
N GLN A 922 -21.84 -19.25 -30.19
CA GLN A 922 -22.93 -18.82 -31.07
C GLN A 922 -24.33 -19.07 -30.46
N PHE A 923 -24.49 -20.16 -29.72
CA PHE A 923 -25.75 -20.61 -29.14
C PHE A 923 -25.59 -20.79 -27.62
N PRO A 924 -25.65 -19.70 -26.83
CA PRO A 924 -25.68 -19.79 -25.38
C PRO A 924 -26.94 -20.54 -24.91
N ARG A 925 -26.80 -21.30 -23.82
CA ARG A 925 -27.83 -22.19 -23.29
C ARG A 925 -29.08 -21.41 -22.86
N THR A 926 -30.25 -21.82 -23.36
CA THR A 926 -31.50 -21.07 -23.17
C THR A 926 -32.00 -21.17 -21.74
N ARG A 927 -32.24 -20.02 -21.09
CA ARG A 927 -32.78 -19.95 -19.73
C ARG A 927 -34.27 -19.53 -19.80
N LYS A 928 -35.18 -20.38 -19.31
CA LYS A 928 -36.62 -20.09 -19.15
C LYS A 928 -37.03 -20.41 -17.72
N MET A 929 -37.98 -19.67 -17.14
CA MET A 929 -38.35 -19.82 -15.71
C MET A 929 -38.89 -21.19 -15.30
N PHE A 930 -39.35 -22.01 -16.26
CA PHE A 930 -39.89 -23.35 -16.03
C PHE A 930 -39.17 -24.42 -16.87
N ASP A 931 -37.93 -24.13 -17.31
CA ASP A 931 -37.10 -25.15 -17.95
C ASP A 931 -36.62 -26.16 -16.90
N LYS A 932 -36.62 -27.46 -17.25
CA LYS A 932 -36.04 -28.50 -16.39
C LYS A 932 -34.54 -28.66 -16.61
N GLY A 933 -34.00 -28.13 -17.71
CA GLY A 933 -32.67 -28.48 -18.18
C GLY A 933 -32.61 -29.89 -18.80
N PRO A 934 -31.41 -30.34 -19.20
CA PRO A 934 -31.20 -31.71 -19.66
C PRO A 934 -31.33 -32.69 -18.48
N ASP A 935 -31.86 -33.89 -18.74
CA ASP A 935 -32.20 -34.88 -17.70
C ASP A 935 -31.01 -35.32 -16.83
N GLN A 936 -29.78 -35.18 -17.33
CA GLN A 936 -28.56 -35.30 -16.53
C GLN A 936 -27.44 -34.44 -17.14
N THR A 937 -26.85 -33.55 -16.33
CA THR A 937 -25.53 -33.00 -16.63
C THR A 937 -24.50 -34.00 -16.12
N THR A 938 -23.79 -34.66 -17.03
CA THR A 938 -22.69 -35.56 -16.68
C THR A 938 -21.49 -34.75 -16.21
N ASP A 939 -21.18 -34.85 -14.92
CA ASP A 939 -19.93 -34.33 -14.36
C ASP A 939 -18.78 -35.25 -14.81
N ASP A 940 -18.17 -34.95 -15.96
CA ASP A 940 -16.91 -35.54 -16.41
C ASP A 940 -15.75 -35.03 -15.52
N ALA A 941 -15.70 -35.54 -14.29
CA ALA A 941 -14.87 -35.03 -13.20
C ALA A 941 -13.37 -35.40 -13.30
N ASP A 942 -12.96 -36.18 -14.32
CA ASP A 942 -11.62 -36.79 -14.40
C ASP A 942 -10.52 -35.86 -14.95
N ASP A 943 -10.85 -34.71 -15.57
CA ASP A 943 -9.84 -33.74 -16.08
C ASP A 943 -9.35 -32.72 -15.02
N ALA A 944 -9.81 -32.86 -13.76
CA ALA A 944 -9.47 -31.96 -12.64
C ALA A 944 -7.96 -31.93 -12.26
N ALA A 945 -7.14 -32.81 -12.85
CA ALA A 945 -5.70 -32.90 -12.61
C ALA A 945 -4.84 -31.96 -13.49
N GLY A 946 -5.33 -31.53 -14.67
CA GLY A 946 -4.48 -30.90 -15.68
C GLY A 946 -4.23 -29.39 -15.52
N HIS A 947 -5.22 -28.62 -15.07
CA HIS A 947 -5.24 -27.17 -15.29
C HIS A 947 -4.41 -26.28 -14.33
N LYS A 948 -3.71 -26.85 -13.34
CA LYS A 948 -3.05 -26.06 -12.28
C LYS A 948 -1.76 -25.34 -12.69
N SER A 949 -1.27 -25.52 -13.91
CA SER A 949 -0.03 -24.89 -14.42
C SER A 949 -0.23 -23.58 -15.19
N PHE A 950 -1.47 -23.16 -15.48
CA PHE A 950 -1.74 -22.10 -16.46
C PHE A 950 -2.18 -20.74 -15.88
N ILE A 951 -1.94 -20.50 -14.59
CA ILE A 951 -2.02 -19.14 -14.02
C ILE A 951 -0.79 -18.35 -14.47
N CYS A 952 -0.78 -17.91 -15.74
CA CYS A 952 0.11 -16.85 -16.19
C CYS A 952 -0.14 -15.64 -15.30
N ALA A 953 0.92 -15.11 -14.68
CA ALA A 953 0.86 -14.41 -13.39
C ALA A 953 -0.33 -13.44 -13.28
N SER A 954 -1.24 -13.70 -12.32
CA SER A 954 -2.41 -12.85 -12.11
C SER A 954 -1.95 -11.43 -11.79
N MET A 955 -2.23 -10.51 -12.71
CA MET A 955 -1.80 -9.13 -12.58
C MET A 955 -2.51 -8.52 -11.37
N GLN A 956 -1.75 -7.93 -10.46
CA GLN A 956 -2.26 -7.32 -9.24
C GLN A 956 -1.70 -5.90 -9.15
N THR A 957 -2.54 -4.95 -8.77
CA THR A 957 -2.09 -3.58 -8.50
C THR A 957 -1.45 -3.49 -7.11
N GLY A 958 -0.70 -2.41 -6.87
CA GLY A 958 -0.26 -2.05 -5.53
C GLY A 958 -1.37 -1.42 -4.66
N PHE A 959 -2.60 -1.26 -5.15
CA PHE A 959 -3.62 -0.38 -4.55
C PHE A 959 -4.01 -0.79 -3.13
N CYS A 960 -4.36 -2.07 -2.91
CA CYS A 960 -4.84 -2.52 -1.59
C CYS A 960 -3.74 -2.42 -0.51
N ASP A 961 -2.48 -2.60 -0.88
CA ASP A 961 -1.35 -2.59 0.05
C ASP A 961 -0.76 -1.18 0.23
N TRP A 962 -0.84 -0.33 -0.81
CA TRP A 962 -0.67 1.13 -0.69
C TRP A 962 -1.71 1.71 0.27
N SER A 963 -2.97 1.30 0.13
CA SER A 963 -4.04 1.70 1.04
C SER A 963 -3.75 1.22 2.47
N ALA A 964 -3.27 -0.01 2.66
CA ALA A 964 -2.95 -0.57 3.98
C ALA A 964 -1.87 0.22 4.72
N ARG A 965 -0.94 0.85 3.97
CA ARG A 965 0.13 1.71 4.51
C ARG A 965 -0.41 2.90 5.33
N TYR A 966 -1.65 3.35 5.10
CA TYR A 966 -2.32 4.38 5.91
C TYR A 966 -2.32 4.02 7.41
N PHE A 967 -2.66 2.78 7.77
CA PHE A 967 -2.72 2.36 9.17
C PHE A 967 -1.34 2.17 9.80
N ALA A 968 -0.30 1.93 9.00
CA ALA A 968 1.09 1.86 9.44
C ALA A 968 1.73 3.25 9.68
N GLN A 969 1.17 4.32 9.10
CA GLN A 969 1.57 5.71 9.37
C GLN A 969 0.98 6.20 10.70
N ALA A 970 1.49 7.31 11.24
CA ALA A 970 0.92 7.99 12.40
C ALA A 970 -0.38 8.73 12.01
N VAL A 971 -1.39 8.67 12.87
CA VAL A 971 -2.72 9.26 12.66
C VAL A 971 -3.03 10.34 13.72
N MET A 972 -2.38 10.28 14.89
CA MET A 972 -2.59 11.22 16.00
C MET A 972 -1.67 12.46 15.97
N LYS A 973 -0.76 12.56 14.99
CA LYS A 973 0.11 13.72 14.80
C LYS A 973 -0.62 14.84 14.05
N ILE A 974 -0.33 16.09 14.41
CA ILE A 974 -0.65 17.27 13.59
C ILE A 974 0.16 17.17 12.28
N PRO A 975 -0.45 17.31 11.09
CA PRO A 975 0.27 17.34 9.81
C PRO A 975 1.18 18.57 9.69
N GLU A 976 2.32 18.40 9.03
CA GLU A 976 3.40 19.41 8.90
C GLU A 976 2.95 20.71 8.19
N GLU A 977 1.89 20.67 7.38
CA GLU A 977 1.28 21.85 6.75
C GLU A 977 0.53 22.78 7.72
N HIS A 978 0.05 22.22 8.84
CA HIS A 978 -0.65 22.95 9.90
C HIS A 978 0.28 23.46 11.00
N ASP A 979 1.49 22.92 11.10
CA ASP A 979 2.53 23.45 11.99
C ASP A 979 3.01 24.81 11.49
N LEU A 980 2.91 25.83 12.35
CA LEU A 980 3.32 27.20 12.06
C LEU A 980 4.84 27.35 11.97
N GLU A 981 5.60 26.46 12.62
CA GLU A 981 7.05 26.50 12.65
C GLU A 981 7.70 25.62 11.57
N SER A 982 6.93 24.87 10.78
CA SER A 982 7.48 23.95 9.78
C SER A 982 8.16 24.68 8.62
N GLN A 983 9.22 24.07 8.09
CA GLN A 983 9.96 24.60 6.94
C GLN A 983 9.08 24.71 5.69
N ILE A 984 8.21 23.70 5.47
CA ILE A 984 7.26 23.67 4.35
C ILE A 984 6.33 24.89 4.38
N ARG A 985 5.80 25.23 5.57
CA ARG A 985 4.91 26.38 5.71
C ARG A 985 5.65 27.70 5.47
N LYS A 986 6.84 27.88 6.05
CA LYS A 986 7.67 29.09 5.89
C LYS A 986 8.03 29.35 4.42
N GLU A 987 8.30 28.30 3.64
CA GLU A 987 8.55 28.43 2.20
C GLU A 987 7.28 28.79 1.41
N ARG A 988 6.12 28.20 1.76
CA ARG A 988 4.82 28.54 1.15
C ARG A 988 4.43 30.00 1.42
N GLU A 989 4.61 30.46 2.65
CA GLU A 989 4.39 31.86 3.04
C GLU A 989 5.30 32.81 2.26
N TRP A 990 6.60 32.49 2.11
CA TRP A 990 7.51 33.25 1.25
C TRP A 990 7.07 33.30 -0.22
N ARG A 991 6.52 32.20 -0.77
CA ARG A 991 5.97 32.16 -2.14
C ARG A 991 4.76 33.09 -2.27
N PHE A 992 3.86 33.12 -1.29
CA PHE A 992 2.70 34.03 -1.29
C PHE A 992 3.11 35.51 -1.16
N LEU A 993 4.03 35.85 -0.25
CA LEU A 993 4.59 37.21 -0.14
C LEU A 993 5.29 37.68 -1.44
N ARG A 994 5.89 36.75 -2.19
CA ARG A 994 6.41 37.01 -3.55
C ARG A 994 5.26 37.22 -4.56
N ASN A 995 4.21 36.42 -4.54
CA ASN A 995 3.07 36.54 -5.45
C ASN A 995 2.37 37.90 -5.29
N THR A 996 2.06 38.29 -4.06
CA THR A 996 1.44 39.59 -3.74
C THR A 996 2.31 40.77 -4.15
N ARG A 997 3.64 40.67 -4.00
CA ARG A 997 4.58 41.65 -4.54
C ARG A 997 4.47 41.78 -6.07
N VAL A 998 4.44 40.66 -6.80
CA VAL A 998 4.30 40.65 -8.27
C VAL A 998 2.97 41.26 -8.71
N ARG A 999 1.84 40.90 -8.06
CA ARG A 999 0.52 41.50 -8.32
C ARG A 999 0.55 43.03 -8.15
N LYS A 1000 1.01 43.50 -7.00
CA LYS A 1000 1.05 44.93 -6.63
C LYS A 1000 1.94 45.74 -7.58
N GLN A 1001 3.11 45.22 -7.95
CA GLN A 1001 4.00 45.90 -8.91
C GLN A 1001 3.45 45.89 -10.34
N ALA A 1002 2.86 44.80 -10.80
CA ALA A 1002 2.26 44.73 -12.13
C ALA A 1002 1.06 45.70 -12.26
N GLN A 1003 0.19 45.73 -11.25
CA GLN A 1003 -0.93 46.66 -11.16
C GLN A 1003 -0.46 48.13 -11.20
N GLN A 1004 0.61 48.47 -10.47
CA GLN A 1004 1.22 49.81 -10.51
C GLN A 1004 1.77 50.19 -11.90
N VAL A 1005 2.27 49.24 -12.70
CA VAL A 1005 2.70 49.51 -14.08
C VAL A 1005 1.49 49.72 -14.99
N ILE A 1006 0.44 48.91 -14.86
CA ILE A 1006 -0.80 49.07 -15.65
C ILE A 1006 -1.49 50.42 -15.31
N GLN A 1007 -1.55 50.80 -14.04
CA GLN A 1007 -2.16 52.06 -13.57
C GLN A 1007 -1.46 53.32 -14.08
N LYS A 1008 -0.18 53.26 -14.46
CA LYS A 1008 0.53 54.39 -15.10
C LYS A 1008 0.07 54.67 -16.54
N GLY A 1009 -0.63 53.72 -17.16
CA GLY A 1009 -1.00 53.76 -18.57
C GLY A 1009 0.11 53.21 -19.48
N ILE A 1010 -0.27 52.34 -20.42
CA ILE A 1010 0.67 51.67 -21.32
C ILE A 1010 0.76 52.46 -22.62
N THR A 1011 1.80 53.29 -22.76
CA THR A 1011 1.99 54.15 -23.94
C THR A 1011 2.69 53.48 -25.11
N ARG A 1012 3.52 52.45 -24.83
CA ARG A 1012 4.27 51.65 -25.81
C ARG A 1012 4.43 50.22 -25.28
N LEU A 1013 4.75 49.30 -26.20
CA LEU A 1013 5.10 47.91 -25.92
C LEU A 1013 6.00 47.42 -27.07
N ASP A 1014 7.29 47.72 -26.99
CA ASP A 1014 8.30 47.42 -28.03
C ASP A 1014 9.66 46.99 -27.45
N ASP A 1015 9.87 47.07 -26.14
CA ASP A 1015 11.17 46.74 -25.55
C ASP A 1015 11.38 45.22 -25.45
N GLN A 1016 12.24 44.67 -26.30
CA GLN A 1016 12.55 43.25 -26.35
C GLN A 1016 13.47 42.85 -25.19
N ILE A 1017 12.90 42.21 -24.16
CA ILE A 1017 13.64 41.75 -22.98
C ILE A 1017 14.26 40.35 -23.17
N PHE A 1018 13.72 39.57 -24.12
CA PHE A 1018 14.15 38.21 -24.43
C PHE A 1018 13.97 37.92 -25.92
N LEU A 1019 14.96 37.25 -26.53
CA LEU A 1019 14.90 36.67 -27.87
C LEU A 1019 15.80 35.43 -27.89
N ASN A 1020 15.22 34.27 -28.21
CA ASN A 1020 15.94 33.00 -28.29
C ASN A 1020 15.36 32.10 -29.39
N ARG A 1021 16.12 31.08 -29.78
CA ARG A 1021 15.67 30.08 -30.76
C ARG A 1021 15.21 28.82 -30.04
N ASN A 1022 13.92 28.51 -30.16
CA ASN A 1022 13.32 27.28 -29.65
C ASN A 1022 13.77 26.05 -30.47
N PRO A 1023 13.75 24.82 -29.92
CA PRO A 1023 14.15 23.62 -30.66
C PRO A 1023 13.24 23.35 -31.87
N GLY A 1024 11.93 23.13 -31.64
CA GLY A 1024 10.89 23.11 -32.67
C GLY A 1024 10.13 24.44 -32.79
N VAL A 1025 9.18 24.51 -33.72
CA VAL A 1025 8.38 25.71 -33.99
C VAL A 1025 7.41 25.97 -32.82
N PRO A 1026 7.45 27.14 -32.16
CA PRO A 1026 6.50 27.48 -31.09
C PRO A 1026 5.05 27.38 -31.56
N SER A 1027 4.26 26.50 -30.93
CA SER A 1027 2.84 26.28 -31.22
C SER A 1027 1.93 26.96 -30.19
N VAL A 1028 2.32 26.87 -28.92
CA VAL A 1028 1.62 27.42 -27.75
C VAL A 1028 2.68 27.95 -26.78
N VAL A 1029 2.39 29.10 -26.16
CA VAL A 1029 3.25 29.71 -25.14
C VAL A 1029 2.40 30.09 -23.94
N LYS A 1030 2.93 29.88 -22.73
CA LYS A 1030 2.35 30.38 -21.49
C LYS A 1030 3.43 30.94 -20.58
N PHE A 1031 3.14 32.08 -19.96
CA PHE A 1031 3.90 32.58 -18.81
C PHE A 1031 3.46 31.85 -17.54
N HIS A 1032 4.42 31.49 -16.70
CA HIS A 1032 4.12 31.20 -15.30
C HIS A 1032 3.70 32.51 -14.58
N PRO A 1033 2.70 32.52 -13.67
CA PRO A 1033 2.17 33.78 -13.12
C PRO A 1033 3.12 34.63 -12.24
N PHE A 1034 4.08 34.00 -11.53
CA PHE A 1034 4.94 34.70 -10.55
C PHE A 1034 6.46 34.48 -10.67
N THR A 1035 6.94 33.31 -11.10
CA THR A 1035 8.36 33.09 -11.45
C THR A 1035 8.63 33.56 -12.89
N PRO A 1036 9.87 33.96 -13.25
CA PRO A 1036 10.22 34.46 -14.59
C PRO A 1036 10.37 33.34 -15.64
N CYS A 1037 9.43 32.39 -15.67
CA CYS A 1037 9.43 31.25 -16.58
C CYS A 1037 8.38 31.40 -17.69
N ILE A 1038 8.75 31.04 -18.92
CA ILE A 1038 7.81 30.71 -20.00
C ILE A 1038 7.94 29.24 -20.39
N ALA A 1039 6.80 28.57 -20.55
CA ALA A 1039 6.71 27.28 -21.21
C ALA A 1039 6.33 27.47 -22.68
N VAL A 1040 7.09 26.85 -23.59
CA VAL A 1040 6.95 26.94 -25.04
C VAL A 1040 6.81 25.52 -25.58
N ALA A 1041 5.60 25.12 -25.96
CA ALA A 1041 5.41 23.87 -26.68
C ALA A 1041 5.79 24.03 -28.16
N ASP A 1042 6.29 22.96 -28.76
CA ASP A 1042 6.26 22.78 -30.21
C ASP A 1042 5.18 21.77 -30.63
N LYS A 1043 5.53 20.69 -31.32
CA LYS A 1043 4.54 19.68 -31.72
C LYS A 1043 4.40 18.60 -30.65
N ASP A 1044 5.52 18.13 -30.12
CA ASP A 1044 5.60 16.94 -29.27
C ASP A 1044 6.53 17.14 -28.06
N SER A 1045 7.15 18.31 -27.92
CA SER A 1045 8.00 18.65 -26.79
C SER A 1045 7.64 20.02 -26.18
N ILE A 1046 8.15 20.28 -24.98
CA ILE A 1046 7.95 21.52 -24.23
C ILE A 1046 9.30 22.00 -23.73
N CYS A 1047 9.61 23.26 -24.06
CA CYS A 1047 10.85 23.94 -23.73
C CYS A 1047 10.57 25.05 -22.71
N PHE A 1048 11.36 25.11 -21.64
CA PHE A 1048 11.19 26.09 -20.57
C PHE A 1048 12.33 27.09 -20.60
N TRP A 1049 11.99 28.38 -20.59
CA TRP A 1049 12.98 29.45 -20.63
C TRP A 1049 12.79 30.41 -19.45
N ASP A 1050 13.90 30.84 -18.85
CA ASP A 1050 13.97 31.95 -17.93
C ASP A 1050 14.10 33.25 -18.75
N TRP A 1051 13.08 34.11 -18.70
CA TRP A 1051 13.04 35.32 -19.52
C TRP A 1051 13.72 36.54 -18.88
N GLU A 1052 14.15 36.46 -17.61
CA GLU A 1052 14.95 37.51 -16.97
C GLU A 1052 16.46 37.25 -17.12
N LYS A 1053 16.87 35.98 -17.10
CA LYS A 1053 18.26 35.54 -17.36
C LYS A 1053 18.56 35.32 -18.84
N GLY A 1054 17.60 34.81 -19.61
CA GLY A 1054 17.79 34.37 -21.00
C GLY A 1054 18.18 32.91 -21.17
N GLU A 1055 18.11 32.11 -20.09
CA GLU A 1055 18.58 30.71 -20.05
C GLU A 1055 17.45 29.72 -20.39
N LYS A 1056 17.81 28.54 -20.91
CA LYS A 1056 16.87 27.42 -21.03
C LYS A 1056 16.93 26.58 -19.76
N LEU A 1057 15.81 26.45 -19.06
CA LEU A 1057 15.68 25.70 -17.81
C LEU A 1057 15.56 24.20 -18.07
N ASP A 1058 14.62 23.79 -18.92
CA ASP A 1058 14.31 22.38 -19.19
C ASP A 1058 13.81 22.17 -20.64
N TYR A 1059 13.81 20.93 -21.11
CA TYR A 1059 13.24 20.49 -22.39
C TYR A 1059 12.86 19.00 -22.32
N PHE A 1060 11.56 18.70 -22.34
CA PHE A 1060 11.07 17.32 -22.30
C PHE A 1060 10.07 17.01 -23.42
N HIS A 1061 9.96 15.73 -23.78
CA HIS A 1061 8.98 15.23 -24.74
C HIS A 1061 7.67 14.86 -24.03
N ASN A 1062 6.55 15.36 -24.55
CA ASN A 1062 5.22 15.26 -23.92
C ASN A 1062 4.58 13.85 -24.04
N GLY A 1063 5.21 12.91 -24.75
CA GLY A 1063 4.74 11.53 -24.86
C GLY A 1063 3.49 11.38 -25.74
N ASN A 1064 3.18 12.36 -26.59
CA ASN A 1064 2.13 12.23 -27.60
C ASN A 1064 2.70 11.70 -28.93
N PRO A 1065 1.96 10.85 -29.67
CA PRO A 1065 2.48 10.24 -30.90
C PRO A 1065 2.81 11.21 -32.03
N ARG A 1066 3.66 10.78 -32.99
CA ARG A 1066 4.25 11.64 -34.04
C ARG A 1066 3.25 12.33 -34.98
N TYR A 1067 1.98 11.90 -35.03
CA TYR A 1067 0.94 12.52 -35.87
C TYR A 1067 0.07 13.55 -35.13
N THR A 1068 0.06 13.59 -33.79
CA THR A 1068 -0.66 14.60 -32.99
C THR A 1068 0.19 15.83 -32.71
N ARG A 1069 -0.41 16.88 -32.14
CA ARG A 1069 0.28 18.08 -31.65
C ARG A 1069 -0.28 18.55 -30.31
N VAL A 1070 0.54 19.22 -29.51
CA VAL A 1070 0.06 20.06 -28.40
C VAL A 1070 -0.77 21.22 -28.97
N THR A 1071 -1.95 21.48 -28.41
CA THR A 1071 -2.87 22.55 -28.85
C THR A 1071 -3.28 23.51 -27.75
N ALA A 1072 -3.19 23.12 -26.48
CA ALA A 1072 -3.34 24.03 -25.35
C ALA A 1072 -2.45 23.63 -24.16
N MET A 1073 -2.15 24.60 -23.32
CA MET A 1073 -1.32 24.48 -22.11
C MET A 1073 -1.89 25.39 -21.03
N GLU A 1074 -1.92 24.97 -19.77
CA GLU A 1074 -2.28 25.84 -18.64
C GLU A 1074 -1.41 25.56 -17.42
N TYR A 1075 -1.14 26.60 -16.62
CA TYR A 1075 -0.50 26.43 -15.32
C TYR A 1075 -1.57 26.19 -14.24
N LEU A 1076 -1.55 25.01 -13.62
CA LEU A 1076 -2.33 24.71 -12.42
C LEU A 1076 -1.51 25.08 -11.18
N ASN A 1077 -2.19 25.44 -10.09
CA ASN A 1077 -1.61 25.83 -8.81
C ASN A 1077 -0.54 26.93 -8.97
N GLY A 1078 -0.77 27.92 -9.84
CA GLY A 1078 0.23 28.95 -10.17
C GLY A 1078 0.75 29.73 -8.96
N GLN A 1079 0.00 29.75 -7.86
CA GLN A 1079 0.37 30.36 -6.58
C GLN A 1079 1.42 29.59 -5.77
N ASP A 1080 1.38 28.25 -5.75
CA ASP A 1080 2.30 27.38 -5.00
C ASP A 1080 2.29 25.94 -5.54
N CYS A 1081 3.46 25.30 -5.57
CA CYS A 1081 3.65 23.94 -6.13
C CYS A 1081 3.00 23.77 -7.53
N SER A 1082 3.26 24.74 -8.41
CA SER A 1082 2.68 24.84 -9.76
C SER A 1082 2.91 23.58 -10.60
N LEU A 1083 1.89 23.20 -11.38
CA LEU A 1083 1.90 22.11 -12.35
C LEU A 1083 1.65 22.67 -13.76
N LEU A 1084 2.17 22.00 -14.79
CA LEU A 1084 1.83 22.30 -16.18
C LEU A 1084 0.84 21.27 -16.73
N LEU A 1085 -0.37 21.71 -17.06
CA LEU A 1085 -1.32 20.95 -17.85
C LEU A 1085 -1.04 21.14 -19.34
N THR A 1086 -1.19 20.05 -20.10
CA THR A 1086 -0.91 19.98 -21.54
C THR A 1086 -2.03 19.19 -22.22
N ALA A 1087 -2.55 19.71 -23.33
CA ALA A 1087 -3.66 19.11 -24.06
C ALA A 1087 -3.30 18.92 -25.55
N THR A 1088 -3.54 17.73 -26.09
CA THR A 1088 -3.19 17.34 -27.46
C THR A 1088 -4.42 17.11 -28.34
N ASP A 1089 -4.27 17.25 -29.66
CA ASP A 1089 -5.40 17.21 -30.61
C ASP A 1089 -6.05 15.82 -30.83
N ASP A 1090 -5.50 14.76 -30.23
CA ASP A 1090 -6.19 13.48 -30.04
C ASP A 1090 -7.20 13.49 -28.88
N GLY A 1091 -7.24 14.55 -28.08
CA GLY A 1091 -8.10 14.69 -26.90
C GLY A 1091 -7.46 14.27 -25.58
N ALA A 1092 -6.16 13.92 -25.56
CA ALA A 1092 -5.45 13.52 -24.36
C ALA A 1092 -4.95 14.73 -23.54
N ILE A 1093 -5.05 14.62 -22.20
CA ILE A 1093 -4.57 15.62 -21.24
C ILE A 1093 -3.47 14.97 -20.38
N ARG A 1094 -2.34 15.67 -20.16
CA ARG A 1094 -1.23 15.25 -19.29
C ARG A 1094 -0.83 16.41 -18.37
N VAL A 1095 -0.53 16.11 -17.10
CA VAL A 1095 -0.15 17.09 -16.07
C VAL A 1095 1.25 16.77 -15.56
N TRP A 1096 2.13 17.79 -15.51
CA TRP A 1096 3.56 17.65 -15.20
C TRP A 1096 3.98 18.47 -13.98
N LYS A 1097 4.83 17.90 -13.11
CA LYS A 1097 5.55 18.59 -12.02
C LYS A 1097 7.06 18.66 -12.30
N ASN A 1098 7.78 19.45 -11.50
CA ASN A 1098 9.24 19.58 -11.53
C ASN A 1098 9.86 20.13 -12.85
N PHE A 1099 9.04 20.70 -13.75
CA PHE A 1099 9.42 21.16 -15.11
C PHE A 1099 10.42 22.33 -15.19
N ALA A 1100 10.93 22.81 -14.05
CA ALA A 1100 11.86 23.93 -13.93
C ALA A 1100 12.68 23.84 -12.61
N ASP A 1101 12.82 22.63 -12.07
CA ASP A 1101 13.63 22.35 -10.89
C ASP A 1101 15.09 22.07 -11.32
N LEU A 1102 16.08 22.43 -10.49
CA LEU A 1102 17.49 22.18 -10.76
C LEU A 1102 17.95 20.80 -10.25
N GLU A 1103 17.21 20.20 -9.31
CA GLU A 1103 17.55 18.94 -8.66
C GLU A 1103 16.71 17.76 -9.15
N LYS A 1104 15.59 18.02 -9.85
CA LYS A 1104 14.57 17.02 -10.18
C LYS A 1104 14.21 17.08 -11.66
N ASN A 1105 14.13 15.91 -12.28
CA ASN A 1105 13.60 15.75 -13.64
C ASN A 1105 12.07 15.99 -13.66
N PRO A 1106 11.51 16.42 -14.81
CA PRO A 1106 10.06 16.54 -15.00
C PRO A 1106 9.38 15.17 -14.85
N GLU A 1107 8.24 15.15 -14.16
CA GLU A 1107 7.49 13.93 -13.84
C GLU A 1107 5.99 14.11 -14.16
N MET A 1108 5.38 13.11 -14.79
CA MET A 1108 3.94 13.12 -15.09
C MET A 1108 3.14 12.74 -13.83
N VAL A 1109 2.28 13.65 -13.38
CA VAL A 1109 1.49 13.54 -12.14
C VAL A 1109 0.20 12.75 -12.35
N THR A 1110 -0.44 12.97 -13.51
CA THR A 1110 -1.64 12.28 -13.98
C THR A 1110 -1.82 12.56 -15.47
N ALA A 1111 -2.53 11.67 -16.17
CA ALA A 1111 -2.94 11.87 -17.55
C ALA A 1111 -4.20 11.07 -17.86
N TRP A 1112 -5.09 11.61 -18.69
CA TRP A 1112 -6.38 11.00 -19.03
C TRP A 1112 -6.89 11.43 -20.41
N GLN A 1113 -7.84 10.67 -20.95
CA GLN A 1113 -8.49 11.00 -22.21
C GLN A 1113 -9.63 12.01 -21.97
N GLY A 1114 -9.35 13.30 -22.18
CA GLY A 1114 -10.33 14.38 -22.06
C GLY A 1114 -11.49 14.24 -23.07
N LEU A 1115 -11.16 13.96 -24.34
CA LEU A 1115 -12.12 13.84 -25.44
C LEU A 1115 -11.87 12.57 -26.25
N SER A 1116 -12.76 11.58 -26.14
CA SER A 1116 -12.54 10.21 -26.63
C SER A 1116 -12.74 10.06 -28.15
N ASP A 1117 -13.66 10.88 -28.70
CA ASP A 1117 -14.25 10.74 -30.04
C ASP A 1117 -14.04 12.02 -30.88
N MET A 1118 -12.79 12.48 -30.99
CA MET A 1118 -12.41 13.62 -31.83
C MET A 1118 -12.80 13.35 -33.30
N LEU A 1119 -13.61 14.24 -33.90
CA LEU A 1119 -14.04 14.07 -35.28
C LEU A 1119 -12.89 14.39 -36.25
N PRO A 1120 -12.52 13.50 -37.19
CA PRO A 1120 -11.45 13.77 -38.15
C PRO A 1120 -11.82 14.91 -39.12
N THR A 1121 -11.38 16.13 -38.82
CA THR A 1121 -11.59 17.30 -39.70
C THR A 1121 -10.27 17.75 -40.33
N THR A 1122 -10.33 18.19 -41.59
CA THR A 1122 -9.15 18.69 -42.32
C THR A 1122 -8.79 20.15 -41.98
N ARG A 1123 -9.57 20.79 -41.10
CA ARG A 1123 -9.41 22.15 -40.57
C ARG A 1123 -9.88 22.19 -39.12
N GLY A 1124 -9.24 21.38 -38.30
CA GLY A 1124 -9.57 21.25 -36.89
C GLY A 1124 -8.95 22.33 -36.00
N ALA A 1125 -9.66 22.71 -34.94
CA ALA A 1125 -9.09 23.45 -33.82
C ALA A 1125 -8.11 22.58 -33.02
N GLY A 1126 -8.24 21.25 -33.08
CA GLY A 1126 -7.65 20.33 -32.15
C GLY A 1126 -8.42 20.34 -30.82
N MET A 1127 -7.70 20.42 -29.70
CA MET A 1127 -8.30 20.51 -28.37
C MET A 1127 -8.05 21.88 -27.74
N VAL A 1128 -9.11 22.50 -27.20
CA VAL A 1128 -9.06 23.72 -26.39
C VAL A 1128 -9.52 23.45 -24.96
N VAL A 1129 -8.89 24.12 -24.00
CA VAL A 1129 -9.23 24.04 -22.58
C VAL A 1129 -9.27 25.43 -21.94
N ASP A 1130 -9.92 25.53 -20.78
CA ASP A 1130 -9.82 26.67 -19.86
C ASP A 1130 -9.87 26.18 -18.41
N TRP A 1131 -9.15 26.84 -17.50
CA TRP A 1131 -8.89 26.37 -16.13
C TRP A 1131 -9.38 27.36 -15.07
N GLU A 1132 -10.30 26.91 -14.20
CA GLU A 1132 -10.76 27.67 -13.04
C GLU A 1132 -10.07 27.17 -11.75
N GLN A 1133 -8.94 27.78 -11.38
CA GLN A 1133 -8.19 27.42 -10.15
C GLN A 1133 -9.05 27.47 -8.88
N GLU A 1134 -9.97 28.44 -8.78
CA GLU A 1134 -10.85 28.64 -7.62
C GLU A 1134 -11.86 27.51 -7.44
N THR A 1135 -12.39 26.95 -8.53
CA THR A 1135 -13.43 25.91 -8.50
C THR A 1135 -12.89 24.49 -8.70
N GLY A 1136 -11.62 24.36 -9.12
CA GLY A 1136 -11.00 23.07 -9.47
C GLY A 1136 -11.51 22.48 -10.79
N LEU A 1137 -12.20 23.28 -11.62
CA LEU A 1137 -12.84 22.83 -12.85
C LEU A 1137 -11.99 23.10 -14.09
N LEU A 1138 -11.88 22.08 -14.94
CA LEU A 1138 -11.25 22.16 -16.26
C LEU A 1138 -12.32 21.96 -17.34
N MET A 1139 -12.53 23.00 -18.16
CA MET A 1139 -13.41 22.91 -19.32
C MET A 1139 -12.60 22.43 -20.53
N SER A 1140 -13.19 21.56 -21.36
CA SER A 1140 -12.53 20.95 -22.51
C SER A 1140 -13.47 20.83 -23.71
N SER A 1141 -12.99 21.23 -24.90
CA SER A 1141 -13.73 21.13 -26.16
C SER A 1141 -12.76 21.16 -27.35
N GLY A 1142 -13.26 21.36 -28.57
CA GLY A 1142 -12.43 21.36 -29.79
C GLY A 1142 -13.21 20.88 -31.01
N ASP A 1143 -12.64 19.91 -31.73
CA ASP A 1143 -13.27 19.22 -32.88
C ASP A 1143 -14.33 18.18 -32.45
N VAL A 1144 -15.16 18.58 -31.49
CA VAL A 1144 -16.26 17.81 -30.89
C VAL A 1144 -17.46 18.72 -30.71
N ARG A 1145 -18.66 18.12 -30.64
CA ARG A 1145 -19.93 18.87 -30.49
C ARG A 1145 -20.32 19.15 -29.04
N ILE A 1146 -19.41 18.93 -28.09
CA ILE A 1146 -19.63 19.09 -26.66
C ILE A 1146 -18.57 19.98 -26.01
N VAL A 1147 -18.95 20.67 -24.94
CA VAL A 1147 -18.02 21.21 -23.93
C VAL A 1147 -18.11 20.30 -22.71
N ARG A 1148 -17.02 19.59 -22.40
CA ARG A 1148 -16.93 18.69 -21.25
C ARG A 1148 -16.27 19.39 -20.07
N ILE A 1149 -16.96 19.39 -18.93
CA ILE A 1149 -16.46 19.89 -17.65
C ILE A 1149 -15.88 18.72 -16.85
N TRP A 1150 -14.61 18.82 -16.48
CA TRP A 1150 -13.93 17.91 -15.56
C TRP A 1150 -13.78 18.57 -14.18
N ASP A 1151 -14.06 17.81 -13.12
CA ASP A 1151 -13.70 18.13 -11.74
C ASP A 1151 -12.39 17.42 -11.41
N THR A 1152 -11.37 18.21 -11.02
CA THR A 1152 -10.00 17.71 -10.81
C THR A 1152 -9.71 17.24 -9.38
N ASP A 1153 -10.55 17.57 -8.39
CA ASP A 1153 -10.44 17.00 -7.03
C ASP A 1153 -11.07 15.59 -7.01
N ARG A 1154 -12.21 15.44 -7.72
CA ARG A 1154 -12.90 14.17 -7.92
C ARG A 1154 -12.26 13.28 -8.99
N GLU A 1155 -11.52 13.85 -9.93
CA GLU A 1155 -11.03 13.20 -11.16
C GLU A 1155 -12.17 12.53 -11.97
N THR A 1156 -13.25 13.28 -12.25
CA THR A 1156 -14.40 12.83 -13.06
C THR A 1156 -14.86 13.89 -14.05
N LYS A 1157 -15.52 13.46 -15.14
CA LYS A 1157 -16.35 14.37 -15.94
C LYS A 1157 -17.68 14.59 -15.23
N VAL A 1158 -18.08 15.84 -15.05
CA VAL A 1158 -19.31 16.23 -14.34
C VAL A 1158 -20.45 16.54 -15.31
N GLN A 1159 -20.15 17.19 -16.43
CA GLN A 1159 -21.16 17.70 -17.36
C GLN A 1159 -20.64 17.69 -18.80
N ASP A 1160 -21.41 17.11 -19.72
CA ASP A 1160 -21.18 17.19 -21.18
C ASP A 1160 -22.22 18.16 -21.77
N ILE A 1161 -21.87 19.45 -21.91
CA ILE A 1161 -22.75 20.50 -22.45
C ILE A 1161 -22.81 20.41 -23.99
N PRO A 1162 -23.99 20.26 -24.62
CA PRO A 1162 -24.10 20.29 -26.07
C PRO A 1162 -23.81 21.68 -26.64
N THR A 1163 -22.84 21.81 -27.54
CA THR A 1163 -22.56 23.07 -28.25
C THR A 1163 -23.76 23.55 -29.08
N GLY A 1164 -24.53 22.58 -29.62
CA GLY A 1164 -25.56 22.80 -30.63
C GLY A 1164 -24.98 23.24 -31.98
N ALA A 1165 -23.74 22.88 -32.30
CA ALA A 1165 -23.04 23.25 -33.52
C ALA A 1165 -22.55 22.03 -34.32
N ASP A 1166 -22.44 22.18 -35.63
CA ASP A 1166 -21.66 21.29 -36.51
C ASP A 1166 -20.19 21.76 -36.64
N SER A 1167 -19.93 23.04 -36.32
CA SER A 1167 -18.61 23.67 -36.27
C SER A 1167 -17.87 23.32 -34.97
N CYS A 1168 -16.53 23.28 -35.03
CA CYS A 1168 -15.67 23.06 -33.87
C CYS A 1168 -15.59 24.29 -32.96
N VAL A 1169 -15.30 24.07 -31.68
CA VAL A 1169 -14.99 25.13 -30.71
C VAL A 1169 -13.53 25.53 -30.86
N THR A 1170 -13.30 26.83 -31.10
CA THR A 1170 -12.01 27.39 -31.48
C THR A 1170 -11.33 28.16 -30.36
N SER A 1171 -12.11 28.65 -29.40
CA SER A 1171 -11.63 29.27 -28.17
C SER A 1171 -12.68 29.12 -27.08
N LEU A 1172 -12.21 29.01 -25.84
CA LEU A 1172 -13.05 28.77 -24.66
C LEU A 1172 -12.58 29.73 -23.55
N SER A 1173 -13.53 30.30 -22.79
CA SER A 1173 -13.24 31.18 -21.65
C SER A 1173 -14.42 31.18 -20.67
N CYS A 1174 -14.14 30.91 -19.39
CA CYS A 1174 -15.14 30.77 -18.34
C CYS A 1174 -15.05 31.88 -17.27
N ASP A 1175 -15.98 31.89 -16.33
CA ASP A 1175 -16.06 32.83 -15.20
C ASP A 1175 -16.59 32.07 -13.98
N SER A 1176 -15.75 31.93 -12.96
CA SER A 1176 -16.04 31.11 -11.76
C SER A 1176 -17.25 31.62 -11.00
N HIS A 1177 -17.27 32.93 -10.71
CA HIS A 1177 -18.31 33.60 -9.93
C HIS A 1177 -19.66 33.66 -10.68
N ARG A 1178 -19.64 34.15 -11.94
CA ARG A 1178 -20.87 34.29 -12.75
C ARG A 1178 -21.33 32.95 -13.36
N SER A 1179 -20.48 31.92 -13.37
CA SER A 1179 -20.78 30.56 -13.86
C SER A 1179 -21.03 30.48 -15.37
N LEU A 1180 -20.45 31.43 -16.11
CA LEU A 1180 -20.61 31.57 -17.55
C LEU A 1180 -19.47 30.85 -18.28
N ILE A 1181 -19.81 30.12 -19.34
CA ILE A 1181 -18.87 29.46 -20.26
C ILE A 1181 -19.05 30.11 -21.63
N VAL A 1182 -18.01 30.73 -22.17
CA VAL A 1182 -18.02 31.33 -23.51
C VAL A 1182 -17.25 30.44 -24.48
N ALA A 1183 -17.89 30.08 -25.59
CA ALA A 1183 -17.30 29.32 -26.68
C ALA A 1183 -17.37 30.11 -27.99
N GLY A 1184 -16.21 30.39 -28.59
CA GLY A 1184 -16.10 30.84 -29.98
C GLY A 1184 -16.07 29.64 -30.93
N LEU A 1185 -16.78 29.71 -32.05
CA LEU A 1185 -16.92 28.60 -33.01
C LEU A 1185 -16.29 28.92 -34.38
N GLY A 1186 -15.94 27.86 -35.10
CA GLY A 1186 -15.31 27.95 -36.43
C GLY A 1186 -16.19 28.55 -37.52
N ASP A 1187 -17.50 28.71 -37.27
CA ASP A 1187 -18.46 29.37 -38.16
C ASP A 1187 -18.61 30.88 -37.91
N GLY A 1188 -17.99 31.43 -36.86
CA GLY A 1188 -18.14 32.83 -36.44
C GLY A 1188 -19.19 33.07 -35.36
N SER A 1189 -20.00 32.07 -34.98
CA SER A 1189 -20.91 32.21 -33.85
C SER A 1189 -20.17 32.13 -32.50
N ILE A 1190 -20.64 32.89 -31.52
CA ILE A 1190 -20.15 32.87 -30.14
C ILE A 1190 -21.32 32.51 -29.24
N ARG A 1191 -21.12 31.59 -28.31
CA ARG A 1191 -22.20 31.05 -27.47
C ARG A 1191 -21.81 31.15 -26.02
N VAL A 1192 -22.78 31.53 -25.20
CA VAL A 1192 -22.64 31.63 -23.75
C VAL A 1192 -23.54 30.58 -23.13
N TYR A 1193 -23.00 29.82 -22.18
CA TYR A 1193 -23.72 28.80 -21.45
C TYR A 1193 -23.62 29.08 -19.94
N ASP A 1194 -24.71 28.92 -19.18
CA ASP A 1194 -24.64 28.78 -17.72
C ASP A 1194 -24.74 27.29 -17.34
N ARG A 1195 -23.68 26.77 -16.71
CA ARG A 1195 -23.60 25.39 -16.22
C ARG A 1195 -24.65 25.05 -15.15
N ARG A 1196 -25.27 26.06 -14.50
CA ARG A 1196 -26.35 25.89 -13.50
C ARG A 1196 -27.69 25.44 -14.10
N MET A 1197 -27.91 25.69 -15.39
CA MET A 1197 -29.16 25.38 -16.09
C MET A 1197 -29.19 23.97 -16.68
N ALA A 1198 -30.38 23.45 -17.00
CA ALA A 1198 -30.54 22.16 -17.65
C ALA A 1198 -29.84 22.10 -19.02
N LEU A 1199 -29.30 20.94 -19.40
CA LEU A 1199 -28.47 20.78 -20.62
C LEU A 1199 -29.17 21.22 -21.92
N SER A 1200 -30.50 21.11 -21.98
CA SER A 1200 -31.33 21.57 -23.10
C SER A 1200 -31.45 23.10 -23.23
N GLU A 1201 -31.27 23.82 -22.12
CA GLU A 1201 -31.58 25.25 -21.97
C GLU A 1201 -30.36 26.09 -21.59
N CYS A 1202 -29.26 25.45 -21.17
CA CYS A 1202 -28.07 26.09 -20.62
C CYS A 1202 -27.40 27.15 -21.51
N ARG A 1203 -27.62 27.10 -22.83
CA ARG A 1203 -27.14 28.09 -23.80
C ARG A 1203 -27.95 29.39 -23.71
N VAL A 1204 -27.60 30.23 -22.74
CA VAL A 1204 -28.26 31.52 -22.46
C VAL A 1204 -28.21 32.49 -23.65
N MET A 1205 -27.08 32.58 -24.37
CA MET A 1205 -26.91 33.52 -25.49
C MET A 1205 -26.22 32.89 -26.72
N THR A 1206 -26.45 33.46 -27.91
CA THR A 1206 -25.78 33.07 -29.17
C THR A 1206 -25.64 34.27 -30.09
N TYR A 1207 -24.44 34.86 -30.12
CA TYR A 1207 -24.06 35.95 -31.02
C TYR A 1207 -23.66 35.39 -32.39
N ARG A 1208 -24.01 36.11 -33.46
CA ARG A 1208 -23.79 35.69 -34.87
C ARG A 1208 -23.32 36.84 -35.75
N GLU A 1209 -22.48 37.72 -35.20
CA GLU A 1209 -22.05 38.94 -35.87
C GLU A 1209 -20.71 38.81 -36.61
N HIS A 1210 -19.86 37.83 -36.27
CA HIS A 1210 -18.71 37.48 -37.10
C HIS A 1210 -19.13 36.54 -38.24
N THR A 1211 -18.45 36.66 -39.38
CA THR A 1211 -18.70 35.89 -40.61
C THR A 1211 -17.58 34.90 -40.95
N ALA A 1212 -16.65 34.69 -40.03
CA ALA A 1212 -15.50 33.80 -40.15
C ALA A 1212 -15.06 33.29 -38.78
N TRP A 1213 -14.21 32.26 -38.80
CA TRP A 1213 -13.55 31.63 -37.66
C TRP A 1213 -13.16 32.61 -36.55
N VAL A 1214 -13.67 32.39 -35.34
CA VAL A 1214 -13.28 33.13 -34.13
C VAL A 1214 -11.87 32.68 -33.74
N VAL A 1215 -10.91 33.61 -33.64
CA VAL A 1215 -9.53 33.34 -33.19
C VAL A 1215 -9.48 33.27 -31.66
N LYS A 1216 -10.17 34.20 -30.99
CA LYS A 1216 -10.35 34.18 -29.53
C LYS A 1216 -11.64 34.88 -29.13
N ALA A 1217 -12.37 34.31 -28.19
CA ALA A 1217 -13.40 34.96 -27.39
C ALA A 1217 -12.98 34.86 -25.92
N TYR A 1218 -12.79 36.00 -25.24
CA TYR A 1218 -12.32 36.09 -23.87
C TYR A 1218 -13.33 36.86 -23.01
N LEU A 1219 -13.72 36.28 -21.88
CA LEU A 1219 -14.57 36.92 -20.88
C LEU A 1219 -13.70 37.60 -19.82
N GLN A 1220 -13.79 38.93 -19.72
CA GLN A 1220 -13.17 39.71 -18.66
C GLN A 1220 -13.68 39.24 -17.29
N LYS A 1221 -12.77 39.08 -16.32
CA LYS A 1221 -13.02 38.45 -15.02
C LYS A 1221 -13.48 39.42 -13.91
N HIS A 1222 -14.01 40.59 -14.28
CA HIS A 1222 -14.60 41.56 -13.34
C HIS A 1222 -16.14 41.52 -13.44
N PRO A 1223 -16.90 42.04 -12.45
CA PRO A 1223 -18.37 41.88 -12.40
C PRO A 1223 -19.09 42.37 -13.67
N GLU A 1224 -18.74 43.57 -14.15
CA GLU A 1224 -19.20 44.15 -15.42
C GLU A 1224 -18.33 43.68 -16.61
N GLY A 1225 -17.86 42.43 -16.58
CA GLY A 1225 -16.92 41.88 -17.55
C GLY A 1225 -17.57 41.53 -18.88
N HIS A 1226 -17.06 42.10 -19.96
CA HIS A 1226 -17.51 41.87 -21.33
C HIS A 1226 -16.83 40.64 -21.94
N ILE A 1227 -17.47 40.10 -22.97
CA ILE A 1227 -16.88 39.15 -23.92
C ILE A 1227 -16.18 39.96 -25.01
N VAL A 1228 -14.86 39.95 -25.01
CA VAL A 1228 -14.03 40.52 -26.08
C VAL A 1228 -13.71 39.41 -27.07
N SER A 1229 -14.15 39.56 -28.32
CA SER A 1229 -14.09 38.48 -29.31
C SER A 1229 -13.59 38.96 -30.67
N VAL A 1230 -12.84 38.11 -31.37
CA VAL A 1230 -12.14 38.48 -32.61
C VAL A 1230 -12.18 37.38 -33.65
N SER A 1231 -12.49 37.72 -34.91
CA SER A 1231 -12.41 36.78 -36.05
C SER A 1231 -11.15 36.97 -36.89
N VAL A 1232 -10.82 35.98 -37.73
CA VAL A 1232 -9.71 36.04 -38.72
C VAL A 1232 -9.82 37.24 -39.68
N ASN A 1233 -11.03 37.79 -39.87
CA ASN A 1233 -11.27 38.98 -40.68
C ASN A 1233 -10.79 40.28 -40.01
N GLY A 1234 -10.36 40.24 -38.74
CA GLY A 1234 -9.89 41.39 -37.98
C GLY A 1234 -11.01 42.29 -37.46
N ASP A 1235 -12.25 41.81 -37.38
CA ASP A 1235 -13.31 42.49 -36.62
C ASP A 1235 -13.29 42.01 -35.16
N VAL A 1236 -13.20 42.97 -34.23
CA VAL A 1236 -13.31 42.78 -32.79
C VAL A 1236 -14.66 43.26 -32.32
N ARG A 1237 -15.33 42.48 -31.47
CA ARG A 1237 -16.65 42.78 -30.92
C ARG A 1237 -16.64 42.59 -29.41
N PHE A 1238 -17.23 43.57 -28.73
CA PHE A 1238 -17.44 43.58 -27.29
C PHE A 1238 -18.91 43.28 -27.01
N PHE A 1239 -19.22 42.14 -26.40
CA PHE A 1239 -20.57 41.78 -25.99
C PHE A 1239 -20.71 41.87 -24.47
N ASP A 1240 -21.79 42.46 -23.98
CA ASP A 1240 -22.25 42.26 -22.61
C ASP A 1240 -23.01 40.93 -22.56
N PRO A 1241 -22.69 39.97 -21.67
CA PRO A 1241 -23.42 38.70 -21.52
C PRO A 1241 -24.94 38.83 -21.32
N ARG A 1242 -25.42 40.01 -20.90
CA ARG A 1242 -26.84 40.35 -20.67
C ARG A 1242 -27.55 40.89 -21.93
N MET A 1243 -26.80 41.31 -22.96
CA MET A 1243 -27.32 41.97 -24.15
C MET A 1243 -27.26 41.04 -25.38
N PRO A 1244 -28.17 41.17 -26.37
CA PRO A 1244 -28.19 40.34 -27.58
C PRO A 1244 -27.27 40.79 -28.72
N GLU A 1245 -26.80 42.03 -28.68
CA GLU A 1245 -25.99 42.69 -29.71
C GLU A 1245 -24.66 43.19 -29.11
N SER A 1246 -23.67 43.47 -29.95
CA SER A 1246 -22.40 44.05 -29.48
C SER A 1246 -22.56 45.49 -28.98
N VAL A 1247 -21.90 45.78 -27.84
CA VAL A 1247 -21.84 47.10 -27.20
C VAL A 1247 -20.84 48.01 -27.94
N ASN A 1248 -19.78 47.43 -28.48
CA ASN A 1248 -18.77 48.13 -29.28
C ASN A 1248 -18.19 47.22 -30.36
N VAL A 1249 -17.84 47.79 -31.51
CA VAL A 1249 -17.26 47.10 -32.67
C VAL A 1249 -16.04 47.86 -33.17
N MET A 1250 -14.94 47.15 -33.34
CA MET A 1250 -13.61 47.70 -33.64
C MET A 1250 -12.97 46.91 -34.79
N GLN A 1251 -12.30 47.60 -35.71
CA GLN A 1251 -11.63 46.96 -36.85
C GLN A 1251 -10.11 47.04 -36.70
N ILE A 1252 -9.47 45.89 -36.56
CA ILE A 1252 -8.02 45.71 -36.57
C ILE A 1252 -7.56 45.13 -37.92
N VAL A 1253 -6.26 44.82 -38.04
CA VAL A 1253 -5.70 44.31 -39.31
C VAL A 1253 -6.26 42.93 -39.67
N LYS A 1254 -6.51 42.72 -40.97
CA LYS A 1254 -7.08 41.48 -41.52
C LYS A 1254 -6.01 40.42 -41.73
N GLY A 1255 -6.40 39.13 -41.72
CA GLY A 1255 -5.48 38.02 -41.95
C GLY A 1255 -4.65 37.71 -40.70
N LEU A 1256 -5.35 37.55 -39.58
CA LEU A 1256 -4.77 37.16 -38.30
C LEU A 1256 -4.36 35.68 -38.31
N THR A 1257 -3.24 35.38 -37.65
CA THR A 1257 -2.73 34.02 -37.43
C THR A 1257 -2.75 33.62 -35.96
N ALA A 1258 -2.49 34.58 -35.06
CA ALA A 1258 -2.56 34.42 -33.62
C ALA A 1258 -3.16 35.68 -32.99
N LEU A 1259 -3.80 35.55 -31.84
CA LEU A 1259 -4.32 36.68 -31.05
C LEU A 1259 -4.34 36.36 -29.57
N ASP A 1260 -3.99 37.34 -28.73
CA ASP A 1260 -4.22 37.25 -27.29
C ASP A 1260 -4.73 38.57 -26.70
N ILE A 1261 -5.36 38.48 -25.53
CA ILE A 1261 -6.05 39.58 -24.83
C ILE A 1261 -5.57 39.58 -23.38
N HIS A 1262 -5.00 40.70 -22.93
CA HIS A 1262 -4.39 40.79 -21.60
C HIS A 1262 -5.48 40.82 -20.49
N PRO A 1263 -5.43 39.91 -19.49
CA PRO A 1263 -6.51 39.77 -18.50
C PRO A 1263 -6.86 41.01 -17.67
N GLN A 1264 -5.89 41.90 -17.43
CA GLN A 1264 -6.04 43.06 -16.52
C GLN A 1264 -5.89 44.41 -17.24
N ALA A 1265 -5.05 44.50 -18.27
CA ALA A 1265 -4.70 45.79 -18.90
C ALA A 1265 -5.56 46.17 -20.12
N ASN A 1266 -6.55 45.35 -20.50
CA ASN A 1266 -7.40 45.56 -21.69
C ASN A 1266 -6.59 45.81 -22.98
N LEU A 1267 -5.46 45.09 -23.15
CA LEU A 1267 -4.68 45.09 -24.38
C LEU A 1267 -5.08 43.93 -25.29
N ILE A 1268 -4.98 44.12 -26.61
CA ILE A 1268 -5.27 43.11 -27.63
C ILE A 1268 -4.05 43.03 -28.57
N ALA A 1269 -3.34 41.90 -28.57
CA ALA A 1269 -2.17 41.65 -29.39
C ALA A 1269 -2.51 40.74 -30.57
N CYS A 1270 -2.14 41.14 -31.78
CA CYS A 1270 -2.64 40.61 -33.03
C CYS A 1270 -1.49 40.24 -33.97
N GLY A 1271 -1.29 38.94 -34.22
CA GLY A 1271 -0.24 38.42 -35.10
C GLY A 1271 -0.75 38.22 -36.51
N SER A 1272 0.03 38.62 -37.51
CA SER A 1272 -0.32 38.48 -38.93
C SER A 1272 0.60 37.50 -39.67
N MET A 1273 0.07 36.93 -40.76
CA MET A 1273 0.89 36.26 -41.79
C MET A 1273 2.03 37.14 -42.31
N ASN A 1274 1.82 38.46 -42.32
CA ASN A 1274 2.73 39.45 -42.90
C ASN A 1274 3.85 39.90 -41.93
N GLN A 1275 4.33 39.00 -41.07
CA GLN A 1275 5.54 39.17 -40.24
C GLN A 1275 5.49 40.35 -39.25
N PHE A 1276 4.29 40.72 -38.78
CA PHE A 1276 4.10 41.81 -37.81
C PHE A 1276 3.14 41.43 -36.68
N THR A 1277 3.34 42.08 -35.53
CA THR A 1277 2.48 42.00 -34.34
C THR A 1277 1.95 43.40 -34.00
N ALA A 1278 0.66 43.62 -34.21
CA ALA A 1278 -0.02 44.88 -33.88
C ALA A 1278 -0.65 44.78 -32.48
N ILE A 1279 -0.47 45.81 -31.66
CA ILE A 1279 -0.94 45.86 -30.28
C ILE A 1279 -1.89 47.05 -30.12
N TYR A 1280 -3.11 46.78 -29.67
CA TYR A 1280 -4.18 47.76 -29.48
C TYR A 1280 -4.57 47.83 -28.01
N ASN A 1281 -5.14 48.97 -27.59
CA ASN A 1281 -5.91 49.05 -26.34
C ASN A 1281 -7.41 48.73 -26.59
N GLY A 1282 -8.19 48.61 -25.53
CA GLY A 1282 -9.63 48.34 -25.59
C GLY A 1282 -10.49 49.41 -26.28
N ASN A 1283 -9.93 50.60 -26.54
CA ASN A 1283 -10.60 51.65 -27.31
C ASN A 1283 -10.33 51.54 -28.83
N GLY A 1284 -9.37 50.68 -29.24
CA GLY A 1284 -8.94 50.52 -30.63
C GLY A 1284 -7.81 51.43 -31.08
N GLU A 1285 -7.16 52.12 -30.16
CA GLU A 1285 -5.95 52.88 -30.45
C GLU A 1285 -4.78 51.89 -30.62
N LEU A 1286 -4.07 52.01 -31.74
CA LEU A 1286 -2.87 51.21 -32.03
C LEU A 1286 -1.72 51.73 -31.18
N ILE A 1287 -1.35 51.00 -30.13
CA ILE A 1287 -0.21 51.32 -29.25
C ILE A 1287 1.10 51.12 -30.02
N ASN A 1288 1.26 49.96 -30.68
CA ASN A 1288 2.49 49.62 -31.38
C ASN A 1288 2.26 48.61 -32.52
N ASN A 1289 3.18 48.58 -33.48
CA ASN A 1289 3.19 47.63 -34.58
C ASN A 1289 4.62 47.08 -34.77
N ILE A 1290 4.93 46.02 -34.03
CA ILE A 1290 6.24 45.38 -34.03
C ILE A 1290 6.44 44.69 -35.37
N LYS A 1291 7.47 45.12 -36.11
CA LYS A 1291 7.92 44.51 -37.36
C LYS A 1291 9.37 44.11 -37.24
N TYR A 1292 9.69 42.88 -37.62
CA TYR A 1292 11.08 42.51 -37.86
C TYR A 1292 11.54 43.20 -39.15
N TYR A 1293 12.65 43.95 -39.07
CA TYR A 1293 13.03 44.92 -40.10
C TYR A 1293 13.46 44.26 -41.41
N ASP A 1294 12.86 44.71 -42.52
CA ASP A 1294 13.26 44.31 -43.87
C ASP A 1294 14.52 45.07 -44.31
N GLY A 1295 15.50 44.32 -44.81
CA GLY A 1295 16.84 44.80 -45.15
C GLY A 1295 17.82 43.65 -45.34
N PHE A 1296 18.93 43.88 -46.04
CA PHE A 1296 19.85 42.80 -46.45
C PHE A 1296 20.53 42.06 -45.28
N MET A 1297 20.59 42.68 -44.10
CA MET A 1297 21.11 42.09 -42.86
C MET A 1297 20.02 41.85 -41.80
N GLY A 1298 18.74 42.06 -42.14
CA GLY A 1298 17.63 41.85 -41.22
C GLY A 1298 17.33 40.36 -41.03
N GLN A 1299 17.10 39.93 -39.78
CA GLN A 1299 16.48 38.63 -39.52
C GLN A 1299 15.07 38.65 -40.08
N ARG A 1300 14.86 37.95 -41.20
CA ARG A 1300 13.52 37.56 -41.63
C ARG A 1300 12.94 36.63 -40.58
N VAL A 1301 11.75 36.98 -40.11
CA VAL A 1301 10.98 36.19 -39.15
C VAL A 1301 9.63 35.89 -39.78
N GLY A 1302 9.31 34.61 -39.88
CA GLY A 1302 8.11 34.08 -40.51
C GLY A 1302 6.81 34.54 -39.85
N ALA A 1303 5.69 34.04 -40.38
CA ALA A 1303 4.37 34.33 -39.82
C ALA A 1303 4.32 34.01 -38.31
N ILE A 1304 3.65 34.89 -37.56
CA ILE A 1304 3.49 34.75 -36.11
C ILE A 1304 2.61 33.53 -35.83
N SER A 1305 3.13 32.55 -35.10
CA SER A 1305 2.46 31.27 -34.83
C SER A 1305 1.63 31.32 -33.55
N CYS A 1306 2.11 32.01 -32.52
CA CYS A 1306 1.45 32.13 -31.24
C CYS A 1306 1.78 33.46 -30.54
N LEU A 1307 0.86 33.90 -29.67
CA LEU A 1307 0.96 35.08 -28.83
C LEU A 1307 0.47 34.71 -27.42
N ALA A 1308 1.11 35.27 -26.40
CA ALA A 1308 0.65 35.14 -25.02
C ALA A 1308 1.04 36.38 -24.21
N PHE A 1309 0.08 36.99 -23.51
CA PHE A 1309 0.35 37.95 -22.45
C PHE A 1309 0.70 37.22 -21.15
N HIS A 1310 1.56 37.83 -20.34
CA HIS A 1310 1.72 37.46 -18.94
C HIS A 1310 0.44 37.83 -18.16
N PRO A 1311 -0.05 37.01 -17.20
CA PRO A 1311 -1.35 37.24 -16.57
C PRO A 1311 -1.44 38.54 -15.75
N HIS A 1312 -0.34 38.95 -15.12
CA HIS A 1312 -0.23 40.20 -14.35
C HIS A 1312 0.57 41.29 -15.07
N TRP A 1313 1.88 41.13 -15.28
CA TRP A 1313 2.70 42.10 -16.01
C TRP A 1313 2.22 42.32 -17.46
N PRO A 1314 2.31 43.56 -18.00
CA PRO A 1314 2.18 43.81 -19.42
C PRO A 1314 3.46 43.37 -20.15
N HIS A 1315 3.63 42.06 -20.28
CA HIS A 1315 4.67 41.41 -21.06
C HIS A 1315 4.00 40.52 -22.12
N LEU A 1316 4.50 40.59 -23.36
CA LEU A 1316 3.92 39.89 -24.50
C LEU A 1316 4.98 38.95 -25.11
N ALA A 1317 4.73 37.65 -25.02
CA ALA A 1317 5.49 36.65 -25.75
C ALA A 1317 4.98 36.53 -27.19
N VAL A 1318 5.92 36.43 -28.14
CA VAL A 1318 5.66 36.31 -29.58
C VAL A 1318 6.49 35.16 -30.13
N GLY A 1319 5.80 34.10 -30.56
CA GLY A 1319 6.38 32.94 -31.26
C GLY A 1319 6.21 33.05 -32.77
N SER A 1320 7.17 32.52 -33.52
CA SER A 1320 7.21 32.59 -34.99
C SER A 1320 7.47 31.23 -35.62
N ASN A 1321 7.01 31.06 -36.87
CA ASN A 1321 7.29 29.87 -37.67
C ASN A 1321 8.80 29.61 -37.90
N ASP A 1322 9.67 30.61 -37.72
CA ASP A 1322 11.11 30.50 -37.95
C ASP A 1322 11.89 30.08 -36.69
N TYR A 1323 11.22 29.35 -35.78
CA TYR A 1323 11.75 28.82 -34.52
C TYR A 1323 12.14 29.88 -33.46
N TYR A 1324 11.91 31.17 -33.70
CA TYR A 1324 12.19 32.21 -32.70
C TYR A 1324 11.03 32.45 -31.75
N ILE A 1325 11.37 32.60 -30.47
CA ILE A 1325 10.51 33.04 -29.38
C ILE A 1325 11.11 34.34 -28.81
N SER A 1326 10.25 35.33 -28.55
CA SER A 1326 10.64 36.65 -28.04
C SER A 1326 9.66 37.14 -26.98
N VAL A 1327 10.09 38.03 -26.08
CA VAL A 1327 9.22 38.71 -25.11
C VAL A 1327 9.45 40.21 -25.17
N TYR A 1328 8.35 40.97 -25.20
CA TYR A 1328 8.32 42.43 -25.24
C TYR A 1328 7.70 43.02 -23.96
N SER A 1329 8.20 44.18 -23.54
CA SER A 1329 7.77 44.91 -22.34
C SER A 1329 7.50 46.40 -22.62
N VAL A 1330 6.94 47.11 -21.63
CA VAL A 1330 6.47 48.50 -21.74
C VAL A 1330 7.62 49.52 -21.60
N GLU A 1331 8.57 49.24 -20.70
CA GLU A 1331 9.78 50.05 -20.48
C GLU A 1331 10.92 49.14 -20.03
N LYS A 1332 12.15 49.49 -20.40
CA LYS A 1332 13.36 48.82 -19.91
C LYS A 1332 13.41 48.89 -18.38
N ARG A 1333 13.33 47.74 -17.71
CA ARG A 1333 13.90 47.62 -16.36
C ARG A 1333 15.40 47.91 -16.48
N VAL A 1334 15.84 49.00 -15.87
CA VAL A 1334 17.27 49.23 -15.63
C VAL A 1334 17.74 48.08 -14.72
N ARG A 1335 18.71 47.30 -15.21
CA ARG A 1335 19.35 46.21 -14.46
C ARG A 1335 20.26 46.77 -13.36
#